data_AF-A0A812M1J0-F1
#
_entry.id   AF-A0A812M1J0-F1
#
_cell.length_a   1.000
_cell.length_b   1.000
_cell.length_c   1.000
_cell.angle_alpha   90.00
_cell.angle_beta   90.00
_cell.angle_gamma   90.00
#
_symmetry.space_group_name_H-M   'P 1'
#
loop_
_entity.id
_entity.type
_entity.pdbx_description
1 polymer ?
#
loop_
_entity_poly.entity_id
_entity_poly.type
_entity_poly.pdbx_seq_one_letter_code
_entity_poly.pdbx_strand_id
1 'polypeptide(L)'
;MLSAFGPSLLLCSGKLEKFRSTRGAARHLATALGDDAKDAFRRALLQGTHQPRCAKLGFVGPARAGKTSTLQALAGLPLRRDQESTHGLACWALSQDLISAAPGQRWQLQDAQTAASCSRWDRGVAKYVADLVRPPGNAVPPNAAKMGKQEALDEKAVMKRMPVDLIARRLGETAANLNTSHEDKTVVLEAYDFGGQEVYYAMHHLFLSDYGIYLACIDLSAFNAVGIEEVKESEASNTWQALEWWLASIAVHAPNSPVAIVGTHDDCLSQDSRRKVYAEVNERISAFCTKLPELNEQLQINEQSQLCFFPVDNASTDSGRSISDLREAIESMVAKLLQGPLSTAVPLRWSHFWAVLQRTGGNGNLGPLTRVEDLWQRCKRYGFESRTELQSFLRHFHGLGALLHFPESVFEELRDLICLKPGWVGDAAAAVLTAKDKVFQGCVNQVAELKEKGLLHAQLLAAVWRAKVFSKYQGELVGLLQALDLLLSWGHDKQSPLQRQNVFLVPSQLPLRPLRERAEREDDQDACVLYLDFHGLLRRLLPTLIPRLLCSLSKVESGVQILSMYANFATFAVSTQGQAQGDSLRFSGKWRPTELLLVSVQPWGDLLRCALRPRRSEAQARHSWRHVERLLHNFREAITAWMPRISFRAGIRCPTCTAGHTHVLDLHSVLRDEDLAVCPKSGDIIEDLPSWLLDWRQHLLQRQQPGSPRGVGKPEDSTDKKRIDRDPVKSGEMGPGPPKAAGLHLEYLYASPLDVAPLDIRAEIEALATMPGVECLSVRTATTETLAEVWRTERSSPAPRVLVLSAHCAVEKSQPSLLLEDAVGHVQVVGIRDMDELLALNDLNGPDLAAGDRPSTPADNFDVVVVDACHSESLAERFVASGASCAVACSGEVFDAAAREFLRIFLRSLAAALPKSAYPVTALARASFAAAQRAVRLSPQPGLRSEAEHFRFFPTKLAPGPDVQLPRLALTLPRFSGLEAHDVPPPVEDFVGRGSTMAAVANAFLGHRRVVWLHGKAGIGKSAFISEFCRFYSLPGDRLFSPSALRLCRSRELPSEAEAAAGGRAALKCGAVRVRLSGLDPMAAVAKLRESLVGNRCLFLALDGVEKSFGSSNPAAADLWAFLEETLVESPGLRVLLASQCPRYDAPLSGKVVAVELPPLGREDACLLLARRSHRPLYPRDLDGPSVRGTTGELPLALAGRRREFLQRLAGHPLMLKMGDTPAEVIAAAAQITPQLPSLFQHPLLQDCPVTSSDECNNPLPSAPT
;
A
#
# COMPACT_ATOMS: atom_id res chain seq x y z
N MET A 1 -22.70 -46.87 -21.05
CA MET A 1 -24.05 -46.34 -21.27
C MET A 1 -23.95 -44.94 -21.88
N LEU A 2 -23.68 -44.91 -23.18
CA LEU A 2 -23.69 -43.75 -24.07
C LEU A 2 -24.94 -43.92 -24.93
N SER A 3 -26.01 -43.10 -24.79
CA SER A 3 -27.09 -42.90 -25.80
C SER A 3 -28.36 -42.18 -25.29
N ALA A 4 -28.27 -41.07 -24.55
CA ALA A 4 -29.44 -40.22 -24.33
C ALA A 4 -29.01 -38.76 -24.42
N PHE A 5 -29.84 -37.91 -25.01
CA PHE A 5 -29.56 -36.54 -25.46
C PHE A 5 -28.78 -36.42 -26.78
N GLY A 6 -29.46 -36.82 -27.86
CA GLY A 6 -29.24 -36.22 -29.18
C GLY A 6 -29.71 -34.75 -29.22
N PRO A 7 -29.28 -33.97 -30.23
CA PRO A 7 -29.58 -32.56 -30.33
C PRO A 7 -30.98 -32.36 -30.94
N SER A 8 -31.94 -31.94 -30.12
CA SER A 8 -33.19 -31.37 -30.62
C SER A 8 -32.90 -29.97 -31.18
N LEU A 9 -32.47 -29.96 -32.44
CA LEU A 9 -32.67 -28.84 -33.35
C LEU A 9 -34.16 -28.42 -33.36
N LEU A 10 -34.37 -27.12 -33.58
CA LEU A 10 -35.65 -26.42 -33.78
C LEU A 10 -36.42 -26.11 -32.48
N LEU A 11 -36.22 -24.88 -31.99
CA LEU A 11 -37.26 -23.90 -31.70
C LEU A 11 -36.62 -22.59 -31.16
N CYS A 12 -35.88 -21.89 -32.02
CA CYS A 12 -35.58 -20.46 -31.86
C CYS A 12 -36.40 -19.63 -32.87
N SER A 13 -37.66 -20.00 -33.08
CA SER A 13 -38.65 -19.18 -33.79
C SER A 13 -39.56 -18.37 -32.85
N GLY A 14 -39.47 -18.57 -31.52
CA GLY A 14 -40.43 -18.02 -30.56
C GLY A 14 -40.19 -16.59 -30.05
N LYS A 15 -39.12 -15.88 -30.44
CA LYS A 15 -38.85 -14.49 -29.97
C LYS A 15 -39.10 -13.39 -31.01
N LEU A 16 -39.52 -13.74 -32.22
CA LEU A 16 -40.00 -12.78 -33.23
C LEU A 16 -41.53 -12.56 -33.19
N GLU A 17 -42.28 -13.39 -32.47
CA GLU A 17 -43.75 -13.33 -32.49
C GLU A 17 -44.35 -12.26 -31.56
N LYS A 18 -43.59 -11.69 -30.61
CA LYS A 18 -44.07 -10.57 -29.79
C LYS A 18 -43.94 -9.18 -30.44
N PHE A 19 -43.41 -9.10 -31.66
CA PHE A 19 -43.32 -7.85 -32.45
C PHE A 19 -44.33 -7.77 -33.60
N ARG A 20 -45.39 -8.58 -33.57
CA ARG A 20 -46.53 -8.45 -34.49
C ARG A 20 -47.70 -7.69 -33.85
N SER A 21 -47.42 -6.44 -33.49
CA SER A 21 -48.48 -5.43 -33.33
C SER A 21 -47.87 -4.05 -33.58
N THR A 22 -48.54 -3.29 -34.45
CA THR A 22 -48.33 -1.87 -34.82
C THR A 22 -47.21 -1.54 -35.82
N ARG A 23 -47.57 -0.71 -36.82
CA ARG A 23 -46.72 -0.16 -37.91
C ARG A 23 -45.38 0.48 -37.46
N GLY A 24 -45.20 0.77 -36.17
CA GLY A 24 -43.98 1.36 -35.61
C GLY A 24 -42.77 0.42 -35.62
N ALA A 25 -42.94 -0.86 -35.30
CA ALA A 25 -41.81 -1.80 -35.19
C ALA A 25 -41.07 -2.05 -36.51
N ALA A 26 -41.83 -2.24 -37.60
CA ALA A 26 -41.26 -2.40 -38.94
C ALA A 26 -40.53 -1.13 -39.39
N ARG A 27 -41.03 0.06 -39.01
CA ARG A 27 -40.38 1.34 -39.27
C ARG A 27 -39.04 1.46 -38.52
N HIS A 28 -38.99 1.12 -37.24
CA HIS A 28 -37.74 1.17 -36.46
C HIS A 28 -36.70 0.18 -36.97
N LEU A 29 -37.11 -1.02 -37.39
CA LEU A 29 -36.22 -2.00 -38.01
C LEU A 29 -35.67 -1.51 -39.35
N ALA A 30 -36.52 -0.90 -40.20
CA ALA A 30 -36.09 -0.28 -41.44
C ALA A 30 -35.10 0.88 -41.20
N THR A 31 -35.35 1.71 -40.19
CA THR A 31 -34.42 2.78 -39.77
C THR A 31 -33.09 2.22 -39.25
N ALA A 32 -33.11 1.15 -38.45
CA ALA A 32 -31.89 0.51 -37.94
C ALA A 32 -31.03 -0.14 -39.04
N LEU A 33 -31.65 -0.53 -40.17
CA LEU A 33 -30.97 -1.06 -41.36
C LEU A 33 -30.59 0.03 -42.38
N GLY A 34 -31.05 1.26 -42.19
CA GLY A 34 -30.84 2.40 -43.08
C GLY A 34 -29.39 2.92 -43.05
N ASP A 35 -29.01 3.69 -44.07
CA ASP A 35 -27.64 4.18 -44.22
C ASP A 35 -27.22 5.15 -43.10
N ASP A 36 -28.15 5.96 -42.60
CA ASP A 36 -27.92 6.84 -41.44
C ASP A 36 -27.49 6.05 -40.19
N ALA A 37 -28.11 4.88 -39.95
CA ALA A 37 -27.78 4.02 -38.82
C ALA A 37 -26.42 3.33 -39.01
N LYS A 38 -26.04 3.01 -40.26
CA LYS A 38 -24.71 2.49 -40.58
C LYS A 38 -23.63 3.56 -40.36
N ASP A 39 -23.88 4.81 -40.75
CA ASP A 39 -22.98 5.93 -40.52
C ASP A 39 -22.84 6.26 -39.02
N ALA A 40 -23.95 6.24 -38.28
CA ALA A 40 -23.93 6.38 -36.83
C ALA A 40 -23.16 5.24 -36.16
N PHE A 41 -23.28 4.01 -36.65
CA PHE A 41 -22.52 2.85 -36.15
C PHE A 41 -21.03 2.99 -36.39
N ARG A 42 -20.60 3.47 -37.56
CA ARG A 42 -19.18 3.78 -37.82
C ARG A 42 -18.65 4.82 -36.83
N ARG A 43 -19.40 5.90 -36.61
CA ARG A 43 -19.04 6.93 -35.62
C ARG A 43 -18.97 6.37 -34.19
N ALA A 44 -19.92 5.50 -33.82
CA ALA A 44 -19.93 4.84 -32.52
C ALA A 44 -18.63 4.07 -32.25
N LEU A 45 -18.11 3.34 -33.23
CA LEU A 45 -16.89 2.54 -33.06
C LEU A 45 -15.62 3.40 -33.00
N LEU A 46 -15.57 4.49 -33.76
CA LEU A 46 -14.38 5.36 -33.81
C LEU A 46 -14.31 6.35 -32.64
N GLN A 47 -15.44 6.86 -32.19
CA GLN A 47 -15.50 8.00 -31.27
C GLN A 47 -16.29 7.72 -30.00
N GLY A 48 -17.10 6.67 -29.99
CA GLY A 48 -17.96 6.36 -28.86
C GLY A 48 -17.21 5.65 -27.74
N THR A 49 -17.57 5.99 -26.50
CA THR A 49 -17.08 5.35 -25.28
C THR A 49 -18.28 4.95 -24.42
N HIS A 50 -18.07 3.98 -23.53
CA HIS A 50 -19.07 3.60 -22.54
C HIS A 50 -18.41 3.12 -21.26
N GLN A 51 -19.11 3.24 -20.14
CA GLN A 51 -18.71 2.59 -18.90
C GLN A 51 -19.17 1.13 -18.92
N PRO A 52 -18.27 0.16 -18.68
CA PRO A 52 -18.63 -1.25 -18.54
C PRO A 52 -19.62 -1.42 -17.38
N ARG A 53 -20.82 -1.93 -17.67
CA ARG A 53 -21.83 -2.29 -16.63
C ARG A 53 -21.95 -3.79 -16.47
N CYS A 54 -20.81 -4.46 -16.41
CA CYS A 54 -20.71 -5.89 -16.23
C CYS A 54 -19.67 -6.17 -15.14
N ALA A 55 -20.02 -7.01 -14.18
CA ALA A 55 -19.10 -7.46 -13.14
C ALA A 55 -19.21 -8.97 -12.94
N LYS A 56 -18.12 -9.58 -12.49
CA LYS A 56 -18.09 -10.99 -12.12
C LYS A 56 -18.67 -11.17 -10.71
N LEU A 57 -19.51 -12.18 -10.51
CA LEU A 57 -20.02 -12.59 -9.19
C LEU A 57 -19.61 -14.04 -8.92
N GLY A 58 -18.56 -14.23 -8.12
CA GLY A 58 -18.01 -15.55 -7.81
C GLY A 58 -18.57 -16.13 -6.51
N PHE A 59 -19.07 -17.35 -6.54
CA PHE A 59 -19.50 -18.10 -5.35
C PHE A 59 -18.40 -19.08 -4.95
N VAL A 60 -17.77 -18.86 -3.80
CA VAL A 60 -16.66 -19.66 -3.29
C VAL A 60 -17.02 -20.30 -1.95
N GLY A 61 -16.32 -21.36 -1.55
CA GLY A 61 -16.62 -22.09 -0.31
C GLY A 61 -16.58 -23.62 -0.50
N PRO A 62 -16.55 -24.39 0.61
CA PRO A 62 -16.42 -25.84 0.56
C PRO A 62 -17.56 -26.52 -0.23
N ALA A 63 -17.34 -27.75 -0.68
CA ALA A 63 -18.36 -28.55 -1.33
C ALA A 63 -19.61 -28.62 -0.44
N ARG A 64 -20.80 -28.50 -1.05
CA ARG A 64 -22.11 -28.47 -0.36
C ARG A 64 -22.36 -27.32 0.62
N ALA A 65 -21.51 -26.29 0.68
CA ALA A 65 -21.74 -25.07 1.48
C ALA A 65 -22.93 -24.17 1.02
N GLY A 66 -23.85 -24.65 0.18
CA GLY A 66 -25.01 -23.87 -0.28
C GLY A 66 -24.76 -22.86 -1.41
N LYS A 67 -23.59 -22.82 -2.05
CA LYS A 67 -23.23 -21.90 -3.16
C LYS A 67 -24.28 -21.85 -4.28
N THR A 68 -24.56 -23.00 -4.89
CA THR A 68 -25.50 -23.11 -6.02
C THR A 68 -26.93 -22.79 -5.59
N SER A 69 -27.31 -23.15 -4.36
CA SER A 69 -28.62 -22.82 -3.79
C SER A 69 -28.78 -21.32 -3.56
N THR A 70 -27.74 -20.63 -3.08
CA THR A 70 -27.75 -19.16 -2.93
C THR A 70 -27.82 -18.46 -4.27
N LEU A 71 -27.13 -18.94 -5.30
CA LEU A 71 -27.28 -18.41 -6.67
C LEU A 71 -28.73 -18.54 -7.17
N GLN A 72 -29.36 -19.70 -6.98
CA GLN A 72 -30.76 -19.92 -7.34
C GLN A 72 -31.71 -19.00 -6.55
N ALA A 73 -31.50 -18.86 -5.25
CA ALA A 73 -32.30 -18.02 -4.38
C ALA A 73 -32.18 -16.52 -4.77
N LEU A 74 -30.99 -16.05 -5.11
CA LEU A 74 -30.76 -14.71 -5.66
C LEU A 74 -31.54 -14.47 -6.97
N ALA A 75 -31.77 -15.50 -7.79
CA ALA A 75 -32.63 -15.44 -8.97
C ALA A 75 -34.13 -15.70 -8.68
N GLY A 76 -34.51 -15.92 -7.43
CA GLY A 76 -35.90 -16.22 -7.04
C GLY A 76 -36.37 -17.61 -7.44
N LEU A 77 -35.45 -18.56 -7.65
CA LEU A 77 -35.74 -19.96 -7.92
C LEU A 77 -35.83 -20.76 -6.61
N PRO A 78 -36.68 -21.80 -6.53
CA PRO A 78 -36.85 -22.60 -5.33
C PRO A 78 -35.65 -23.52 -5.06
N LEU A 79 -35.40 -23.82 -3.78
CA LEU A 79 -34.37 -24.77 -3.35
C LEU A 79 -34.60 -26.17 -3.94
N ARG A 80 -33.55 -26.74 -4.55
CA ARG A 80 -33.51 -28.13 -5.00
C ARG A 80 -32.66 -28.99 -4.07
N ARG A 81 -33.32 -29.88 -3.31
CA ARG A 81 -32.64 -30.76 -2.33
C ARG A 81 -31.90 -31.93 -2.98
N ASP A 82 -32.29 -32.31 -4.20
CA ASP A 82 -31.69 -33.36 -5.02
C ASP A 82 -30.48 -32.87 -5.84
N GLN A 83 -30.05 -31.62 -5.63
CA GLN A 83 -28.97 -31.04 -6.40
C GLN A 83 -27.61 -31.66 -6.05
N GLU A 84 -26.98 -32.27 -7.06
CA GLU A 84 -25.64 -32.83 -6.92
C GLU A 84 -24.59 -31.74 -6.69
N SER A 85 -23.47 -32.11 -6.04
CA SER A 85 -22.39 -31.14 -5.83
C SER A 85 -21.76 -30.75 -7.15
N THR A 86 -21.57 -29.45 -7.38
CA THR A 86 -20.85 -28.94 -8.56
C THR A 86 -19.44 -29.54 -8.62
N HIS A 87 -19.20 -30.40 -9.63
CA HIS A 87 -17.91 -31.05 -9.87
C HIS A 87 -17.04 -30.23 -10.84
N GLY A 88 -15.76 -30.08 -10.51
CA GLY A 88 -14.77 -29.51 -11.43
C GLY A 88 -14.94 -28.02 -11.74
N LEU A 89 -14.37 -27.61 -12.86
CA LEU A 89 -14.43 -26.25 -13.42
C LEU A 89 -15.70 -26.00 -14.25
N ALA A 90 -16.78 -26.73 -13.99
CA ALA A 90 -18.11 -26.49 -14.58
C ALA A 90 -18.56 -25.02 -14.46
N CYS A 91 -17.93 -24.26 -13.57
CA CYS A 91 -17.89 -22.80 -13.47
C CYS A 91 -17.94 -22.02 -14.80
N TRP A 92 -17.24 -22.46 -15.86
CA TRP A 92 -17.25 -21.76 -17.16
C TRP A 92 -18.38 -22.23 -18.10
N ALA A 93 -18.92 -23.43 -17.89
CA ALA A 93 -20.05 -23.97 -18.64
C ALA A 93 -21.40 -23.54 -18.04
N LEU A 94 -21.41 -23.19 -16.75
CA LEU A 94 -22.55 -22.74 -15.96
C LEU A 94 -22.60 -21.22 -15.79
N SER A 95 -21.84 -20.42 -16.57
CA SER A 95 -21.95 -18.97 -16.46
C SER A 95 -23.38 -18.54 -16.76
N GLN A 96 -24.02 -18.04 -15.71
CA GLN A 96 -25.39 -17.54 -15.75
C GLN A 96 -25.32 -16.03 -15.60
N ASP A 97 -25.93 -15.31 -16.53
CA ASP A 97 -26.08 -13.87 -16.41
C ASP A 97 -27.22 -13.61 -15.43
N LEU A 98 -26.86 -13.07 -14.26
CA LEU A 98 -27.78 -12.55 -13.27
C LEU A 98 -27.96 -11.07 -13.57
N ILE A 99 -29.08 -10.72 -14.17
CA ILE A 99 -29.35 -9.32 -14.51
C ILE A 99 -29.88 -8.65 -13.25
N SER A 100 -29.06 -7.76 -12.66
CA SER A 100 -29.52 -6.86 -11.61
C SER A 100 -30.57 -5.95 -12.25
N ALA A 101 -31.81 -6.17 -11.83
CA ALA A 101 -32.92 -5.31 -12.16
C ALA A 101 -32.88 -4.10 -11.22
N ALA A 102 -33.42 -2.97 -11.64
CA ALA A 102 -33.43 -1.75 -10.83
C ALA A 102 -34.01 -1.99 -9.42
N PRO A 103 -33.71 -1.12 -8.43
CA PRO A 103 -34.17 -1.28 -7.05
C PRO A 103 -35.67 -1.65 -6.98
N GLY A 104 -35.98 -2.81 -6.38
CA GLY A 104 -37.35 -3.33 -6.25
C GLY A 104 -37.82 -4.33 -7.32
N GLN A 105 -37.00 -4.66 -8.33
CA GLN A 105 -37.33 -5.70 -9.32
C GLN A 105 -36.62 -7.04 -9.03
N ARG A 106 -37.28 -8.16 -9.34
CA ARG A 106 -36.69 -9.50 -9.19
C ARG A 106 -35.56 -9.71 -10.20
N TRP A 107 -34.41 -10.15 -9.69
CA TRP A 107 -33.29 -10.58 -10.52
C TRP A 107 -33.67 -11.81 -11.35
N GLN A 108 -33.17 -11.88 -12.58
CA GLN A 108 -33.48 -12.97 -13.50
C GLN A 108 -32.21 -13.70 -13.89
N LEU A 109 -32.26 -15.03 -13.82
CA LEU A 109 -31.23 -15.92 -14.33
C LEU A 109 -31.42 -16.09 -15.84
N GLN A 110 -30.38 -15.86 -16.62
CA GLN A 110 -30.37 -16.18 -18.05
C GLN A 110 -29.13 -16.98 -18.40
N ASP A 111 -29.25 -17.95 -19.30
CA ASP A 111 -28.07 -18.64 -19.86
C ASP A 111 -27.20 -17.61 -20.59
N ALA A 112 -25.93 -17.48 -20.21
CA ALA A 112 -25.00 -16.51 -20.80
C ALA A 112 -24.84 -16.72 -22.32
N GLN A 113 -24.98 -17.96 -22.81
CA GLN A 113 -24.96 -18.29 -24.25
C GLN A 113 -26.19 -17.75 -25.00
N THR A 114 -27.35 -17.71 -24.34
CA THR A 114 -28.59 -17.17 -24.92
C THR A 114 -28.60 -15.64 -24.89
N ALA A 115 -28.04 -15.04 -23.83
CA ALA A 115 -27.76 -13.61 -23.71
C ALA A 115 -26.72 -13.12 -24.74
N ALA A 116 -25.76 -13.97 -25.13
CA ALA A 116 -24.77 -13.67 -26.17
C ALA A 116 -25.37 -13.38 -27.57
N SER A 117 -26.66 -13.62 -27.81
CA SER A 117 -27.35 -13.20 -29.05
C SER A 117 -27.56 -11.67 -29.13
N CYS A 118 -27.61 -10.98 -28.00
CA CYS A 118 -27.60 -9.52 -27.86
C CYS A 118 -26.44 -9.16 -26.94
N SER A 119 -25.23 -8.96 -27.48
CA SER A 119 -24.06 -8.87 -26.61
C SER A 119 -24.26 -7.72 -25.63
N ARG A 120 -24.06 -7.98 -24.34
CA ARG A 120 -24.08 -6.97 -23.26
C ARG A 120 -23.20 -5.74 -23.56
N TRP A 121 -22.19 -5.94 -24.42
CA TRP A 121 -21.27 -4.95 -24.96
C TRP A 121 -21.85 -4.17 -26.16
N ASP A 122 -22.79 -4.77 -26.90
CA ASP A 122 -23.50 -4.18 -28.04
C ASP A 122 -24.55 -3.14 -27.58
N ARG A 123 -24.93 -3.12 -26.29
CA ARG A 123 -25.91 -2.15 -25.75
C ARG A 123 -25.43 -0.70 -25.83
N GLY A 124 -24.18 -0.44 -25.44
CA GLY A 124 -23.60 0.90 -25.55
C GLY A 124 -23.54 1.38 -26.99
N VAL A 125 -23.21 0.46 -27.91
CA VAL A 125 -23.22 0.72 -29.35
C VAL A 125 -24.63 1.01 -29.86
N ALA A 126 -25.60 0.18 -29.50
CA ALA A 126 -26.99 0.34 -29.92
C ALA A 126 -27.60 1.66 -29.41
N LYS A 127 -27.28 2.05 -28.18
CA LYS A 127 -27.67 3.34 -27.59
C LYS A 127 -27.10 4.50 -28.40
N TYR A 128 -25.79 4.54 -28.60
CA TYR A 128 -25.12 5.60 -29.35
C TYR A 128 -25.67 5.75 -30.77
N VAL A 129 -25.91 4.62 -31.46
CA VAL A 129 -26.49 4.62 -32.80
C VAL A 129 -27.93 5.12 -32.79
N ALA A 130 -28.77 4.64 -31.88
CA ALA A 130 -30.15 5.06 -31.80
C ALA A 130 -30.29 6.56 -31.48
N ASP A 131 -29.45 7.09 -30.58
CA ASP A 131 -29.45 8.50 -30.18
C ASP A 131 -29.09 9.42 -31.35
N LEU A 132 -28.15 9.00 -32.22
CA LEU A 132 -27.77 9.76 -33.42
C LEU A 132 -28.79 9.69 -34.56
N VAL A 133 -29.63 8.65 -34.60
CA VAL A 133 -30.58 8.40 -35.71
C VAL A 133 -32.01 8.88 -35.36
N ARG A 134 -32.31 9.17 -34.09
CA ARG A 134 -33.60 9.74 -33.68
C ARG A 134 -33.84 11.11 -34.36
N PRO A 135 -35.08 11.41 -34.78
CA PRO A 135 -35.40 12.68 -35.43
C PRO A 135 -35.16 13.87 -34.47
N PRO A 136 -34.73 15.04 -35.00
CA PRO A 136 -34.19 16.15 -34.20
C PRO A 136 -35.28 16.79 -33.35
N GLY A 137 -35.25 16.47 -32.06
CA GLY A 137 -36.02 17.09 -31.00
C GLY A 137 -35.23 16.99 -29.69
N ASN A 138 -34.26 17.91 -29.55
CA ASN A 138 -33.35 18.15 -28.42
C ASN A 138 -32.04 17.32 -28.34
N ALA A 139 -30.95 18.10 -28.25
CA ALA A 139 -29.54 17.76 -27.96
C ALA A 139 -28.70 17.10 -29.08
N VAL A 140 -28.03 17.95 -29.87
CA VAL A 140 -26.82 17.61 -30.63
C VAL A 140 -25.61 17.73 -29.69
N PRO A 141 -24.70 16.75 -29.57
CA PRO A 141 -23.44 16.94 -28.86
C PRO A 141 -22.52 17.93 -29.62
N PRO A 142 -21.82 18.85 -28.94
CA PRO A 142 -20.95 19.81 -29.60
C PRO A 142 -19.61 19.16 -29.99
N ASN A 143 -19.53 18.59 -31.19
CA ASN A 143 -18.33 18.57 -32.05
C ASN A 143 -18.57 17.68 -33.27
N ALA A 144 -19.31 18.20 -34.26
CA ALA A 144 -19.32 17.63 -35.61
C ALA A 144 -18.16 18.23 -36.44
N ALA A 145 -16.92 17.85 -36.11
CA ALA A 145 -15.78 18.12 -36.97
C ALA A 145 -15.80 17.14 -38.15
N LYS A 146 -15.68 17.67 -39.38
CA LYS A 146 -15.55 16.87 -40.61
C LYS A 146 -14.33 15.94 -40.49
N MET A 147 -14.53 14.63 -40.60
CA MET A 147 -13.46 13.64 -40.66
C MET A 147 -12.59 13.87 -41.90
N GLY A 148 -11.34 14.27 -41.70
CA GLY A 148 -10.28 14.06 -42.68
C GLY A 148 -10.01 12.56 -42.85
N LYS A 149 -9.51 12.16 -44.02
CA LYS A 149 -9.20 10.76 -44.39
C LYS A 149 -8.35 10.07 -43.30
N GLN A 150 -9.00 9.34 -42.38
CA GLN A 150 -8.36 8.39 -41.47
C GLN A 150 -8.54 6.98 -42.04
N GLU A 151 -7.53 6.13 -41.84
CA GLU A 151 -7.42 4.78 -42.39
C GLU A 151 -8.72 3.98 -42.21
N ALA A 152 -9.21 3.42 -43.31
CA ALA A 152 -10.56 2.88 -43.42
C ALA A 152 -10.76 1.63 -42.55
N LEU A 153 -11.73 1.69 -41.64
CA LEU A 153 -12.38 0.50 -41.08
C LEU A 153 -12.67 -0.50 -42.22
N ASP A 154 -12.43 -1.79 -42.00
CA ASP A 154 -12.88 -2.82 -42.96
C ASP A 154 -14.40 -2.90 -42.88
N GLU A 155 -15.07 -2.09 -43.70
CA GLU A 155 -16.52 -1.90 -43.64
C GLU A 155 -17.25 -3.25 -43.76
N LYS A 156 -16.74 -4.15 -44.60
CA LYS A 156 -17.36 -5.46 -44.79
C LYS A 156 -17.25 -6.34 -43.53
N ALA A 157 -16.13 -6.29 -42.83
CA ALA A 157 -15.92 -7.04 -41.60
C ALA A 157 -16.68 -6.46 -40.40
N VAL A 158 -16.69 -5.14 -40.27
CA VAL A 158 -17.30 -4.41 -39.14
C VAL A 158 -18.83 -4.44 -39.22
N MET A 159 -19.40 -4.19 -40.40
CA MET A 159 -20.85 -4.09 -40.60
C MET A 159 -21.58 -5.44 -40.49
N LYS A 160 -20.87 -6.56 -40.70
CA LYS A 160 -21.44 -7.91 -40.62
C LYS A 160 -22.11 -8.24 -39.27
N ARG A 161 -21.76 -7.51 -38.21
CA ARG A 161 -22.22 -7.75 -36.84
C ARG A 161 -22.82 -6.52 -36.16
N MET A 162 -23.31 -5.56 -36.94
CA MET A 162 -24.07 -4.44 -36.38
C MET A 162 -25.30 -4.96 -35.60
N PRO A 163 -25.56 -4.50 -34.37
CA PRO A 163 -26.63 -5.01 -33.51
C PRO A 163 -27.99 -4.40 -33.87
N VAL A 164 -28.47 -4.69 -35.08
CA VAL A 164 -29.67 -4.09 -35.68
C VAL A 164 -30.90 -4.26 -34.79
N ASP A 165 -31.09 -5.44 -34.19
CA ASP A 165 -32.25 -5.72 -33.34
C ASP A 165 -32.26 -4.86 -32.07
N LEU A 166 -31.09 -4.64 -31.45
CA LEU A 166 -30.96 -3.78 -30.27
C LEU A 166 -31.16 -2.30 -30.64
N ILE A 167 -30.65 -1.88 -31.80
CA ILE A 167 -30.85 -0.52 -32.31
C ILE A 167 -32.34 -0.27 -32.58
N ALA A 168 -33.01 -1.19 -33.28
CA ALA A 168 -34.43 -1.10 -33.58
C ALA A 168 -35.29 -1.08 -32.31
N ARG A 169 -34.96 -1.91 -31.31
CA ARG A 169 -35.60 -1.89 -30.00
C ARG A 169 -35.44 -0.53 -29.32
N ARG A 170 -34.22 0.01 -29.28
CA ARG A 170 -33.92 1.29 -28.66
C ARG A 170 -34.60 2.46 -29.38
N LEU A 171 -34.74 2.41 -30.71
CA LEU A 171 -35.48 3.42 -31.49
C LEU A 171 -36.98 3.43 -31.20
N GLY A 172 -37.54 2.29 -30.76
CA GLY A 172 -38.95 2.16 -30.36
C GLY A 172 -39.30 2.72 -28.98
N GLU A 173 -38.30 3.12 -28.17
CA GLU A 173 -38.52 3.68 -26.83
C GLU A 173 -38.88 5.17 -26.89
N THR A 174 -40.00 5.56 -26.26
CA THR A 174 -40.45 6.96 -26.16
C THR A 174 -39.48 7.82 -25.34
N ALA A 175 -39.44 9.14 -25.57
CA ALA A 175 -38.55 10.07 -24.85
C ALA A 175 -38.80 10.08 -23.32
N ALA A 176 -40.04 9.87 -22.88
CA ALA A 176 -40.38 9.69 -21.47
C ALA A 176 -39.78 8.38 -20.90
N ASN A 177 -39.73 7.31 -21.69
CA ASN A 177 -39.13 6.03 -21.32
C ASN A 177 -37.60 6.07 -21.37
N LEU A 178 -36.97 6.93 -22.16
CA LEU A 178 -35.52 7.13 -22.17
C LEU A 178 -35.02 7.78 -20.87
N ASN A 179 -35.67 8.85 -20.42
CA ASN A 179 -35.32 9.58 -19.19
C ASN A 179 -35.61 8.76 -17.92
N THR A 180 -36.46 7.75 -18.03
CA THR A 180 -36.78 6.77 -16.97
C THR A 180 -36.23 5.38 -17.26
N SER A 181 -35.38 5.20 -18.29
CA SER A 181 -34.98 3.87 -18.72
C SER A 181 -34.13 3.20 -17.64
N HIS A 182 -34.77 2.29 -16.91
CA HIS A 182 -34.10 1.45 -15.92
C HIS A 182 -32.98 0.61 -16.55
N GLU A 183 -33.07 0.33 -17.87
CA GLU A 183 -32.03 -0.36 -18.65
C GLU A 183 -30.66 0.34 -18.58
N ASP A 184 -30.60 1.67 -18.57
CA ASP A 184 -29.33 2.42 -18.46
C ASP A 184 -28.69 2.32 -17.06
N LYS A 185 -29.45 1.88 -16.06
CA LYS A 185 -28.99 1.59 -14.70
C LYS A 185 -28.71 0.10 -14.45
N THR A 186 -29.12 -0.80 -15.35
CA THR A 186 -28.93 -2.25 -15.16
C THR A 186 -27.46 -2.64 -15.20
N VAL A 187 -27.08 -3.51 -14.26
CA VAL A 187 -25.75 -4.14 -14.23
C VAL A 187 -25.93 -5.63 -14.50
N VAL A 188 -25.05 -6.18 -15.35
CA VAL A 188 -25.02 -7.61 -15.62
C VAL A 188 -23.99 -8.24 -14.67
N LEU A 189 -24.44 -9.15 -13.82
CA LEU A 189 -23.57 -9.93 -12.95
C LEU A 189 -23.37 -11.31 -13.56
N GLU A 190 -22.16 -11.60 -14.00
CA GLU A 190 -21.84 -12.92 -14.52
C GLU A 190 -21.54 -13.83 -13.33
N ALA A 191 -22.45 -14.75 -13.01
CA ALA A 191 -22.33 -15.64 -11.88
C ALA A 191 -21.40 -16.82 -12.20
N TYR A 192 -20.42 -17.05 -11.32
CA TYR A 192 -19.46 -18.14 -11.39
C TYR A 192 -19.62 -19.03 -10.15
N ASP A 193 -20.13 -20.25 -10.32
CA ASP A 193 -20.22 -21.25 -9.25
C ASP A 193 -18.94 -22.10 -9.22
N PHE A 194 -18.09 -21.90 -8.21
CA PHE A 194 -16.82 -22.62 -8.11
C PHE A 194 -17.00 -23.98 -7.45
N GLY A 195 -16.43 -25.04 -8.03
CA GLY A 195 -16.41 -26.35 -7.40
C GLY A 195 -15.65 -26.31 -6.07
N GLY A 196 -16.31 -26.65 -4.96
CA GLY A 196 -15.73 -26.58 -3.61
C GLY A 196 -14.89 -27.80 -3.21
N GLN A 197 -14.38 -28.57 -4.17
CA GLN A 197 -13.60 -29.79 -3.93
C GLN A 197 -12.12 -29.43 -3.80
N GLU A 198 -11.48 -29.88 -2.72
CA GLU A 198 -10.10 -29.50 -2.36
C GLU A 198 -9.07 -29.77 -3.46
N VAL A 199 -9.28 -30.81 -4.28
CA VAL A 199 -8.40 -31.14 -5.41
C VAL A 199 -8.26 -29.98 -6.40
N TYR A 200 -9.25 -29.09 -6.48
CA TYR A 200 -9.25 -27.93 -7.36
C TYR A 200 -8.75 -26.64 -6.70
N TYR A 201 -8.40 -26.69 -5.40
CA TYR A 201 -7.92 -25.51 -4.66
C TYR A 201 -6.65 -24.90 -5.23
N ALA A 202 -5.81 -25.74 -5.85
CA ALA A 202 -4.61 -25.29 -6.53
C ALA A 202 -4.90 -24.30 -7.68
N MET A 203 -6.10 -24.33 -8.26
CA MET A 203 -6.45 -23.58 -9.48
C MET A 203 -7.12 -22.23 -9.22
N HIS A 204 -7.28 -21.81 -7.96
CA HIS A 204 -8.09 -20.63 -7.61
C HIS A 204 -7.63 -19.33 -8.27
N HIS A 205 -6.33 -19.14 -8.39
CA HIS A 205 -5.74 -17.99 -9.06
C HIS A 205 -6.04 -17.93 -10.58
N LEU A 206 -6.54 -19.01 -11.20
CA LEU A 206 -7.02 -18.97 -12.59
C LEU A 206 -8.32 -18.19 -12.75
N PHE A 207 -9.08 -18.10 -11.66
CA PHE A 207 -10.47 -17.67 -11.72
C PHE A 207 -10.80 -16.59 -10.71
N LEU A 208 -9.95 -16.31 -9.73
CA LEU A 208 -10.00 -15.09 -8.95
C LEU A 208 -9.34 -13.97 -9.75
N SER A 209 -10.10 -12.92 -10.04
CA SER A 209 -9.72 -11.72 -10.80
C SER A 209 -10.11 -10.45 -10.06
N ASP A 210 -9.32 -9.38 -10.24
CA ASP A 210 -9.40 -8.12 -9.48
C ASP A 210 -10.69 -7.30 -9.66
N TYR A 211 -11.42 -7.47 -10.76
CA TYR A 211 -12.66 -6.70 -11.05
C TYR A 211 -13.94 -7.53 -10.83
N GLY A 212 -13.95 -8.38 -9.80
CA GLY A 212 -15.09 -9.20 -9.41
C GLY A 212 -15.64 -8.89 -8.04
N ILE A 213 -16.75 -9.54 -7.69
CA ILE A 213 -17.35 -9.61 -6.36
C ILE A 213 -17.34 -11.09 -5.96
N TYR A 214 -16.94 -11.39 -4.73
CA TYR A 214 -16.90 -12.77 -4.25
C TYR A 214 -17.82 -12.99 -3.05
N LEU A 215 -18.65 -14.02 -3.13
CA LEU A 215 -19.51 -14.50 -2.06
C LEU A 215 -18.90 -15.77 -1.48
N ALA A 216 -18.35 -15.67 -0.27
CA ALA A 216 -17.75 -16.79 0.45
C ALA A 216 -18.78 -17.50 1.31
N CYS A 217 -19.30 -18.62 0.82
CA CYS A 217 -20.35 -19.39 1.48
C CYS A 217 -19.79 -20.31 2.57
N ILE A 218 -20.43 -20.29 3.74
CA ILE A 218 -20.18 -21.17 4.87
C ILE A 218 -21.49 -21.84 5.31
N ASP A 219 -21.44 -23.11 5.72
CA ASP A 219 -22.58 -23.83 6.28
C ASP A 219 -22.68 -23.54 7.79
N LEU A 220 -23.73 -22.83 8.20
CA LEU A 220 -23.94 -22.49 9.62
C LEU A 220 -24.43 -23.70 10.43
N SER A 221 -25.08 -24.68 9.79
CA SER A 221 -25.62 -25.86 10.47
C SER A 221 -24.50 -26.75 11.04
N ALA A 222 -23.30 -26.70 10.45
CA ALA A 222 -22.11 -27.36 10.96
C ALA A 222 -21.74 -26.90 12.39
N PHE A 223 -22.14 -25.68 12.78
CA PHE A 223 -21.85 -25.11 14.11
C PHE A 223 -22.99 -25.33 15.13
N ASN A 224 -24.11 -25.95 14.72
CA ASN A 224 -25.34 -26.08 15.50
C ASN A 224 -25.25 -27.05 16.70
N ALA A 225 -24.08 -27.63 16.99
CA ALA A 225 -23.94 -28.71 17.97
C ALA A 225 -22.63 -28.69 18.78
N VAL A 226 -22.14 -27.52 19.17
CA VAL A 226 -21.04 -27.45 20.16
C VAL A 226 -21.57 -27.91 21.53
N GLY A 227 -21.49 -29.22 21.78
CA GLY A 227 -21.92 -29.87 23.02
C GLY A 227 -22.24 -31.37 22.96
N ILE A 228 -22.48 -32.00 21.80
CA ILE A 228 -22.74 -33.46 21.68
C ILE A 228 -22.17 -34.01 20.35
N GLU A 229 -21.31 -35.03 20.44
CA GLU A 229 -20.61 -35.84 19.39
C GLU A 229 -19.34 -35.24 18.72
N GLU A 230 -18.23 -36.00 18.76
CA GLU A 230 -16.91 -35.70 18.14
C GLU A 230 -16.99 -35.45 16.61
N VAL A 231 -17.98 -36.04 15.93
CA VAL A 231 -18.13 -35.95 14.47
C VAL A 231 -18.47 -34.52 14.02
N LYS A 232 -19.35 -33.81 14.74
CA LYS A 232 -19.79 -32.46 14.35
C LYS A 232 -18.72 -31.39 14.61
N GLU A 233 -17.88 -31.58 15.64
CA GLU A 233 -16.73 -30.71 15.89
C GLU A 233 -15.70 -30.79 14.75
N SER A 234 -15.52 -31.98 14.17
CA SER A 234 -14.67 -32.17 12.99
C SER A 234 -15.22 -31.47 11.74
N GLU A 235 -16.54 -31.51 11.52
CA GLU A 235 -17.21 -30.86 10.38
C GLU A 235 -17.15 -29.33 10.46
N ALA A 236 -17.38 -28.75 11.65
CA ALA A 236 -17.24 -27.32 11.90
C ALA A 236 -15.81 -26.84 11.64
N SER A 237 -14.82 -27.60 12.10
CA SER A 237 -13.40 -27.30 11.89
C SER A 237 -13.03 -27.33 10.41
N ASN A 238 -13.46 -28.36 9.66
CA ASN A 238 -13.20 -28.47 8.23
C ASN A 238 -13.86 -27.34 7.43
N THR A 239 -15.10 -27.02 7.76
CA THR A 239 -15.87 -25.93 7.15
C THR A 239 -15.19 -24.58 7.39
N TRP A 240 -14.74 -24.33 8.62
CA TRP A 240 -14.00 -23.13 8.98
C TRP A 240 -12.65 -23.03 8.23
N GLN A 241 -11.85 -24.10 8.21
CA GLN A 241 -10.58 -24.14 7.50
C GLN A 241 -10.74 -23.88 6.00
N ALA A 242 -11.82 -24.37 5.39
CA ALA A 242 -12.13 -24.10 4.00
C ALA A 242 -12.52 -22.62 3.76
N LEU A 243 -13.36 -22.01 4.61
CA LEU A 243 -13.70 -20.59 4.50
C LEU A 243 -12.44 -19.73 4.62
N GLU A 244 -11.63 -20.01 5.64
CA GLU A 244 -10.32 -19.43 5.83
C GLU A 244 -9.50 -19.51 4.53
N TRP A 245 -9.29 -20.71 3.99
CA TRP A 245 -8.57 -20.91 2.74
C TRP A 245 -9.05 -20.00 1.60
N TRP A 246 -10.37 -19.92 1.40
CA TRP A 246 -10.99 -19.11 0.35
C TRP A 246 -10.78 -17.61 0.55
N LEU A 247 -10.97 -17.11 1.77
CA LEU A 247 -10.79 -15.69 2.07
C LEU A 247 -9.35 -15.23 1.86
N ALA A 248 -8.34 -16.03 2.24
CA ALA A 248 -6.95 -15.71 1.91
C ALA A 248 -6.68 -15.77 0.41
N SER A 249 -7.25 -16.77 -0.28
CA SER A 249 -7.06 -16.89 -1.73
C SER A 249 -7.56 -15.63 -2.43
N ILE A 250 -8.68 -15.05 -1.98
CA ILE A 250 -9.19 -13.79 -2.49
C ILE A 250 -8.29 -12.61 -2.13
N ALA A 251 -7.86 -12.49 -0.86
CA ALA A 251 -6.96 -11.42 -0.43
C ALA A 251 -5.64 -11.39 -1.23
N VAL A 252 -5.14 -12.56 -1.65
CA VAL A 252 -3.91 -12.68 -2.45
C VAL A 252 -4.16 -12.44 -3.94
N HIS A 253 -5.21 -13.03 -4.52
CA HIS A 253 -5.41 -13.09 -5.98
C HIS A 253 -6.42 -12.08 -6.55
N ALA A 254 -7.30 -11.54 -5.73
CA ALA A 254 -8.26 -10.50 -6.11
C ALA A 254 -8.38 -9.38 -5.05
N PRO A 255 -7.27 -8.72 -4.66
CA PRO A 255 -7.21 -7.70 -3.60
C PRO A 255 -8.05 -6.44 -3.85
N ASN A 256 -8.43 -6.15 -5.10
CA ASN A 256 -9.28 -5.00 -5.42
C ASN A 256 -10.79 -5.36 -5.47
N SER A 257 -11.13 -6.63 -5.21
CA SER A 257 -12.50 -7.13 -5.30
C SER A 257 -13.20 -7.13 -3.94
N PRO A 258 -14.43 -6.62 -3.83
CA PRO A 258 -15.25 -6.76 -2.63
C PRO A 258 -15.59 -8.22 -2.34
N VAL A 259 -15.71 -8.55 -1.05
CA VAL A 259 -16.04 -9.90 -0.56
C VAL A 259 -17.18 -9.83 0.43
N ALA A 260 -18.17 -10.71 0.31
CA ALA A 260 -19.18 -10.90 1.36
C ALA A 260 -19.17 -12.36 1.83
N ILE A 261 -19.27 -12.58 3.14
CA ILE A 261 -19.39 -13.93 3.70
C ILE A 261 -20.89 -14.27 3.80
N VAL A 262 -21.28 -15.44 3.29
CA VAL A 262 -22.68 -15.88 3.25
C VAL A 262 -22.84 -17.13 4.11
N GLY A 263 -23.53 -16.98 5.24
CA GLY A 263 -23.87 -18.08 6.13
C GLY A 263 -25.13 -18.79 5.68
N THR A 264 -24.99 -19.91 4.99
CA THR A 264 -26.10 -20.73 4.47
C THR A 264 -26.66 -21.69 5.52
N HIS A 265 -27.77 -22.35 5.20
CA HIS A 265 -28.47 -23.29 6.08
C HIS A 265 -28.99 -22.65 7.37
N ASP A 266 -29.31 -21.36 7.34
CA ASP A 266 -29.92 -20.68 8.49
C ASP A 266 -31.30 -21.27 8.85
N ASP A 267 -32.00 -21.85 7.87
CA ASP A 267 -33.25 -22.58 8.04
C ASP A 267 -33.12 -23.85 8.89
N CYS A 268 -31.89 -24.39 9.01
CA CYS A 268 -31.59 -25.56 9.81
C CYS A 268 -31.31 -25.23 11.29
N LEU A 269 -31.28 -23.95 11.67
CA LEU A 269 -31.01 -23.49 13.03
C LEU A 269 -32.32 -23.20 13.78
N SER A 270 -32.42 -23.69 15.03
CA SER A 270 -33.47 -23.25 15.95
C SER A 270 -33.22 -21.81 16.41
N GLN A 271 -34.25 -21.14 16.95
CA GLN A 271 -34.08 -19.78 17.48
C GLN A 271 -32.99 -19.67 18.56
N ASP A 272 -32.86 -20.68 19.42
CA ASP A 272 -31.87 -20.73 20.50
C ASP A 272 -30.46 -20.99 19.97
N SER A 273 -30.32 -21.90 19.00
CA SER A 273 -29.01 -22.21 18.38
C SER A 273 -28.50 -21.06 17.52
N ARG A 274 -29.39 -20.36 16.81
CA ARG A 274 -29.04 -19.26 15.91
C ARG A 274 -28.20 -18.19 16.61
N ARG A 275 -28.59 -17.77 17.81
CA ARG A 275 -27.84 -16.77 18.59
C ARG A 275 -26.41 -17.23 18.90
N LYS A 276 -26.25 -18.49 19.32
CA LYS A 276 -24.94 -19.06 19.68
C LYS A 276 -24.04 -19.20 18.46
N VAL A 277 -24.57 -19.76 17.37
CA VAL A 277 -23.85 -19.96 16.11
C VAL A 277 -23.42 -18.63 15.51
N TYR A 278 -24.30 -17.62 15.50
CA TYR A 278 -23.96 -16.31 14.96
C TYR A 278 -22.85 -15.64 15.74
N ALA A 279 -22.91 -15.68 17.08
CA ALA A 279 -21.87 -15.11 17.93
C ALA A 279 -20.50 -15.78 17.67
N GLU A 280 -20.47 -17.12 17.66
CA GLU A 280 -19.25 -17.90 17.42
C GLU A 280 -18.64 -17.62 16.04
N VAL A 281 -19.44 -17.70 14.98
CA VAL A 281 -18.96 -17.46 13.61
C VAL A 281 -18.49 -16.01 13.46
N ASN A 282 -19.21 -15.04 14.03
CA ASN A 282 -18.85 -13.62 13.95
C ASN A 282 -17.56 -13.30 14.70
N GLU A 283 -17.35 -13.88 15.89
CA GLU A 283 -16.11 -13.75 16.66
C GLU A 283 -14.93 -14.34 15.89
N ARG A 284 -15.08 -15.54 15.33
CA ARG A 284 -14.03 -16.17 14.52
C ARG A 284 -13.67 -15.35 13.28
N ILE A 285 -14.64 -14.78 12.58
CA ILE A 285 -14.39 -13.90 11.42
C ILE A 285 -13.66 -12.64 11.87
N SER A 286 -14.10 -12.02 12.96
CA SER A 286 -13.47 -10.81 13.51
C SER A 286 -12.01 -11.07 13.89
N ALA A 287 -11.74 -12.18 14.59
CA ALA A 287 -10.39 -12.61 14.96
C ALA A 287 -9.51 -12.97 13.75
N PHE A 288 -10.13 -13.37 12.64
CA PHE A 288 -9.42 -13.65 11.40
C PHE A 288 -9.09 -12.34 10.64
N CYS A 289 -10.01 -11.39 10.57
CA CYS A 289 -9.80 -10.07 9.97
C CYS A 289 -8.73 -9.22 10.68
N THR A 290 -8.55 -9.38 12.00
CA THR A 290 -7.44 -8.69 12.72
C THR A 290 -6.05 -9.20 12.32
N LYS A 291 -5.95 -10.44 11.85
CA LYS A 291 -4.68 -11.03 11.37
C LYS A 291 -4.34 -10.62 9.94
N LEU A 292 -5.36 -10.29 9.14
CA LEU A 292 -5.23 -9.89 7.73
C LEU A 292 -6.02 -8.60 7.47
N PRO A 293 -5.42 -7.43 7.77
CA PRO A 293 -6.05 -6.13 7.57
C PRO A 293 -6.53 -5.90 6.14
N GLU A 294 -5.83 -6.45 5.14
CA GLU A 294 -6.19 -6.30 3.73
C GLU A 294 -7.57 -6.88 3.43
N LEU A 295 -7.93 -8.01 4.06
CA LEU A 295 -9.26 -8.59 3.89
C LEU A 295 -10.34 -7.74 4.57
N ASN A 296 -10.01 -7.07 5.67
CA ASN A 296 -10.96 -6.23 6.41
C ASN A 296 -11.47 -5.06 5.56
N GLU A 297 -10.63 -4.50 4.68
CA GLU A 297 -11.01 -3.45 3.74
C GLU A 297 -11.91 -3.96 2.60
N GLN A 298 -11.75 -5.23 2.20
CA GLN A 298 -12.54 -5.86 1.15
C GLN A 298 -13.90 -6.36 1.63
N LEU A 299 -14.05 -6.64 2.94
CA LEU A 299 -15.22 -7.30 3.50
C LEU A 299 -16.44 -6.38 3.55
N GLN A 300 -17.53 -6.80 2.91
CA GLN A 300 -18.84 -6.19 3.01
C GLN A 300 -19.54 -6.71 4.26
N ILE A 301 -19.80 -5.80 5.20
CA ILE A 301 -20.46 -6.09 6.47
C ILE A 301 -21.98 -6.06 6.28
N ASN A 302 -22.69 -6.93 6.99
CA ASN A 302 -24.15 -6.92 7.07
C ASN A 302 -24.61 -5.93 8.16
N GLU A 303 -24.81 -4.68 7.76
CA GLU A 303 -25.21 -3.60 8.68
C GLU A 303 -26.59 -3.84 9.30
N GLN A 304 -27.51 -4.46 8.56
CA GLN A 304 -28.88 -4.72 9.03
C GLN A 304 -28.91 -5.70 10.21
N SER A 305 -28.03 -6.71 10.20
CA SER A 305 -27.93 -7.72 11.27
C SER A 305 -26.78 -7.48 12.24
N GLN A 306 -25.93 -6.47 12.01
CA GLN A 306 -24.69 -6.21 12.78
C GLN A 306 -23.76 -7.44 12.81
N LEU A 307 -23.61 -8.12 11.67
CA LEU A 307 -22.77 -9.30 11.50
C LEU A 307 -21.73 -9.08 10.41
N CYS A 308 -20.56 -9.71 10.55
CA CYS A 308 -19.53 -9.78 9.51
C CYS A 308 -19.91 -10.71 8.34
N PHE A 309 -21.10 -11.32 8.38
CA PHE A 309 -21.62 -12.22 7.36
C PHE A 309 -23.14 -12.04 7.15
N PHE A 310 -23.64 -12.56 6.04
CA PHE A 310 -25.06 -12.56 5.67
C PHE A 310 -25.66 -13.93 5.94
N PRO A 311 -26.45 -14.12 7.01
CA PRO A 311 -27.19 -15.35 7.19
C PRO A 311 -28.28 -15.46 6.13
N VAL A 312 -28.32 -16.60 5.43
CA VAL A 312 -29.19 -16.84 4.29
C VAL A 312 -29.99 -18.11 4.47
N ASP A 313 -31.31 -17.95 4.39
CA ASP A 313 -32.28 -19.02 4.26
C ASP A 313 -32.59 -19.27 2.78
N ASN A 314 -32.05 -20.35 2.23
CA ASN A 314 -32.33 -20.76 0.85
C ASN A 314 -33.67 -21.50 0.71
N ALA A 315 -34.27 -21.97 1.80
CA ALA A 315 -35.56 -22.66 1.83
C ALA A 315 -36.77 -21.68 1.80
N SER A 316 -36.51 -20.37 1.86
CA SER A 316 -37.52 -19.29 1.79
C SER A 316 -38.54 -19.30 2.94
N THR A 317 -38.16 -19.77 4.13
CA THR A 317 -39.02 -19.74 5.33
C THR A 317 -39.16 -18.33 5.90
N ASP A 318 -38.21 -17.45 5.61
CA ASP A 318 -38.14 -16.06 6.04
C ASP A 318 -38.86 -15.05 5.10
N SER A 319 -39.72 -15.54 4.21
CA SER A 319 -40.38 -14.74 3.15
C SER A 319 -39.42 -14.06 2.17
N GLY A 320 -38.16 -14.50 2.10
CA GLY A 320 -37.12 -13.99 1.19
C GLY A 320 -36.38 -12.75 1.69
N ARG A 321 -36.48 -12.45 2.99
CA ARG A 321 -35.83 -11.28 3.60
C ARG A 321 -34.31 -11.35 3.53
N SER A 322 -33.71 -12.46 3.99
CA SER A 322 -32.25 -12.66 3.99
C SER A 322 -31.63 -12.54 2.59
N ILE A 323 -32.33 -13.02 1.57
CA ILE A 323 -31.91 -12.89 0.18
C ILE A 323 -32.03 -11.44 -0.31
N SER A 324 -33.05 -10.69 0.13
CA SER A 324 -33.17 -9.27 -0.19
C SER A 324 -32.00 -8.47 0.39
N ASP A 325 -31.66 -8.71 1.65
CA ASP A 325 -30.54 -8.09 2.36
C ASP A 325 -29.21 -8.38 1.62
N LEU A 326 -29.00 -9.62 1.18
CA LEU A 326 -27.85 -9.99 0.37
C LEU A 326 -27.84 -9.30 -1.02
N ARG A 327 -28.99 -9.14 -1.68
CA ARG A 327 -29.07 -8.41 -2.97
C ARG A 327 -28.66 -6.95 -2.81
N GLU A 328 -29.14 -6.25 -1.78
CA GLU A 328 -28.75 -4.86 -1.51
C GLU A 328 -27.24 -4.74 -1.27
N ALA A 329 -26.66 -5.67 -0.51
CA ALA A 329 -25.22 -5.71 -0.28
C ALA A 329 -24.44 -5.89 -1.59
N ILE A 330 -24.89 -6.79 -2.47
CA ILE A 330 -24.27 -6.99 -3.79
C ILE A 330 -24.41 -5.72 -4.64
N GLU A 331 -25.55 -5.06 -4.67
CA GLU A 331 -25.75 -3.80 -5.40
C GLU A 331 -24.81 -2.69 -4.91
N SER A 332 -24.60 -2.60 -3.59
CA SER A 332 -23.62 -1.69 -2.98
C SER A 332 -22.18 -2.02 -3.41
N MET A 333 -21.79 -3.30 -3.38
CA MET A 333 -20.47 -3.75 -3.85
C MET A 333 -20.25 -3.44 -5.34
N VAL A 334 -21.28 -3.63 -6.17
CA VAL A 334 -21.26 -3.25 -7.59
C VAL A 334 -21.08 -1.75 -7.77
N ALA A 335 -21.80 -0.92 -7.01
CA ALA A 335 -21.67 0.53 -7.08
C ALA A 335 -20.24 0.98 -6.76
N LYS A 336 -19.59 0.38 -5.75
CA LYS A 336 -18.18 0.63 -5.41
C LYS A 336 -17.24 0.28 -6.58
N LEU A 337 -17.44 -0.86 -7.23
CA LEU A 337 -16.63 -1.25 -8.40
C LEU A 337 -16.80 -0.27 -9.56
N LEU A 338 -18.04 0.15 -9.85
CA LEU A 338 -18.35 1.11 -10.92
C LEU A 338 -17.85 2.53 -10.62
N GLN A 339 -17.73 2.92 -9.35
CA GLN A 339 -17.16 4.20 -8.93
C GLN A 339 -15.62 4.15 -8.80
N GLY A 340 -15.05 2.96 -8.62
CA GLY A 340 -13.62 2.74 -8.48
C GLY A 340 -13.00 2.13 -9.76
N PRO A 341 -12.53 0.87 -9.75
CA PRO A 341 -11.75 0.29 -10.85
C PRO A 341 -12.42 0.26 -12.22
N LEU A 342 -13.76 0.24 -12.28
CA LEU A 342 -14.55 0.21 -13.52
C LEU A 342 -15.13 1.58 -13.90
N SER A 343 -14.70 2.67 -13.25
CA SER A 343 -15.20 4.03 -13.50
C SER A 343 -14.81 4.60 -14.88
N THR A 344 -13.70 4.12 -15.43
CA THR A 344 -13.15 4.63 -16.68
C THR A 344 -13.96 4.16 -17.87
N ALA A 345 -14.41 5.11 -18.71
CA ALA A 345 -15.09 4.78 -19.95
C ALA A 345 -14.12 4.11 -20.93
N VAL A 346 -14.53 2.98 -21.51
CA VAL A 346 -13.76 2.25 -22.52
C VAL A 346 -14.33 2.47 -23.93
N PRO A 347 -13.48 2.46 -24.98
CA PRO A 347 -13.94 2.60 -26.36
C PRO A 347 -14.98 1.54 -26.76
N LEU A 348 -16.06 1.97 -27.44
CA LEU A 348 -17.13 1.07 -27.92
C LEU A 348 -16.62 0.04 -28.93
N ARG A 349 -15.53 0.34 -29.66
CA ARG A 349 -14.85 -0.63 -30.53
C ARG A 349 -14.26 -1.83 -29.78
N TRP A 350 -13.81 -1.66 -28.54
CA TRP A 350 -13.32 -2.79 -27.74
C TRP A 350 -14.44 -3.79 -27.47
N SER A 351 -15.59 -3.26 -27.08
CA SER A 351 -16.83 -4.00 -26.83
C SER A 351 -17.29 -4.78 -28.04
N HIS A 352 -17.38 -4.10 -29.19
CA HIS A 352 -17.76 -4.74 -30.45
C HIS A 352 -16.75 -5.81 -30.87
N PHE A 353 -15.45 -5.51 -30.78
CA PHE A 353 -14.40 -6.46 -31.13
C PHE A 353 -14.44 -7.72 -30.26
N TRP A 354 -14.61 -7.57 -28.94
CA TRP A 354 -14.76 -8.70 -28.03
C TRP A 354 -15.99 -9.55 -28.34
N ALA A 355 -17.14 -8.92 -28.61
CA ALA A 355 -18.36 -9.62 -29.01
C ALA A 355 -18.19 -10.42 -30.31
N VAL A 356 -17.42 -9.89 -31.27
CA VAL A 356 -17.06 -10.61 -32.49
C VAL A 356 -16.20 -11.82 -32.16
N LEU A 357 -15.13 -11.65 -31.36
CA LEU A 357 -14.21 -12.73 -30.98
C LEU A 357 -14.94 -13.93 -30.35
N GLN A 358 -15.89 -13.67 -29.45
CA GLN A 358 -16.66 -14.70 -28.77
C GLN A 358 -17.57 -15.52 -29.71
N ARG A 359 -18.21 -14.87 -30.70
CA ARG A 359 -19.14 -15.55 -31.64
C ARG A 359 -18.43 -16.27 -32.80
N THR A 360 -17.21 -15.86 -33.17
CA THR A 360 -16.42 -16.54 -34.22
C THR A 360 -15.89 -17.91 -33.81
N GLY A 361 -16.03 -18.31 -32.55
CA GLY A 361 -15.62 -19.62 -32.03
C GLY A 361 -16.33 -20.84 -32.66
N GLY A 362 -17.33 -20.65 -33.51
CA GLY A 362 -18.03 -21.73 -34.21
C GLY A 362 -17.61 -22.00 -35.65
N ASN A 363 -17.03 -21.01 -36.38
CA ASN A 363 -16.70 -21.17 -37.81
C ASN A 363 -15.59 -20.21 -38.32
N GLY A 364 -14.87 -19.50 -37.44
CA GLY A 364 -13.93 -18.44 -37.82
C GLY A 364 -12.60 -18.44 -37.05
N ASN A 365 -11.69 -19.36 -37.39
CA ASN A 365 -10.23 -19.19 -37.39
C ASN A 365 -9.46 -18.69 -36.13
N LEU A 366 -10.00 -18.69 -34.91
CA LEU A 366 -9.18 -18.52 -33.68
C LEU A 366 -9.43 -19.68 -32.72
N GLY A 367 -8.34 -20.35 -32.34
CA GLY A 367 -8.35 -21.39 -31.31
C GLY A 367 -8.48 -20.80 -29.90
N PRO A 368 -8.40 -21.63 -28.84
CA PRO A 368 -8.42 -21.16 -27.45
C PRO A 368 -7.22 -20.24 -27.12
N LEU A 369 -6.12 -20.39 -27.87
CA LEU A 369 -4.91 -19.59 -27.77
C LEU A 369 -4.68 -18.79 -29.07
N THR A 370 -4.18 -17.58 -28.93
CA THR A 370 -3.75 -16.72 -30.04
C THR A 370 -2.47 -15.96 -29.65
N ARG A 371 -1.70 -15.49 -30.64
CA ARG A 371 -0.59 -14.57 -30.38
C ARG A 371 -1.06 -13.12 -30.37
N VAL A 372 -0.32 -12.26 -29.67
CA VAL A 372 -0.54 -10.80 -29.63
C VAL A 372 -0.53 -10.21 -31.04
N GLU A 373 0.40 -10.64 -31.89
CA GLU A 373 0.49 -10.14 -33.28
C GLU A 373 -0.72 -10.57 -34.13
N ASP A 374 -1.17 -11.81 -34.00
CA ASP A 374 -2.36 -12.29 -34.73
C ASP A 374 -3.62 -11.52 -34.32
N LEU A 375 -3.71 -11.17 -33.04
CA LEU A 375 -4.81 -10.37 -32.51
C LEU A 375 -4.71 -8.91 -32.98
N TRP A 376 -3.50 -8.34 -33.02
CA TRP A 376 -3.23 -7.00 -33.55
C TRP A 376 -3.65 -6.84 -35.01
N GLN A 377 -3.30 -7.80 -35.87
CA GLN A 377 -3.70 -7.78 -37.29
C GLN A 377 -5.22 -7.84 -37.50
N ARG A 378 -5.95 -8.40 -36.53
CA ARG A 378 -7.42 -8.43 -36.53
C ARG A 378 -7.99 -7.14 -35.99
N CYS A 379 -7.54 -6.65 -34.84
CA CYS A 379 -8.13 -5.49 -34.20
C CYS A 379 -7.92 -4.19 -34.99
N LYS A 380 -6.82 -4.07 -35.78
CA LYS A 380 -6.63 -2.99 -36.76
C LYS A 380 -7.85 -2.79 -37.66
N ARG A 381 -8.46 -3.88 -38.14
CA ARG A 381 -9.63 -3.85 -39.03
C ARG A 381 -10.88 -3.27 -38.37
N TYR A 382 -10.89 -3.24 -37.04
CA TYR A 382 -11.96 -2.71 -36.18
C TYR A 382 -11.65 -1.31 -35.64
N GLY A 383 -10.59 -0.65 -36.14
CA GLY A 383 -10.28 0.74 -35.81
C GLY A 383 -9.49 0.94 -34.52
N PHE A 384 -8.70 -0.06 -34.10
CA PHE A 384 -7.70 0.15 -33.05
C PHE A 384 -6.56 1.02 -33.58
N GLU A 385 -6.21 2.06 -32.83
CA GLU A 385 -5.28 3.13 -33.19
C GLU A 385 -3.81 2.71 -33.02
N SER A 386 -3.53 1.84 -32.04
CA SER A 386 -2.15 1.51 -31.68
C SER A 386 -2.00 0.18 -30.93
N ARG A 387 -0.76 -0.33 -30.86
CA ARG A 387 -0.44 -1.49 -30.02
C ARG A 387 -0.61 -1.21 -28.53
N THR A 388 -0.42 0.05 -28.10
CA THR A 388 -0.66 0.43 -26.70
C THR A 388 -2.15 0.35 -26.37
N GLU A 389 -3.03 0.68 -27.31
CA GLU A 389 -4.48 0.45 -27.16
C GLU A 389 -4.81 -1.04 -27.01
N LEU A 390 -4.20 -1.92 -27.82
CA LEU A 390 -4.35 -3.36 -27.66
C LEU A 390 -3.88 -3.85 -26.29
N GLN A 391 -2.77 -3.33 -25.77
CA GLN A 391 -2.31 -3.69 -24.41
C GLN A 391 -3.27 -3.20 -23.32
N SER A 392 -3.90 -2.05 -23.49
CA SER A 392 -4.95 -1.58 -22.57
C SER A 392 -6.21 -2.46 -22.66
N PHE A 393 -6.59 -2.88 -23.86
CA PHE A 393 -7.65 -3.87 -24.07
C PHE A 393 -7.33 -5.19 -23.36
N LEU A 394 -6.14 -5.75 -23.57
CA LEU A 394 -5.73 -7.02 -22.94
C LEU A 394 -5.72 -6.92 -21.42
N ARG A 395 -5.16 -5.85 -20.86
CA ARG A 395 -5.18 -5.61 -19.40
C ARG A 395 -6.60 -5.49 -18.85
N HIS A 396 -7.47 -4.77 -19.55
CA HIS A 396 -8.87 -4.60 -19.13
C HIS A 396 -9.62 -5.94 -19.10
N PHE A 397 -9.58 -6.71 -20.19
CA PHE A 397 -10.27 -8.00 -20.27
C PHE A 397 -9.59 -9.10 -19.44
N HIS A 398 -8.29 -8.97 -19.16
CA HIS A 398 -7.60 -9.82 -18.17
C HIS A 398 -8.07 -9.55 -16.74
N GLY A 399 -8.19 -8.27 -16.34
CA GLY A 399 -8.70 -7.89 -15.03
C GLY A 399 -10.16 -8.29 -14.78
N LEU A 400 -10.97 -8.34 -15.85
CA LEU A 400 -12.33 -8.91 -15.82
C LEU A 400 -12.35 -10.46 -15.72
N GLY A 401 -11.20 -11.11 -15.85
CA GLY A 401 -11.08 -12.57 -15.94
C GLY A 401 -11.58 -13.15 -17.26
N ALA A 402 -11.89 -12.32 -18.26
CA ALA A 402 -12.47 -12.75 -19.53
C ALA A 402 -11.45 -13.41 -20.47
N LEU A 403 -10.15 -13.11 -20.27
CA LEU A 403 -9.01 -13.73 -20.94
C LEU A 403 -7.81 -13.84 -19.98
N LEU A 404 -6.79 -14.64 -20.33
CA LEU A 404 -5.50 -14.66 -19.63
C LEU A 404 -4.39 -14.16 -20.54
N HIS A 405 -3.55 -13.26 -20.03
CA HIS A 405 -2.35 -12.77 -20.70
C HIS A 405 -1.29 -12.44 -19.64
N PHE A 406 -0.05 -12.91 -19.85
CA PHE A 406 1.04 -12.77 -18.89
C PHE A 406 2.23 -12.02 -19.52
N PRO A 407 2.12 -10.71 -19.78
CA PRO A 407 3.16 -9.95 -20.46
C PRO A 407 4.47 -9.87 -19.66
N GLU A 408 4.41 -9.96 -18.33
CA GLU A 408 5.56 -9.96 -17.44
C GLU A 408 6.17 -11.36 -17.20
N SER A 409 5.68 -12.40 -17.88
CA SER A 409 6.14 -13.77 -17.64
C SER A 409 7.65 -13.94 -17.86
N VAL A 410 8.29 -14.79 -17.06
CA VAL A 410 9.70 -15.17 -17.26
C VAL A 410 9.86 -16.03 -18.53
N PHE A 411 8.81 -16.72 -18.96
CA PHE A 411 8.80 -17.51 -20.18
C PHE A 411 8.48 -16.61 -21.38
N GLU A 412 9.46 -16.36 -22.24
CA GLU A 412 9.33 -15.46 -23.40
C GLU A 412 8.15 -15.84 -24.30
N GLU A 413 7.93 -17.12 -24.51
CA GLU A 413 6.85 -17.68 -25.34
C GLU A 413 5.45 -17.33 -24.82
N LEU A 414 5.30 -17.07 -23.52
CA LEU A 414 4.03 -16.74 -22.88
C LEU A 414 3.71 -15.24 -22.93
N ARG A 415 4.72 -14.37 -23.07
CA ARG A 415 4.51 -12.91 -23.14
C ARG A 415 3.66 -12.52 -24.35
N ASP A 416 3.85 -13.25 -25.44
CA ASP A 416 3.12 -13.07 -26.70
C ASP A 416 1.85 -13.93 -26.80
N LEU A 417 1.57 -14.79 -25.82
CA LEU A 417 0.47 -15.74 -25.86
C LEU A 417 -0.75 -15.21 -25.09
N ILE A 418 -1.91 -15.24 -25.72
CA ILE A 418 -3.18 -14.83 -25.14
C ILE A 418 -4.12 -16.03 -25.10
N CYS A 419 -4.64 -16.34 -23.92
CA CYS A 419 -5.70 -17.32 -23.75
C CYS A 419 -7.06 -16.63 -23.79
N LEU A 420 -7.79 -16.84 -24.89
CA LEU A 420 -9.13 -16.28 -25.10
C LEU A 420 -10.22 -17.08 -24.37
N LYS A 421 -9.90 -18.28 -23.89
CA LYS A 421 -10.82 -19.18 -23.20
C LYS A 421 -10.18 -19.72 -21.91
N PRO A 422 -10.19 -18.96 -20.81
CA PRO A 422 -9.58 -19.39 -19.55
C PRO A 422 -10.12 -20.74 -19.04
N GLY A 423 -11.40 -21.02 -19.24
CA GLY A 423 -12.01 -22.32 -18.88
C GLY A 423 -11.34 -23.53 -19.54
N TRP A 424 -10.83 -23.40 -20.77
CA TRP A 424 -10.11 -24.47 -21.45
C TRP A 424 -8.76 -24.80 -20.79
N VAL A 425 -8.06 -23.79 -20.25
CA VAL A 425 -6.84 -24.00 -19.45
C VAL A 425 -7.20 -24.69 -18.13
N GLY A 426 -8.31 -24.28 -17.53
CA GLY A 426 -8.87 -24.93 -16.36
C GLY A 426 -9.11 -26.42 -16.60
N ASP A 427 -9.78 -26.79 -17.69
CA ASP A 427 -10.05 -28.20 -18.02
C ASP A 427 -8.76 -29.01 -18.19
N ALA A 428 -7.75 -28.41 -18.81
CA ALA A 428 -6.43 -29.03 -18.95
C ALA A 428 -5.74 -29.26 -17.59
N ALA A 429 -5.81 -28.28 -16.68
CA ALA A 429 -5.29 -28.38 -15.33
C ALA A 429 -6.05 -29.43 -14.50
N ALA A 430 -7.38 -29.44 -14.55
CA ALA A 430 -8.22 -30.42 -13.87
C ALA A 430 -7.92 -31.86 -14.34
N ALA A 431 -7.62 -32.05 -15.63
CA ALA A 431 -7.20 -33.35 -16.16
C ALA A 431 -5.89 -33.84 -15.53
N VAL A 432 -4.93 -32.94 -15.27
CA VAL A 432 -3.67 -33.25 -14.57
C VAL A 432 -3.94 -33.55 -13.08
N LEU A 433 -4.75 -32.72 -12.42
CA LEU A 433 -5.03 -32.86 -10.99
C LEU A 433 -5.78 -34.15 -10.64
N THR A 434 -6.58 -34.67 -11.57
CA THR A 434 -7.33 -35.93 -11.44
C THR A 434 -6.63 -37.13 -12.10
N ALA A 435 -5.43 -36.94 -12.66
CA ALA A 435 -4.73 -37.99 -13.41
C ALA A 435 -4.37 -39.19 -12.52
N LYS A 436 -4.05 -38.95 -11.24
CA LYS A 436 -3.73 -40.01 -10.28
C LYS A 436 -4.89 -41.00 -10.09
N ASP A 437 -6.14 -40.56 -10.22
CA ASP A 437 -7.32 -41.38 -9.95
C ASP A 437 -7.80 -42.17 -11.18
N LYS A 438 -7.08 -42.06 -12.31
CA LYS A 438 -7.42 -42.69 -13.58
C LYS A 438 -6.37 -43.72 -13.99
N VAL A 439 -6.78 -44.68 -14.82
CA VAL A 439 -5.89 -45.69 -15.39
C VAL A 439 -5.52 -45.29 -16.80
N PHE A 440 -4.22 -45.11 -17.05
CA PHE A 440 -3.66 -44.79 -18.37
C PHE A 440 -2.83 -45.96 -18.88
N GLN A 441 -3.22 -46.51 -20.04
CA GLN A 441 -2.52 -47.63 -20.66
C GLN A 441 -1.05 -47.28 -20.94
N GLY A 442 -0.13 -48.14 -20.48
CA GLY A 442 1.32 -47.94 -20.66
C GLY A 442 1.95 -46.88 -19.76
N CYS A 443 1.20 -46.28 -18.82
CA CYS A 443 1.70 -45.24 -17.91
C CYS A 443 1.56 -45.60 -16.42
N VAL A 444 1.44 -46.89 -16.07
CA VAL A 444 1.15 -47.35 -14.69
C VAL A 444 2.21 -46.88 -13.69
N ASN A 445 3.49 -47.01 -14.06
CA ASN A 445 4.61 -46.59 -13.20
C ASN A 445 4.63 -45.06 -13.00
N GLN A 446 4.34 -44.30 -14.06
CA GLN A 446 4.29 -42.84 -14.01
C GLN A 446 3.11 -42.35 -13.15
N VAL A 447 1.97 -43.04 -13.18
CA VAL A 447 0.84 -42.75 -12.28
C VAL A 447 1.20 -43.07 -10.82
N ALA A 448 1.94 -44.16 -10.58
CA ALA A 448 2.44 -44.48 -9.24
C ALA A 448 3.42 -43.43 -8.72
N GLU A 449 4.39 -42.99 -9.53
CA GLU A 449 5.32 -41.91 -9.14
C GLU A 449 4.60 -40.57 -8.92
N LEU A 450 3.56 -40.27 -9.69
CA LEU A 450 2.72 -39.10 -9.46
C LEU A 450 2.02 -39.17 -8.10
N LYS A 451 1.50 -40.34 -7.70
CA LYS A 451 0.86 -40.57 -6.39
C LYS A 451 1.85 -40.51 -5.24
N GLU A 452 2.99 -41.18 -5.39
CA GLU A 452 3.95 -41.39 -4.30
C GLU A 452 4.91 -40.23 -4.11
N LYS A 453 5.21 -39.47 -5.18
CA LYS A 453 6.25 -38.44 -5.18
C LYS A 453 5.78 -37.09 -5.74
N GLY A 454 4.56 -37.00 -6.26
CA GLY A 454 4.07 -35.78 -6.94
C GLY A 454 4.78 -35.50 -8.28
N LEU A 455 5.40 -36.51 -8.89
CA LEU A 455 6.17 -36.37 -10.13
C LEU A 455 5.36 -36.77 -11.37
N LEU A 456 5.09 -35.79 -12.23
CA LEU A 456 4.37 -35.93 -13.48
C LEU A 456 5.34 -36.06 -14.65
N HIS A 457 5.43 -37.26 -15.22
CA HIS A 457 6.24 -37.52 -16.40
C HIS A 457 5.55 -37.04 -17.68
N ALA A 458 6.33 -36.55 -18.64
CA ALA A 458 5.83 -36.07 -19.95
C ALA A 458 5.03 -37.13 -20.71
N GLN A 459 5.39 -38.42 -20.58
CA GLN A 459 4.64 -39.53 -21.17
C GLN A 459 3.21 -39.63 -20.60
N LEU A 460 3.05 -39.50 -19.27
CA LEU A 460 1.75 -39.50 -18.62
C LEU A 460 0.98 -38.23 -18.99
N LEU A 461 1.63 -37.07 -19.03
CA LEU A 461 1.00 -35.82 -19.43
C LEU A 461 0.44 -35.90 -20.87
N ALA A 462 1.20 -36.47 -21.81
CA ALA A 462 0.74 -36.70 -23.17
C ALA A 462 -0.46 -37.65 -23.23
N ALA A 463 -0.53 -38.65 -22.34
CA ALA A 463 -1.67 -39.55 -22.21
C ALA A 463 -2.91 -38.86 -21.61
N VAL A 464 -2.71 -38.02 -20.58
CA VAL A 464 -3.75 -37.19 -19.95
C VAL A 464 -4.38 -36.22 -20.96
N TRP A 465 -3.55 -35.59 -21.80
CA TRP A 465 -3.99 -34.64 -22.83
C TRP A 465 -4.14 -35.25 -24.23
N ARG A 466 -4.32 -36.58 -24.31
CA ARG A 466 -4.49 -37.30 -25.58
C ARG A 466 -5.79 -36.94 -26.31
N ALA A 467 -6.76 -36.39 -25.61
CA ALA A 467 -7.97 -35.85 -26.23
C ALA A 467 -7.60 -34.80 -27.30
N LYS A 468 -8.26 -34.87 -28.47
CA LYS A 468 -8.00 -33.98 -29.62
C LYS A 468 -8.04 -32.48 -29.25
N VAL A 469 -8.76 -32.14 -28.17
CA VAL A 469 -8.97 -30.78 -27.67
C VAL A 469 -7.69 -30.12 -27.12
N PHE A 470 -6.73 -30.88 -26.59
CA PHE A 470 -5.48 -30.34 -25.99
C PHE A 470 -4.23 -30.68 -26.80
N SER A 471 -4.27 -31.77 -27.57
CA SER A 471 -3.11 -32.33 -28.29
C SER A 471 -2.29 -31.33 -29.13
N LYS A 472 -2.92 -30.31 -29.70
CA LYS A 472 -2.25 -29.29 -30.54
C LYS A 472 -1.41 -28.28 -29.75
N TYR A 473 -1.73 -28.05 -28.47
CA TYR A 473 -1.22 -26.92 -27.68
C TYR A 473 -0.52 -27.37 -26.39
N GLN A 474 0.01 -28.60 -26.36
CA GLN A 474 0.56 -29.17 -25.12
C GLN A 474 1.76 -28.38 -24.59
N GLY A 475 2.64 -27.87 -25.47
CA GLY A 475 3.80 -27.06 -25.06
C GLY A 475 3.37 -25.74 -24.43
N GLU A 476 2.46 -25.01 -25.08
CA GLU A 476 1.90 -23.77 -24.57
C GLU A 476 1.12 -23.97 -23.27
N LEU A 477 0.41 -25.10 -23.14
CA LEU A 477 -0.28 -25.47 -21.91
C LEU A 477 0.69 -25.74 -20.77
N VAL A 478 1.82 -26.44 -21.00
CA VAL A 478 2.86 -26.60 -19.99
C VAL A 478 3.37 -25.23 -19.53
N GLY A 479 3.71 -24.35 -20.47
CA GLY A 479 4.16 -23.00 -20.14
C GLY A 479 3.13 -22.24 -19.31
N LEU A 480 1.85 -22.25 -19.73
CA LEU A 480 0.77 -21.61 -18.98
C LEU A 480 0.66 -22.20 -17.57
N LEU A 481 0.59 -23.52 -17.41
CA LEU A 481 0.51 -24.16 -16.10
C LEU A 481 1.74 -23.91 -15.21
N GLN A 482 2.92 -23.65 -15.81
CA GLN A 482 4.10 -23.21 -15.09
C GLN A 482 4.01 -21.74 -14.64
N ALA A 483 3.50 -20.84 -15.49
CA ALA A 483 3.25 -19.43 -15.11
C ALA A 483 2.16 -19.28 -14.05
N LEU A 484 1.23 -20.25 -14.02
CA LEU A 484 0.17 -20.40 -13.03
C LEU A 484 0.64 -21.22 -11.81
N ASP A 485 1.91 -21.63 -11.81
CA ASP A 485 2.54 -22.40 -10.74
C ASP A 485 1.78 -23.69 -10.34
N LEU A 486 1.05 -24.29 -11.27
CA LEU A 486 0.40 -25.59 -11.15
C LEU A 486 1.37 -26.74 -11.47
N LEU A 487 2.42 -26.44 -12.25
CA LEU A 487 3.53 -27.33 -12.58
C LEU A 487 4.85 -26.64 -12.30
N LEU A 488 5.82 -27.35 -11.70
CA LEU A 488 7.18 -26.85 -11.51
C LEU A 488 8.17 -27.80 -12.23
N SER A 489 9.18 -27.25 -12.91
CA SER A 489 10.21 -28.09 -13.55
C SER A 489 10.99 -28.87 -12.49
N TRP A 490 11.19 -30.18 -12.69
CA TRP A 490 11.90 -31.04 -11.74
C TRP A 490 13.11 -31.74 -12.39
N GLY A 491 14.24 -31.76 -11.68
CA GLY A 491 15.48 -32.42 -12.09
C GLY A 491 16.49 -31.49 -12.80
N HIS A 492 17.61 -31.21 -12.14
CA HIS A 492 18.77 -30.53 -12.72
C HIS A 492 19.96 -31.48 -12.77
N ASP A 493 19.98 -32.40 -13.73
CA ASP A 493 21.23 -33.09 -14.06
C ASP A 493 21.95 -32.31 -15.15
N LYS A 494 23.06 -31.66 -14.80
CA LYS A 494 23.77 -30.68 -15.66
C LYS A 494 24.51 -31.34 -16.85
N GLN A 495 24.36 -32.65 -17.06
CA GLN A 495 25.23 -33.43 -17.95
C GLN A 495 24.63 -33.82 -19.31
N SER A 496 23.35 -33.55 -19.63
CA SER A 496 22.88 -33.72 -21.02
C SER A 496 21.85 -32.66 -21.47
N PRO A 497 22.10 -31.94 -22.58
CA PRO A 497 21.16 -30.92 -23.08
C PRO A 497 19.91 -31.48 -23.78
N LEU A 498 19.84 -32.79 -24.03
CA LEU A 498 18.74 -33.46 -24.74
C LEU A 498 17.70 -34.12 -23.81
N GLN A 499 17.97 -34.24 -22.50
CA GLN A 499 16.98 -34.71 -21.49
C GLN A 499 16.32 -33.56 -20.71
N ARG A 500 16.49 -32.31 -21.17
CA ARG A 500 15.82 -31.15 -20.60
C ARG A 500 14.29 -31.34 -20.76
N GLN A 501 13.54 -31.35 -19.65
CA GLN A 501 12.06 -31.19 -19.57
C GLN A 501 11.14 -32.43 -19.59
N ASN A 502 11.55 -33.61 -19.10
CA ASN A 502 10.64 -34.78 -19.11
C ASN A 502 9.85 -35.05 -17.83
N VAL A 503 10.10 -34.32 -16.72
CA VAL A 503 9.40 -34.52 -15.45
C VAL A 503 9.06 -33.19 -14.79
N PHE A 504 7.82 -33.08 -14.32
CA PHE A 504 7.29 -31.93 -13.61
C PHE A 504 6.90 -32.33 -12.20
N LEU A 505 7.09 -31.43 -11.24
CA LEU A 505 6.50 -31.54 -9.93
C LEU A 505 5.10 -30.93 -9.95
N VAL A 506 4.13 -31.61 -9.34
CA VAL A 506 2.78 -31.13 -9.11
C VAL A 506 2.63 -30.83 -7.60
N PRO A 507 2.75 -29.56 -7.16
CA PRO A 507 2.79 -29.22 -5.73
C PRO A 507 1.60 -29.76 -4.92
N SER A 508 0.39 -29.69 -5.49
CA SER A 508 -0.85 -30.19 -4.87
C SER A 508 -0.95 -31.71 -4.76
N GLN A 509 -0.03 -32.45 -5.39
CA GLN A 509 0.03 -33.92 -5.32
C GLN A 509 1.27 -34.42 -4.57
N LEU A 510 2.04 -33.53 -3.93
CA LEU A 510 3.10 -33.94 -3.04
C LEU A 510 2.53 -34.71 -1.84
N PRO A 511 3.16 -35.83 -1.44
CA PRO A 511 2.76 -36.55 -0.23
C PRO A 511 3.09 -35.72 1.01
N LEU A 512 2.38 -35.98 2.11
CA LEU A 512 2.80 -35.54 3.44
C LEU A 512 3.98 -36.39 3.92
N ARG A 513 4.92 -35.78 4.64
CA ARG A 513 6.02 -36.51 5.26
C ARG A 513 5.48 -37.45 6.35
N PRO A 514 5.85 -38.74 6.37
CA PRO A 514 5.47 -39.65 7.45
C PRO A 514 5.94 -39.15 8.81
N LEU A 515 5.09 -39.25 9.84
CA LEU A 515 5.42 -38.88 11.21
C LEU A 515 6.55 -39.79 11.74
N ARG A 516 7.65 -39.20 12.24
CA ARG A 516 8.71 -39.92 12.96
C ARG A 516 8.59 -39.63 14.45
N GLU A 517 8.23 -40.63 15.25
CA GLU A 517 7.82 -40.45 16.65
C GLU A 517 8.94 -40.06 17.65
N ARG A 518 10.24 -40.07 17.29
CA ARG A 518 11.31 -39.95 18.31
C ARG A 518 12.60 -39.18 17.97
N ALA A 519 12.82 -38.71 16.74
CA ALA A 519 14.14 -38.17 16.35
C ALA A 519 14.28 -36.63 16.42
N GLU A 520 13.18 -35.88 16.57
CA GLU A 520 13.20 -34.41 16.35
C GLU A 520 13.70 -33.59 17.55
N ARG A 521 13.82 -34.19 18.74
CA ARG A 521 14.32 -33.47 19.95
C ARG A 521 15.84 -33.52 20.12
N GLU A 522 16.53 -34.48 19.52
CA GLU A 522 17.98 -34.65 19.63
C GLU A 522 18.76 -33.87 18.55
N ASP A 523 18.09 -33.48 17.45
CA ASP A 523 18.70 -32.89 16.24
C ASP A 523 18.86 -31.34 16.28
N ASP A 524 18.40 -30.70 17.36
CA ASP A 524 18.32 -29.24 17.50
C ASP A 524 19.48 -28.61 18.28
N GLN A 525 20.33 -29.40 18.94
CA GLN A 525 21.43 -28.88 19.76
C GLN A 525 22.46 -28.07 18.95
N ASP A 526 22.60 -28.35 17.64
CA ASP A 526 23.57 -27.73 16.73
C ASP A 526 22.92 -26.99 15.54
N ALA A 527 21.67 -26.52 15.64
CA ALA A 527 20.95 -25.88 14.53
C ALA A 527 20.57 -24.42 14.79
N CYS A 528 20.76 -23.54 13.82
CA CYS A 528 20.14 -22.21 13.84
C CYS A 528 18.68 -22.35 13.43
N VAL A 529 17.75 -22.13 14.36
CA VAL A 529 16.30 -22.26 14.10
C VAL A 529 15.63 -20.89 14.05
N LEU A 530 14.89 -20.65 12.97
CA LEU A 530 14.09 -19.47 12.74
C LEU A 530 12.63 -19.87 12.53
N TYR A 531 11.73 -18.97 12.91
CA TYR A 531 10.30 -19.12 12.69
C TYR A 531 9.83 -17.96 11.81
N LEU A 532 9.22 -18.29 10.68
CA LEU A 532 8.69 -17.30 9.74
C LEU A 532 7.17 -17.21 9.91
N ASP A 533 6.70 -16.03 10.31
CA ASP A 533 5.29 -15.70 10.46
C ASP A 533 4.77 -15.07 9.17
N PHE A 534 3.88 -15.78 8.47
CA PHE A 534 3.18 -15.31 7.27
C PHE A 534 1.82 -14.68 7.61
N HIS A 535 1.68 -14.10 8.82
CA HIS A 535 0.46 -13.43 9.26
C HIS A 535 -0.77 -14.36 9.23
N GLY A 536 -0.58 -15.64 9.56
CA GLY A 536 -1.62 -16.68 9.52
C GLY A 536 -1.90 -17.27 8.13
N LEU A 537 -1.24 -16.81 7.07
CA LEU A 537 -1.41 -17.35 5.72
C LEU A 537 -0.65 -18.65 5.48
N LEU A 538 0.22 -19.09 6.39
CA LEU A 538 1.11 -20.22 6.15
C LEU A 538 0.35 -21.50 5.80
N ARG A 539 -0.64 -21.91 6.60
CA ARG A 539 -1.42 -23.13 6.33
C ARG A 539 -2.03 -23.12 4.93
N ARG A 540 -2.28 -21.91 4.41
CA ARG A 540 -2.93 -21.63 3.15
C ARG A 540 -1.97 -21.58 1.97
N LEU A 541 -0.75 -21.14 2.21
CA LEU A 541 0.29 -21.17 1.20
C LEU A 541 1.00 -22.51 1.19
N LEU A 542 1.01 -23.27 2.30
CA LEU A 542 1.87 -24.43 2.55
C LEU A 542 1.98 -25.42 1.36
N PRO A 543 0.87 -25.88 0.74
CA PRO A 543 0.94 -26.84 -0.38
C PRO A 543 1.71 -26.31 -1.60
N THR A 544 1.85 -24.99 -1.71
CA THR A 544 2.52 -24.29 -2.80
C THR A 544 3.79 -23.55 -2.37
N LEU A 545 3.87 -23.11 -1.12
CA LEU A 545 4.91 -22.25 -0.58
C LEU A 545 6.26 -22.96 -0.59
N ILE A 546 6.37 -24.13 0.05
CA ILE A 546 7.66 -24.83 0.15
C ILE A 546 8.16 -25.21 -1.25
N PRO A 547 7.36 -25.86 -2.12
CA PRO A 547 7.84 -26.24 -3.46
C PRO A 547 8.24 -25.04 -4.31
N ARG A 548 7.46 -23.96 -4.29
CA ARG A 548 7.73 -22.76 -5.10
C ARG A 548 8.93 -21.98 -4.56
N LEU A 549 9.02 -21.82 -3.23
CA LEU A 549 10.16 -21.20 -2.57
C LEU A 549 11.46 -21.91 -3.00
N LEU A 550 11.51 -23.23 -2.92
CA LEU A 550 12.70 -23.99 -3.29
C LEU A 550 13.02 -23.96 -4.78
N CYS A 551 11.99 -24.05 -5.64
CA CYS A 551 12.19 -23.94 -7.08
C CYS A 551 12.70 -22.54 -7.46
N SER A 552 12.14 -21.48 -6.88
CA SER A 552 12.59 -20.10 -7.10
C SER A 552 14.01 -19.87 -6.56
N LEU A 553 14.32 -20.36 -5.37
CA LEU A 553 15.67 -20.29 -4.79
C LEU A 553 16.70 -21.00 -5.68
N SER A 554 16.35 -22.17 -6.23
CA SER A 554 17.24 -22.90 -7.14
C SER A 554 17.54 -22.18 -8.45
N LYS A 555 16.68 -21.24 -8.86
CA LYS A 555 16.90 -20.38 -10.03
C LYS A 555 17.78 -19.18 -9.71
N VAL A 556 17.61 -18.59 -8.51
CA VAL A 556 18.32 -17.38 -8.08
C VAL A 556 19.76 -17.69 -7.63
N GLU A 557 19.99 -18.85 -7.03
CA GLU A 557 21.27 -19.19 -6.39
C GLU A 557 21.87 -20.48 -6.99
N SER A 558 23.01 -20.34 -7.69
CA SER A 558 23.64 -21.39 -8.49
C SER A 558 24.24 -22.58 -7.72
N GLY A 559 23.91 -22.74 -6.43
CA GLY A 559 24.40 -23.78 -5.52
C GLY A 559 23.33 -24.42 -4.64
N VAL A 560 22.04 -24.22 -4.91
CA VAL A 560 20.95 -24.88 -4.17
C VAL A 560 20.74 -26.31 -4.68
N GLN A 561 20.78 -27.29 -3.78
CA GLN A 561 20.50 -28.69 -4.08
C GLN A 561 19.32 -29.18 -3.25
N ILE A 562 18.17 -29.44 -3.87
CA ILE A 562 17.00 -30.02 -3.19
C ILE A 562 17.28 -31.49 -2.89
N LEU A 563 17.16 -31.89 -1.62
CA LEU A 563 17.44 -33.25 -1.14
C LEU A 563 16.16 -34.05 -0.91
N SER A 564 15.13 -33.42 -0.33
CA SER A 564 13.82 -34.03 -0.18
C SER A 564 12.72 -32.97 -0.16
N MET A 565 11.52 -33.33 -0.61
CA MET A 565 10.38 -32.42 -0.67
C MET A 565 9.07 -33.20 -0.51
N TYR A 566 8.21 -32.67 0.34
CA TYR A 566 6.88 -33.13 0.72
C TYR A 566 5.98 -31.90 0.82
N ALA A 567 4.67 -32.08 0.87
CA ALA A 567 3.72 -30.96 0.96
C ALA A 567 3.92 -30.13 2.25
N ASN A 568 4.45 -30.74 3.31
CA ASN A 568 4.68 -30.12 4.61
C ASN A 568 6.15 -30.17 5.07
N PHE A 569 7.10 -30.51 4.21
CA PHE A 569 8.50 -30.61 4.61
C PHE A 569 9.42 -30.52 3.42
N ALA A 570 10.56 -29.84 3.56
CA ALA A 570 11.63 -30.02 2.60
C ALA A 570 13.01 -29.83 3.22
N THR A 571 14.00 -30.48 2.60
CA THR A 571 15.42 -30.29 2.90
C THR A 571 16.20 -29.97 1.64
N PHE A 572 17.12 -29.03 1.75
CA PHE A 572 17.98 -28.60 0.65
C PHE A 572 19.34 -28.13 1.18
N ALA A 573 20.36 -28.18 0.34
CA ALA A 573 21.68 -27.65 0.64
C ALA A 573 21.92 -26.33 -0.11
N VAL A 574 22.63 -25.38 0.49
CA VAL A 574 23.00 -24.08 -0.10
C VAL A 574 24.52 -23.88 0.01
N SER A 575 25.17 -23.39 -1.04
CA SER A 575 26.62 -23.11 -1.05
C SER A 575 26.96 -21.83 -0.28
N THR A 576 28.02 -21.87 0.54
CA THR A 576 28.45 -20.72 1.36
C THR A 576 29.24 -19.67 0.58
N GLN A 577 29.85 -20.00 -0.56
CA GLN A 577 30.58 -19.03 -1.38
C GLN A 577 29.61 -18.20 -2.23
N GLY A 578 29.51 -16.90 -1.92
CA GLY A 578 28.88 -15.93 -2.82
C GLY A 578 29.66 -15.87 -4.13
N GLN A 579 28.98 -15.68 -5.26
CA GLN A 579 29.64 -15.38 -6.52
C GLN A 579 30.54 -14.14 -6.34
N ALA A 580 31.84 -14.36 -6.20
CA ALA A 580 32.81 -13.35 -6.56
C ALA A 580 32.62 -13.06 -8.06
N GLN A 581 32.51 -11.77 -8.39
CA GLN A 581 32.48 -11.31 -9.78
C GLN A 581 33.67 -11.89 -10.54
N GLY A 582 33.38 -12.54 -11.68
CA GLY A 582 34.31 -12.78 -12.77
C GLY A 582 35.65 -13.40 -12.41
N ASP A 583 35.73 -14.74 -12.40
CA ASP A 583 36.94 -15.39 -12.89
C ASP A 583 36.62 -16.73 -13.54
N SER A 584 37.17 -16.90 -14.74
CA SER A 584 37.10 -18.13 -15.53
C SER A 584 37.86 -19.26 -14.82
N LEU A 585 37.17 -20.13 -14.10
CA LEU A 585 37.75 -21.40 -13.66
C LEU A 585 37.47 -22.50 -14.69
N ARG A 586 38.25 -22.47 -15.78
CA ARG A 586 38.63 -23.70 -16.49
C ARG A 586 39.83 -24.32 -15.77
N PHE A 587 39.65 -25.56 -15.32
CA PHE A 587 40.68 -26.57 -15.09
C PHE A 587 41.98 -26.16 -14.36
N SER A 588 42.08 -26.47 -13.07
CA SER A 588 43.19 -27.31 -12.60
C SER A 588 42.71 -28.18 -11.44
N GLY A 589 43.03 -29.47 -11.51
CA GLY A 589 42.48 -30.49 -10.62
C GLY A 589 42.97 -30.34 -9.18
N LYS A 590 42.06 -29.93 -8.30
CA LYS A 590 41.98 -30.27 -6.86
C LYS A 590 40.67 -29.67 -6.34
N TRP A 591 39.60 -30.47 -6.31
CA TRP A 591 38.34 -30.09 -5.68
C TRP A 591 38.59 -29.87 -4.19
N ARG A 592 38.52 -28.62 -3.71
CA ARG A 592 38.35 -28.36 -2.28
C ARG A 592 36.87 -28.61 -1.93
N PRO A 593 36.52 -29.29 -0.83
CA PRO A 593 35.13 -29.50 -0.46
C PRO A 593 34.49 -28.12 -0.22
N THR A 594 33.45 -27.81 -0.99
CA THR A 594 32.68 -26.58 -0.81
C THR A 594 31.86 -26.74 0.47
N GLU A 595 32.01 -25.84 1.44
CA GLU A 595 31.13 -25.82 2.61
C GLU A 595 29.66 -25.65 2.13
N LEU A 596 28.80 -26.58 2.52
CA LEU A 596 27.38 -26.59 2.18
C LEU A 596 26.57 -26.49 3.47
N LEU A 597 25.57 -25.61 3.49
CA LEU A 597 24.60 -25.49 4.58
C LEU A 597 23.36 -26.31 4.26
N LEU A 598 23.03 -27.25 5.15
CA LEU A 598 21.80 -28.01 5.09
C LEU A 598 20.68 -27.21 5.75
N VAL A 599 19.61 -26.95 5.00
CA VAL A 599 18.42 -26.24 5.48
C VAL A 599 17.22 -27.18 5.44
N SER A 600 16.46 -27.21 6.52
CA SER A 600 15.17 -27.91 6.60
C SER A 600 14.03 -26.95 6.91
N VAL A 601 12.94 -27.02 6.15
CA VAL A 601 11.73 -26.22 6.35
C VAL A 601 10.52 -27.11 6.61
N GLN A 602 9.72 -26.76 7.61
CA GLN A 602 8.50 -27.50 7.98
C GLN A 602 7.50 -26.59 8.72
N PRO A 603 6.18 -26.84 8.64
CA PRO A 603 5.20 -26.08 9.39
C PRO A 603 5.33 -26.39 10.88
N TRP A 604 5.02 -25.39 11.68
CA TRP A 604 5.06 -25.44 13.12
C TRP A 604 3.92 -24.54 13.65
N GLY A 605 2.74 -25.13 13.82
CA GLY A 605 1.50 -24.37 13.97
C GLY A 605 1.22 -23.51 12.74
N ASP A 606 1.08 -22.19 12.95
CA ASP A 606 0.88 -21.20 11.88
C ASP A 606 2.20 -20.58 11.37
N LEU A 607 3.35 -21.06 11.86
CA LEU A 607 4.68 -20.54 11.55
C LEU A 607 5.50 -21.55 10.74
N LEU A 608 6.38 -21.06 9.87
CA LEU A 608 7.28 -21.92 9.10
C LEU A 608 8.60 -22.01 9.84
N ARG A 609 8.88 -23.19 10.40
CA ARG A 609 10.15 -23.47 11.06
C ARG A 609 11.21 -23.72 10.00
N CYS A 610 12.31 -22.99 10.09
CA CYS A 610 13.48 -23.11 9.23
C CYS A 610 14.71 -23.38 10.09
N ALA A 611 15.33 -24.56 9.92
CA ALA A 611 16.53 -24.94 10.67
C ALA A 611 17.74 -25.08 9.72
N LEU A 612 18.84 -24.43 10.08
CA LEU A 612 20.09 -24.39 9.30
C LEU A 612 21.19 -25.14 10.05
N ARG A 613 21.90 -26.04 9.35
CA ARG A 613 22.99 -26.86 9.89
C ARG A 613 24.21 -26.87 8.94
N PRO A 614 25.44 -26.73 9.44
CA PRO A 614 26.64 -26.95 8.63
C PRO A 614 26.78 -28.44 8.28
N ARG A 615 27.19 -28.75 7.04
CA ARG A 615 27.41 -30.14 6.61
C ARG A 615 28.71 -30.65 7.24
N ARG A 616 28.60 -31.71 8.07
CA ARG A 616 29.68 -32.32 8.86
C ARG A 616 30.90 -32.69 7.98
N SER A 617 31.93 -31.83 7.93
CA SER A 617 33.30 -32.25 7.58
C SER A 617 34.41 -31.46 8.27
N GLU A 618 34.13 -30.38 9.01
CA GLU A 618 35.15 -29.65 9.76
C GLU A 618 34.65 -29.32 11.17
N ALA A 619 35.37 -29.80 12.18
CA ALA A 619 35.08 -29.63 13.61
C ALA A 619 35.18 -28.17 14.11
N GLN A 620 35.18 -27.19 13.20
CA GLN A 620 35.39 -25.76 13.47
C GLN A 620 34.41 -24.82 12.73
N ALA A 621 33.45 -25.34 11.95
CA ALA A 621 32.49 -24.51 11.21
C ALA A 621 31.51 -23.80 12.16
N ARG A 622 31.82 -22.57 12.56
CA ARG A 622 30.95 -21.72 13.40
C ARG A 622 29.72 -21.26 12.61
N HIS A 623 28.54 -21.31 13.23
CA HIS A 623 27.33 -20.70 12.70
C HIS A 623 27.53 -19.19 12.53
N SER A 624 27.62 -18.71 11.29
CA SER A 624 27.67 -17.27 11.02
C SER A 624 26.27 -16.72 10.80
N TRP A 625 25.92 -15.65 11.52
CA TRP A 625 24.71 -14.86 11.28
C TRP A 625 24.57 -14.39 9.82
N ARG A 626 25.67 -14.28 9.08
CA ARG A 626 25.69 -13.95 7.64
C ARG A 626 24.93 -14.98 6.80
N HIS A 627 24.98 -16.25 7.19
CA HIS A 627 24.23 -17.32 6.53
C HIS A 627 22.72 -17.19 6.78
N VAL A 628 22.34 -16.81 8.01
CA VAL A 628 20.95 -16.52 8.36
C VAL A 628 20.44 -15.29 7.60
N GLU A 629 21.21 -14.19 7.59
CA GLU A 629 20.85 -12.96 6.86
C GLU A 629 20.69 -13.23 5.35
N ARG A 630 21.63 -13.95 4.74
CA ARG A 630 21.56 -14.34 3.32
C ARG A 630 20.35 -15.21 3.02
N LEU A 631 20.05 -16.22 3.86
CA LEU A 631 18.89 -17.08 3.67
C LEU A 631 17.58 -16.27 3.76
N LEU A 632 17.45 -15.41 4.76
CA LEU A 632 16.28 -14.53 4.93
C LEU A 632 16.13 -13.57 3.74
N HIS A 633 17.23 -13.03 3.22
CA HIS A 633 17.21 -12.21 2.01
C HIS A 633 16.76 -13.01 0.78
N ASN A 634 17.33 -14.20 0.56
CA ASN A 634 16.95 -15.06 -0.56
C ASN A 634 15.49 -15.52 -0.48
N PHE A 635 14.99 -15.81 0.72
CA PHE A 635 13.58 -16.13 0.93
C PHE A 635 12.68 -14.95 0.61
N ARG A 636 13.06 -13.73 1.03
CA ARG A 636 12.33 -12.50 0.67
C ARG A 636 12.30 -12.29 -0.84
N GLU A 637 13.45 -12.35 -1.52
CA GLU A 637 13.53 -12.22 -2.98
C GLU A 637 12.67 -13.28 -3.70
N ALA A 638 12.76 -14.54 -3.28
CA ALA A 638 11.99 -15.63 -3.88
C ALA A 638 10.47 -15.48 -3.66
N ILE A 639 10.06 -15.00 -2.48
CA ILE A 639 8.64 -14.73 -2.18
C ILE A 639 8.18 -13.48 -2.92
N THR A 640 8.95 -12.40 -2.95
CA THR A 640 8.57 -11.16 -3.66
C THR A 640 8.46 -11.37 -5.17
N ALA A 641 9.33 -12.19 -5.76
CA ALA A 641 9.27 -12.55 -7.19
C ALA A 641 8.02 -13.37 -7.54
N TRP A 642 7.50 -14.15 -6.59
CA TRP A 642 6.34 -15.02 -6.79
C TRP A 642 5.01 -14.35 -6.37
N MET A 643 4.98 -13.78 -5.16
CA MET A 643 3.84 -13.15 -4.49
C MET A 643 4.29 -11.85 -3.81
N PRO A 644 4.38 -10.72 -4.55
CA PRO A 644 4.91 -9.46 -4.04
C PRO A 644 4.10 -8.83 -2.89
N ARG A 645 2.86 -9.28 -2.69
CA ARG A 645 1.96 -8.80 -1.62
C ARG A 645 2.07 -9.62 -0.33
N ILE A 646 2.84 -10.71 -0.34
CA ILE A 646 3.00 -11.56 0.83
C ILE A 646 4.33 -11.25 1.48
N SER A 647 4.29 -10.80 2.73
CA SER A 647 5.45 -10.63 3.58
C SER A 647 5.50 -11.71 4.67
N PHE A 648 6.67 -11.85 5.28
CA PHE A 648 6.82 -12.63 6.50
C PHE A 648 7.68 -11.88 7.52
N ARG A 649 7.38 -12.08 8.80
CA ARG A 649 8.27 -11.71 9.91
C ARG A 649 9.12 -12.90 10.31
N ALA A 650 10.39 -12.66 10.61
CA ALA A 650 11.28 -13.70 11.10
C ALA A 650 11.42 -13.54 12.61
N GLY A 651 11.41 -14.64 13.35
CA GLY A 651 11.56 -14.65 14.79
C GLY A 651 12.29 -15.86 15.30
N ILE A 652 12.65 -15.82 16.58
CA ILE A 652 13.25 -16.93 17.33
C ILE A 652 12.32 -17.36 18.45
N ARG A 653 12.41 -18.61 18.88
CA ARG A 653 11.65 -19.07 20.05
C ARG A 653 12.14 -18.33 21.30
N CYS A 654 11.22 -17.84 22.12
CA CYS A 654 11.57 -17.29 23.42
C CYS A 654 12.11 -18.42 24.33
N PRO A 655 13.34 -18.30 24.86
CA PRO A 655 13.93 -19.32 25.73
C PRO A 655 13.29 -19.34 27.13
N THR A 656 12.72 -18.21 27.59
CA THR A 656 12.15 -18.08 28.94
C THR A 656 10.73 -18.63 29.05
N CYS A 657 9.91 -18.52 27.99
CA CYS A 657 8.53 -19.02 27.98
C CYS A 657 8.47 -20.51 27.65
N THR A 658 8.67 -21.39 28.64
CA THR A 658 8.67 -22.85 28.46
C THR A 658 7.37 -23.57 28.86
N ALA A 659 6.34 -22.88 29.35
CA ALA A 659 5.06 -23.48 29.71
C ALA A 659 3.94 -23.21 28.67
N GLY A 660 3.62 -24.22 27.85
CA GLY A 660 2.30 -24.37 27.21
C GLY A 660 2.02 -23.60 25.91
N HIS A 661 2.54 -22.39 25.72
CA HIS A 661 2.36 -21.64 24.46
C HIS A 661 3.67 -21.03 23.96
N THR A 662 4.08 -21.48 22.79
CA THR A 662 5.27 -21.06 22.06
C THR A 662 5.20 -19.60 21.66
N HIS A 663 5.93 -18.82 22.44
CA HIS A 663 6.16 -17.43 22.15
C HIS A 663 7.35 -17.30 21.20
N VAL A 664 7.16 -16.64 20.06
CA VAL A 664 8.22 -16.29 19.12
C VAL A 664 8.51 -14.80 19.28
N LEU A 665 9.77 -14.48 19.51
CA LEU A 665 10.29 -13.12 19.60
C LEU A 665 10.60 -12.63 18.20
N ASP A 666 10.18 -11.41 17.88
CA ASP A 666 10.52 -10.78 16.61
C ASP A 666 12.04 -10.57 16.52
N LEU A 667 12.66 -11.10 15.47
CA LEU A 667 14.11 -11.07 15.29
C LEU A 667 14.62 -9.63 15.16
N HIS A 668 13.82 -8.74 14.58
CA HIS A 668 14.18 -7.34 14.40
C HIS A 668 14.16 -6.56 15.71
N SER A 669 13.18 -6.82 16.60
CA SER A 669 13.20 -6.31 17.98
C SER A 669 14.43 -6.78 18.77
N VAL A 670 14.71 -8.08 18.76
CA VAL A 670 15.85 -8.66 19.51
C VAL A 670 17.21 -8.13 19.03
N LEU A 671 17.34 -7.80 17.75
CA LEU A 671 18.58 -7.23 17.19
C LEU A 671 18.75 -5.72 17.46
N ARG A 672 17.68 -4.99 17.83
CA ARG A 672 17.72 -3.53 18.03
C ARG A 672 17.79 -3.09 19.49
N ASP A 673 17.34 -3.90 20.43
CA ASP A 673 17.38 -3.54 21.85
C ASP A 673 18.85 -3.46 22.33
N GLU A 674 19.27 -2.29 22.84
CA GLU A 674 20.67 -2.04 23.20
C GLU A 674 21.05 -2.65 24.55
N ASP A 675 20.12 -2.71 25.51
CA ASP A 675 20.46 -3.06 26.89
C ASP A 675 20.25 -4.56 27.18
N LEU A 676 19.04 -5.12 27.07
CA LEU A 676 18.76 -6.55 27.32
C LEU A 676 17.53 -6.99 26.51
N ALA A 677 17.56 -8.18 25.89
CA ALA A 677 16.38 -8.70 25.20
C ALA A 677 15.34 -9.12 26.26
N VAL A 678 14.15 -8.54 26.20
CA VAL A 678 13.07 -8.84 27.17
C VAL A 678 11.95 -9.60 26.46
N CYS A 679 11.38 -10.58 27.16
CA CYS A 679 10.20 -11.29 26.69
C CYS A 679 8.95 -10.38 26.81
N PRO A 680 8.27 -9.97 25.72
CA PRO A 680 7.09 -9.12 25.82
C PRO A 680 5.86 -9.77 26.48
N LYS A 681 5.88 -11.10 26.68
CA LYS A 681 4.78 -11.82 27.37
C LYS A 681 5.00 -11.96 28.87
N SER A 682 6.21 -12.28 29.30
CA SER A 682 6.50 -12.50 30.71
C SER A 682 7.16 -11.30 31.39
N GLY A 683 7.72 -10.37 30.60
CA GLY A 683 8.51 -9.24 31.11
C GLY A 683 9.91 -9.64 31.58
N ASP A 684 10.27 -10.92 31.50
CA ASP A 684 11.56 -11.44 31.96
C ASP A 684 12.68 -11.10 30.97
N ILE A 685 13.87 -10.84 31.51
CA ILE A 685 15.09 -10.72 30.74
C ILE A 685 15.46 -12.08 30.15
N ILE A 686 15.87 -12.07 28.88
CA ILE A 686 16.37 -13.24 28.18
C ILE A 686 17.88 -13.26 28.32
N GLU A 687 18.36 -14.05 29.27
CA GLU A 687 19.79 -14.19 29.57
C GLU A 687 20.50 -15.07 28.53
N ASP A 688 19.83 -16.11 28.04
CA ASP A 688 20.40 -17.13 27.15
C ASP A 688 19.95 -16.97 25.68
N LEU A 689 20.53 -16.02 24.95
CA LEU A 689 20.37 -15.93 23.48
C LEU A 689 21.33 -16.89 22.74
N PRO A 690 20.94 -17.45 21.58
CA PRO A 690 21.84 -18.25 20.77
C PRO A 690 23.11 -17.49 20.36
N SER A 691 24.27 -18.16 20.38
CA SER A 691 25.59 -17.55 20.11
C SER A 691 25.66 -16.81 18.77
N TRP A 692 25.11 -17.38 17.70
CA TRP A 692 25.06 -16.73 16.38
C TRP A 692 24.28 -15.40 16.39
N LEU A 693 23.27 -15.28 17.25
CA LEU A 693 22.45 -14.08 17.37
C LEU A 693 23.14 -13.02 18.25
N LEU A 694 23.84 -13.45 19.30
CA LEU A 694 24.73 -12.58 20.09
C LEU A 694 25.85 -11.99 19.22
N ASP A 695 26.49 -12.82 18.38
CA ASP A 695 27.51 -12.37 17.43
C ASP A 695 26.96 -11.34 16.44
N TRP A 696 25.70 -11.53 15.98
CA TRP A 696 25.04 -10.57 15.09
C TRP A 696 24.76 -9.24 15.80
N ARG A 697 24.21 -9.29 17.03
CA ARG A 697 23.95 -8.11 17.86
C ARG A 697 25.24 -7.35 18.15
N GLN A 698 26.31 -8.04 18.53
CA GLN A 698 27.64 -7.45 18.73
C GLN A 698 28.20 -6.81 17.45
N HIS A 699 28.02 -7.44 16.27
CA HIS A 699 28.45 -6.85 15.01
C HIS A 699 27.72 -5.53 14.69
N LEU A 700 26.42 -5.47 14.96
CA LEU A 700 25.62 -4.25 14.77
C LEU A 700 26.03 -3.17 15.78
N LEU A 701 26.26 -3.53 17.04
CA LEU A 701 26.74 -2.62 18.10
C LEU A 701 28.17 -2.10 17.80
N GLN A 702 29.07 -2.93 17.26
CA GLN A 702 30.43 -2.52 16.85
C GLN A 702 30.41 -1.56 15.66
N ARG A 703 29.42 -1.65 14.77
CA ARG A 703 29.21 -0.65 13.70
C ARG A 703 28.64 0.67 14.23
N GLN A 704 28.01 0.65 15.40
CA GLN A 704 27.48 1.83 16.08
C GLN A 704 28.51 2.51 17.02
N GLN A 705 29.70 1.91 17.25
CA GLN A 705 30.80 2.58 17.96
C GLN A 705 31.58 3.52 17.02
N PRO A 706 31.63 4.84 17.29
CA PRO A 706 32.52 5.76 16.59
C PRO A 706 33.93 5.67 17.19
N GLY A 707 34.78 4.84 16.57
CA GLY A 707 36.22 4.80 16.87
C GLY A 707 36.73 3.46 17.39
N SER A 708 37.17 2.60 16.48
CA SER A 708 38.23 1.63 16.75
C SER A 708 39.17 1.60 15.53
N PRO A 709 40.49 1.72 15.73
CA PRO A 709 41.46 1.85 14.64
C PRO A 709 41.57 0.54 13.85
N ARG A 710 41.59 0.66 12.52
CA ARG A 710 42.02 -0.42 11.62
C ARG A 710 43.37 -0.93 12.11
N GLY A 711 43.44 -2.23 12.40
CA GLY A 711 44.67 -2.91 12.79
C GLY A 711 45.76 -2.67 11.75
N VAL A 712 46.77 -1.91 12.15
CA VAL A 712 48.07 -1.84 11.49
C VAL A 712 48.76 -3.16 11.79
N GLY A 713 48.96 -3.99 10.76
CA GLY A 713 49.81 -5.17 10.86
C GLY A 713 51.23 -4.75 11.26
N LYS A 714 51.78 -5.42 12.28
CA LYS A 714 53.18 -5.31 12.67
C LYS A 714 54.08 -5.64 11.48
N PRO A 715 55.11 -4.83 11.16
CA PRO A 715 56.23 -5.29 10.36
C PRO A 715 57.25 -5.99 11.27
N GLU A 716 57.72 -7.15 10.83
CA GLU A 716 58.84 -7.89 11.43
C GLU A 716 60.18 -7.19 11.15
N ASP A 717 61.13 -7.44 12.05
CA ASP A 717 62.51 -6.99 12.06
C ASP A 717 63.28 -7.24 10.75
N SER A 718 64.05 -6.24 10.30
CA SER A 718 65.39 -6.50 9.74
C SER A 718 66.27 -5.24 9.74
N THR A 719 67.31 -5.31 10.56
CA THR A 719 68.67 -4.74 10.50
C THR A 719 69.10 -3.79 9.36
N ASP A 720 70.01 -2.90 9.78
CA ASP A 720 71.16 -2.31 9.06
C ASP A 720 71.06 -0.92 8.40
N LYS A 721 71.69 0.04 9.10
CA LYS A 721 72.77 0.96 8.66
C LYS A 721 72.51 2.06 7.60
N LYS A 722 72.89 3.26 8.07
CA LYS A 722 73.66 4.35 7.40
C LYS A 722 72.91 5.32 6.47
N ARG A 723 72.82 6.57 6.97
CA ARG A 723 73.36 7.84 6.41
C ARG A 723 73.37 7.97 4.87
N ILE A 724 72.73 9.04 4.34
CA ILE A 724 73.35 10.09 3.50
C ILE A 724 72.27 11.10 3.01
N ASP A 725 72.58 12.37 3.27
CA ASP A 725 72.39 13.64 2.56
C ASP A 725 71.12 14.09 1.81
N ARG A 726 71.07 15.43 1.88
CA ARG A 726 70.19 16.46 1.35
C ARG A 726 70.31 16.73 -0.16
N ASP A 727 69.23 17.32 -0.66
CA ASP A 727 69.09 18.30 -1.77
C ASP A 727 69.13 17.76 -3.23
N PRO A 728 68.72 18.55 -4.24
CA PRO A 728 67.32 18.69 -4.69
C PRO A 728 67.20 18.51 -6.23
N VAL A 729 66.06 18.05 -6.77
CA VAL A 729 65.89 18.06 -8.24
C VAL A 729 64.54 18.61 -8.68
N LYS A 730 64.66 19.52 -9.63
CA LYS A 730 63.68 20.37 -10.30
C LYS A 730 62.71 19.61 -11.21
N SER A 731 61.54 20.21 -11.31
CA SER A 731 60.59 20.29 -12.44
C SER A 731 60.91 19.53 -13.73
N GLY A 732 59.98 18.66 -14.12
CA GLY A 732 59.77 18.19 -15.49
C GLY A 732 58.30 17.80 -15.68
N GLU A 733 57.60 18.51 -16.56
CA GLU A 733 56.18 18.34 -16.91
C GLU A 733 55.93 17.01 -17.64
N MET A 734 54.81 16.33 -17.34
CA MET A 734 53.74 16.03 -18.32
C MET A 734 52.68 15.08 -17.73
N GLY A 735 51.41 15.51 -17.86
CA GLY A 735 50.22 14.66 -17.84
C GLY A 735 49.13 15.14 -16.87
N PRO A 736 47.98 15.68 -17.35
CA PRO A 736 46.84 15.90 -16.48
C PRO A 736 46.30 14.53 -16.07
N GLY A 737 46.42 14.18 -14.79
CA GLY A 737 45.66 13.07 -14.23
C GLY A 737 44.16 13.33 -14.43
N PRO A 738 43.34 12.28 -14.64
CA PRO A 738 41.90 12.45 -14.86
C PRO A 738 41.29 13.24 -13.69
N PRO A 739 40.36 14.20 -13.97
CA PRO A 739 39.76 15.01 -12.92
C PRO A 739 39.06 14.11 -11.90
N LYS A 740 39.24 14.40 -10.60
CA LYS A 740 38.47 13.76 -9.52
C LYS A 740 36.97 13.90 -9.84
N ALA A 741 36.25 12.78 -9.89
CA ALA A 741 34.83 12.77 -10.19
C ALA A 741 34.04 13.61 -9.17
N ALA A 742 33.37 14.67 -9.64
CA ALA A 742 32.55 15.56 -8.82
C ALA A 742 31.20 14.91 -8.47
N GLY A 743 30.72 15.07 -7.23
CA GLY A 743 29.41 14.61 -6.79
C GLY A 743 28.32 15.68 -6.92
N LEU A 744 27.11 15.38 -6.45
CA LEU A 744 25.98 16.32 -6.40
C LEU A 744 26.09 17.28 -5.23
N HIS A 745 25.81 18.56 -5.47
CA HIS A 745 25.55 19.55 -4.42
C HIS A 745 24.04 19.71 -4.30
N LEU A 746 23.47 19.21 -3.20
CA LEU A 746 22.03 19.21 -2.93
C LEU A 746 21.66 20.32 -1.95
N GLU A 747 20.79 21.24 -2.37
CA GLU A 747 20.10 22.20 -1.53
C GLU A 747 18.67 21.70 -1.28
N TYR A 748 18.34 21.33 -0.05
CA TYR A 748 17.02 20.82 0.33
C TYR A 748 16.29 21.87 1.16
N LEU A 749 15.29 22.50 0.54
CA LEU A 749 14.39 23.45 1.16
C LEU A 749 13.06 22.77 1.46
N TYR A 750 12.54 22.95 2.68
CA TYR A 750 11.21 22.45 3.01
C TYR A 750 10.37 23.46 3.79
N ALA A 751 9.06 23.42 3.59
CA ALA A 751 8.09 24.18 4.38
C ALA A 751 7.10 23.23 5.05
N SER A 752 7.07 23.25 6.38
CA SER A 752 6.05 22.58 7.20
C SER A 752 5.46 23.61 8.17
N PRO A 753 4.63 24.57 7.70
CA PRO A 753 4.06 25.64 8.53
C PRO A 753 3.11 25.11 9.61
N LEU A 754 2.91 25.90 10.68
CA LEU A 754 2.06 25.56 11.83
C LEU A 754 0.59 25.28 11.45
N ASP A 755 0.11 25.93 10.39
CA ASP A 755 -1.31 25.93 10.01
C ASP A 755 -1.67 24.85 8.97
N VAL A 756 -0.68 24.04 8.56
CA VAL A 756 -0.84 22.99 7.53
C VAL A 756 -0.39 21.64 8.11
N ALA A 757 -0.85 20.54 7.51
CA ALA A 757 -0.43 19.20 7.92
C ALA A 757 1.12 19.10 7.86
N PRO A 758 1.78 18.58 8.90
CA PRO A 758 3.24 18.56 8.95
C PRO A 758 3.81 17.60 7.91
N LEU A 759 4.88 18.01 7.23
CA LEU A 759 5.62 17.14 6.31
C LEU A 759 6.61 16.25 7.07
N ASP A 760 6.59 14.93 6.82
CA ASP A 760 7.57 14.00 7.36
C ASP A 760 8.78 13.84 6.42
N ILE A 761 9.75 14.72 6.62
CA ILE A 761 10.99 14.81 5.82
C ILE A 761 12.20 14.12 6.49
N ARG A 762 12.08 13.63 7.73
CA ARG A 762 13.26 13.13 8.47
C ARG A 762 13.84 11.89 7.82
N ALA A 763 12.98 10.92 7.52
CA ALA A 763 13.36 9.69 6.83
C ALA A 763 13.86 9.94 5.39
N GLU A 764 13.56 11.11 4.84
CA GLU A 764 14.06 11.54 3.53
C GLU A 764 15.45 12.15 3.65
N ILE A 765 15.65 13.13 4.52
CA ILE A 765 16.97 13.75 4.77
C ILE A 765 18.02 12.70 5.14
N GLU A 766 17.70 11.76 6.03
CA GLU A 766 18.60 10.67 6.42
C GLU A 766 18.98 9.77 5.22
N ALA A 767 18.03 9.50 4.33
CA ALA A 767 18.26 8.72 3.12
C ALA A 767 19.10 9.47 2.09
N LEU A 768 18.92 10.79 1.97
CA LEU A 768 19.69 11.65 1.06
C LEU A 768 21.14 11.84 1.56
N ALA A 769 21.32 12.07 2.86
CA ALA A 769 22.63 12.30 3.47
C ALA A 769 23.57 11.08 3.38
N THR A 770 23.00 9.87 3.28
CA THR A 770 23.75 8.62 3.14
C THR A 770 23.88 8.15 1.69
N MET A 771 23.38 8.93 0.72
CA MET A 771 23.31 8.54 -0.69
C MET A 771 24.68 8.63 -1.38
N PRO A 772 25.18 7.54 -2.02
CA PRO A 772 26.41 7.58 -2.80
C PRO A 772 26.31 8.56 -3.97
N GLY A 773 27.30 9.45 -4.09
CA GLY A 773 27.37 10.46 -5.15
C GLY A 773 26.82 11.83 -4.76
N VAL A 774 26.29 12.00 -3.54
CA VAL A 774 26.04 13.32 -2.94
C VAL A 774 27.33 13.78 -2.25
N GLU A 775 27.85 14.93 -2.66
CA GLU A 775 29.08 15.52 -2.09
C GLU A 775 28.77 16.49 -0.96
N CYS A 776 27.67 17.24 -1.09
CA CYS A 776 27.19 18.17 -0.07
C CYS A 776 25.65 18.11 -0.01
N LEU A 777 25.10 18.12 1.21
CA LEU A 777 23.67 18.28 1.48
C LEU A 777 23.50 19.44 2.47
N SER A 778 22.83 20.48 2.02
CA SER A 778 22.39 21.61 2.82
C SER A 778 20.87 21.49 3.03
N VAL A 779 20.41 21.66 4.27
CA VAL A 779 18.98 21.60 4.62
C VAL A 779 18.60 22.93 5.26
N ARG A 780 17.60 23.62 4.70
CA ARG A 780 17.10 24.89 5.24
C ARG A 780 15.57 24.92 5.23
N THR A 781 15.00 25.76 6.08
CA THR A 781 13.56 26.04 6.06
C THR A 781 13.27 26.94 4.87
N ALA A 782 12.23 26.60 4.11
CA ALA A 782 11.84 27.34 2.92
C ALA A 782 11.03 28.57 3.33
N THR A 783 11.67 29.74 3.29
CA THR A 783 11.05 31.07 3.40
C THR A 783 11.29 31.83 2.10
N THR A 784 10.62 32.98 1.92
CA THR A 784 10.91 33.83 0.76
C THR A 784 12.34 34.33 0.73
N GLU A 785 12.93 34.62 1.89
CA GLU A 785 14.31 35.07 2.02
C GLU A 785 15.30 33.95 1.74
N THR A 786 15.11 32.76 2.32
CA THR A 786 16.05 31.64 2.13
C THR A 786 16.01 31.12 0.71
N LEU A 787 14.83 31.04 0.08
CA LEU A 787 14.72 30.69 -1.34
C LEU A 787 15.47 31.70 -2.21
N ALA A 788 15.27 32.99 -1.96
CA ALA A 788 15.91 34.04 -2.75
C ALA A 788 17.42 34.13 -2.49
N GLU A 789 17.88 33.87 -1.26
CA GLU A 789 19.30 33.78 -0.89
C GLU A 789 19.99 32.61 -1.62
N VAL A 790 19.41 31.41 -1.52
CA VAL A 790 19.91 30.20 -2.18
C VAL A 790 19.90 30.36 -3.70
N TRP A 791 18.85 31.00 -4.25
CA TRP A 791 18.72 31.30 -5.68
C TRP A 791 19.66 32.39 -6.19
N ARG A 792 20.23 33.24 -5.32
CA ARG A 792 21.20 34.28 -5.72
C ARG A 792 22.64 33.90 -5.41
N THR A 793 22.84 32.79 -4.69
CA THR A 793 24.18 32.31 -4.32
C THR A 793 24.97 31.93 -5.57
N GLU A 794 26.10 32.61 -5.81
CA GLU A 794 26.98 32.37 -6.95
C GLU A 794 27.54 30.95 -6.95
N ARG A 795 27.76 30.40 -8.15
CA ARG A 795 28.33 29.07 -8.34
C ARG A 795 29.79 29.04 -7.86
N SER A 796 30.02 28.41 -6.71
CA SER A 796 31.36 28.26 -6.12
C SER A 796 32.12 27.01 -6.62
N SER A 797 31.42 26.04 -7.21
CA SER A 797 31.96 24.74 -7.63
C SER A 797 31.49 24.36 -9.05
N PRO A 798 32.34 23.67 -9.85
CA PRO A 798 31.92 23.09 -11.13
C PRO A 798 30.98 21.88 -10.96
N ALA A 799 30.74 21.40 -9.73
CA ALA A 799 29.78 20.35 -9.45
C ALA A 799 28.33 20.73 -9.87
N PRO A 800 27.48 19.75 -10.26
CA PRO A 800 26.08 20.02 -10.54
C PRO A 800 25.31 20.39 -9.27
N ARG A 801 24.56 21.49 -9.32
CA ARG A 801 23.69 21.98 -8.23
C ARG A 801 22.26 21.55 -8.45
N VAL A 802 21.66 20.93 -7.44
CA VAL A 802 20.27 20.46 -7.45
C VAL A 802 19.53 21.09 -6.28
N LEU A 803 18.44 21.81 -6.58
CA LEU A 803 17.52 22.36 -5.60
C LEU A 803 16.32 21.44 -5.45
N VAL A 804 16.02 20.98 -4.24
CA VAL A 804 14.79 20.25 -3.90
C VAL A 804 13.96 21.14 -3.00
N LEU A 805 12.73 21.43 -3.41
CA LEU A 805 11.77 22.25 -2.67
C LEU A 805 10.53 21.41 -2.33
N SER A 806 10.39 21.00 -1.08
CA SER A 806 9.26 20.19 -0.59
C SER A 806 8.30 21.05 0.23
N ALA A 807 7.08 21.26 -0.27
CA ALA A 807 6.10 22.15 0.33
C ALA A 807 4.67 21.77 -0.05
N HIS A 808 3.70 22.22 0.72
CA HIS A 808 2.30 22.16 0.30
C HIS A 808 2.01 23.17 -0.80
N CYS A 809 1.06 22.86 -1.68
CA CYS A 809 0.56 23.77 -2.71
C CYS A 809 -0.94 23.98 -2.54
N ALA A 810 -1.36 25.24 -2.57
CA ALA A 810 -2.77 25.62 -2.62
C ALA A 810 -3.15 26.03 -4.04
N VAL A 811 -4.35 25.64 -4.48
CA VAL A 811 -4.90 26.03 -5.79
C VAL A 811 -6.11 26.93 -5.58
N GLU A 812 -5.93 28.23 -5.75
CA GLU A 812 -7.04 29.20 -5.74
C GLU A 812 -7.31 29.72 -7.14
N LYS A 813 -8.58 29.68 -7.58
CA LYS A 813 -9.01 30.19 -8.91
C LYS A 813 -8.15 29.67 -10.09
N SER A 814 -7.69 28.42 -10.02
CA SER A 814 -6.80 27.79 -11.02
C SER A 814 -5.40 28.39 -11.12
N GLN A 815 -4.89 29.00 -10.05
CA GLN A 815 -3.50 29.43 -9.93
C GLN A 815 -2.84 28.68 -8.75
N PRO A 816 -1.75 27.95 -8.97
CA PRO A 816 -1.02 27.28 -7.89
C PRO A 816 -0.16 28.28 -7.11
N SER A 817 -0.13 28.12 -5.81
CA SER A 817 0.72 28.88 -4.88
C SER A 817 1.43 27.95 -3.93
N LEU A 818 2.72 28.17 -3.68
CA LEU A 818 3.47 27.43 -2.66
C LEU A 818 3.18 27.99 -1.28
N LEU A 819 3.06 27.10 -0.29
CA LEU A 819 2.88 27.46 1.11
C LEU A 819 4.24 27.37 1.81
N LEU A 820 4.97 28.49 1.81
CA LEU A 820 6.26 28.62 2.48
C LEU A 820 6.08 29.00 3.97
N GLU A 821 7.16 28.99 4.73
CA GLU A 821 7.18 29.47 6.11
C GLU A 821 7.63 30.93 6.18
N ASP A 822 7.01 31.71 7.07
CA ASP A 822 7.55 33.00 7.50
C ASP A 822 8.57 32.83 8.65
N ALA A 823 9.10 33.94 9.17
CA ALA A 823 10.09 33.93 10.25
C ALA A 823 9.60 33.29 11.56
N VAL A 824 8.28 33.10 11.75
CA VAL A 824 7.67 32.48 12.93
C VAL A 824 7.01 31.14 12.63
N GLY A 825 7.15 30.60 11.41
CA GLY A 825 6.62 29.31 11.00
C GLY A 825 5.15 29.32 10.60
N HIS A 826 4.55 30.49 10.33
CA HIS A 826 3.23 30.59 9.71
C HIS A 826 3.31 30.45 8.19
N VAL A 827 2.16 30.17 7.57
CA VAL A 827 2.05 30.06 6.12
C VAL A 827 2.26 31.41 5.45
N GLN A 828 3.20 31.46 4.53
CA GLN A 828 3.34 32.52 3.54
C GLN A 828 2.99 31.96 2.16
N VAL A 829 1.93 32.50 1.55
CA VAL A 829 1.48 32.08 0.23
C VAL A 829 2.32 32.77 -0.83
N VAL A 830 2.99 32.01 -1.69
CA VAL A 830 3.81 32.52 -2.79
C VAL A 830 3.17 32.11 -4.11
N GLY A 831 2.53 33.06 -4.80
CA GLY A 831 1.94 32.86 -6.11
C GLY A 831 2.97 32.99 -7.24
N ILE A 832 2.51 32.79 -8.48
CA ILE A 832 3.35 32.88 -9.69
C ILE A 832 4.03 34.26 -9.84
N ARG A 833 3.31 35.35 -9.52
CA ARG A 833 3.86 36.72 -9.62
C ARG A 833 4.94 36.98 -8.58
N ASP A 834 4.69 36.56 -7.35
CA ASP A 834 5.65 36.70 -6.26
C ASP A 834 6.91 35.87 -6.55
N MET A 835 6.74 34.69 -7.15
CA MET A 835 7.86 33.86 -7.61
C MET A 835 8.73 34.57 -8.65
N ASP A 836 8.13 35.33 -9.58
CA ASP A 836 8.88 36.12 -10.56
C ASP A 836 9.71 37.22 -9.94
N GLU A 837 9.13 37.93 -8.96
CA GLU A 837 9.82 38.99 -8.22
C GLU A 837 10.93 38.41 -7.35
N LEU A 838 10.72 37.23 -6.73
CA LEU A 838 11.72 36.55 -5.91
C LEU A 838 12.91 36.05 -6.73
N LEU A 839 12.64 35.46 -7.89
CA LEU A 839 13.66 34.88 -8.77
C LEU A 839 14.31 35.91 -9.71
N ALA A 840 13.75 37.12 -9.82
CA ALA A 840 14.36 38.21 -10.58
C ALA A 840 15.74 38.57 -9.99
N LEU A 841 16.76 38.50 -10.85
CA LEU A 841 18.07 39.06 -10.59
C LEU A 841 17.94 40.58 -10.79
N ASN A 842 17.73 41.33 -9.71
CA ASN A 842 17.73 42.78 -9.80
C ASN A 842 19.10 43.27 -10.28
N ASP A 843 19.12 43.87 -11.47
CA ASP A 843 20.13 44.82 -11.92
C ASP A 843 20.28 45.92 -10.85
N LEU A 844 21.20 45.73 -9.90
CA LEU A 844 21.67 46.78 -8.99
C LEU A 844 22.75 47.66 -9.63
N ASN A 845 22.80 47.74 -10.97
CA ASN A 845 23.61 48.70 -11.70
C ASN A 845 22.68 49.68 -12.42
N GLY A 846 22.79 50.97 -12.06
CA GLY A 846 21.86 52.05 -12.39
C GLY A 846 21.67 52.38 -13.89
N PRO A 847 20.86 53.43 -14.20
CA PRO A 847 20.21 53.61 -15.51
C PRO A 847 21.07 54.02 -16.71
N ASP A 848 22.41 54.02 -16.62
CA ASP A 848 23.29 54.69 -17.59
C ASP A 848 24.25 53.74 -18.35
N LEU A 849 23.73 52.69 -18.98
CA LEU A 849 24.50 51.95 -19.99
C LEU A 849 23.71 51.80 -21.30
N ALA A 850 24.26 52.44 -22.35
CA ALA A 850 23.71 52.48 -23.69
C ALA A 850 23.59 51.08 -24.32
N ALA A 851 22.66 50.97 -25.27
CA ALA A 851 22.15 49.73 -25.91
C ALA A 851 23.16 48.92 -26.76
N GLY A 852 24.45 48.87 -26.39
CA GLY A 852 25.49 48.08 -27.04
C GLY A 852 26.18 47.04 -26.14
N ASP A 853 26.16 47.22 -24.81
CA ASP A 853 26.89 46.38 -23.84
C ASP A 853 25.93 45.78 -22.80
N ARG A 854 24.95 44.98 -23.23
CA ARG A 854 24.27 44.07 -22.28
C ARG A 854 25.29 43.00 -21.87
N PRO A 855 25.63 42.83 -20.58
CA PRO A 855 26.35 41.65 -20.17
C PRO A 855 25.53 40.42 -20.60
N SER A 856 26.20 39.47 -21.25
CA SER A 856 25.63 38.16 -21.55
C SER A 856 24.94 37.63 -20.29
N THR A 857 23.65 37.29 -20.42
CA THR A 857 22.80 36.69 -19.38
C THR A 857 23.59 35.86 -18.38
N PRO A 858 23.49 36.11 -17.05
CA PRO A 858 24.22 35.34 -16.06
C PRO A 858 23.85 33.87 -16.19
N ALA A 859 24.89 33.04 -16.30
CA ALA A 859 24.83 31.62 -16.62
C ALA A 859 24.12 30.81 -15.53
N ASP A 860 23.27 29.87 -15.96
CA ASP A 860 22.76 28.66 -15.29
C ASP A 860 23.08 28.53 -13.78
N ASN A 861 22.21 29.04 -12.89
CA ASN A 861 22.49 29.01 -11.45
C ASN A 861 22.22 27.64 -10.79
N PHE A 862 21.18 26.92 -11.27
CA PHE A 862 20.86 25.55 -10.86
C PHE A 862 20.70 24.63 -12.07
N ASP A 863 21.32 23.45 -12.02
CA ASP A 863 21.26 22.49 -13.11
C ASP A 863 19.92 21.71 -13.11
N VAL A 864 19.38 21.42 -11.91
CA VAL A 864 18.09 20.72 -11.73
C VAL A 864 17.33 21.34 -10.56
N VAL A 865 16.05 21.61 -10.76
CA VAL A 865 15.11 21.99 -9.69
C VAL A 865 14.04 20.91 -9.54
N VAL A 866 13.77 20.44 -8.33
CA VAL A 866 12.68 19.50 -8.04
C VAL A 866 11.69 20.21 -7.12
N VAL A 867 10.48 20.46 -7.63
CA VAL A 867 9.37 21.03 -6.86
C VAL A 867 8.48 19.87 -6.40
N ASP A 868 8.74 19.39 -5.20
CA ASP A 868 8.00 18.28 -4.57
C ASP A 868 6.75 18.83 -3.86
N ALA A 869 5.76 19.18 -4.69
CA ALA A 869 4.48 19.73 -4.25
C ALA A 869 3.39 19.35 -5.26
N CYS A 870 2.16 19.09 -4.80
CA CYS A 870 1.01 18.86 -5.68
C CYS A 870 0.75 20.09 -6.58
N HIS A 871 0.19 19.92 -7.77
CA HIS A 871 -0.16 21.03 -8.69
C HIS A 871 0.98 22.04 -9.01
N SER A 872 2.24 21.61 -9.01
CA SER A 872 3.42 22.50 -9.08
C SER A 872 3.93 22.82 -10.49
N GLU A 873 3.22 22.40 -11.55
CA GLU A 873 3.64 22.54 -12.95
C GLU A 873 4.00 23.99 -13.33
N SER A 874 3.07 24.94 -13.13
CA SER A 874 3.26 26.34 -13.50
C SER A 874 4.35 27.03 -12.68
N LEU A 875 4.65 26.54 -11.47
CA LEU A 875 5.71 27.07 -10.61
C LEU A 875 7.09 26.58 -11.06
N ALA A 876 7.19 25.31 -11.48
CA ALA A 876 8.42 24.75 -12.06
C ALA A 876 8.83 25.46 -13.37
N GLU A 877 7.86 25.88 -14.19
CA GLU A 877 8.13 26.69 -15.38
C GLU A 877 8.81 28.02 -15.06
N ARG A 878 8.50 28.65 -13.91
CA ARG A 878 9.12 29.92 -13.50
C ARG A 878 10.58 29.74 -13.13
N PHE A 879 10.94 28.65 -12.45
CA PHE A 879 12.35 28.34 -12.18
C PHE A 879 13.16 28.18 -13.47
N VAL A 880 12.59 27.53 -14.49
CA VAL A 880 13.23 27.39 -15.81
C VAL A 880 13.33 28.73 -16.53
N ALA A 881 12.26 29.54 -16.50
CA ALA A 881 12.24 30.88 -17.10
C ALA A 881 13.27 31.83 -16.45
N SER A 882 13.55 31.64 -15.15
CA SER A 882 14.50 32.43 -14.35
C SER A 882 15.93 31.88 -14.34
N GLY A 883 16.24 30.83 -15.11
CA GLY A 883 17.62 30.38 -15.34
C GLY A 883 17.99 28.97 -14.85
N ALA A 884 17.05 28.13 -14.40
CA ALA A 884 17.32 26.70 -14.20
C ALA A 884 17.46 25.95 -15.54
N SER A 885 18.36 24.96 -15.59
CA SER A 885 18.58 24.13 -16.79
C SER A 885 17.48 23.07 -17.02
N CYS A 886 16.83 22.60 -15.95
CA CYS A 886 15.58 21.84 -16.02
C CYS A 886 14.87 21.82 -14.66
N ALA A 887 13.57 21.52 -14.67
CA ALA A 887 12.78 21.34 -13.46
C ALA A 887 11.91 20.05 -13.50
N VAL A 888 11.57 19.54 -12.33
CA VAL A 888 10.65 18.41 -12.13
C VAL A 888 9.53 18.86 -11.18
N ALA A 889 8.29 18.50 -11.50
CA ALA A 889 7.12 18.91 -10.73
C ALA A 889 6.01 17.84 -10.77
N CYS A 890 4.96 18.03 -9.99
CA CYS A 890 3.78 17.17 -9.96
C CYS A 890 2.55 17.87 -10.57
N SER A 891 1.78 17.14 -11.36
CA SER A 891 0.51 17.53 -11.97
C SER A 891 -0.63 16.89 -11.18
N GLY A 892 -1.46 17.68 -10.51
CA GLY A 892 -2.52 17.15 -9.66
C GLY A 892 -2.06 16.81 -8.24
N GLU A 893 -2.90 16.06 -7.54
CA GLU A 893 -2.59 15.49 -6.23
C GLU A 893 -1.78 14.20 -6.41
N VAL A 894 -0.76 14.01 -5.57
CA VAL A 894 0.12 12.84 -5.58
C VAL A 894 0.23 12.27 -4.18
N PHE A 895 0.17 10.95 -4.04
CA PHE A 895 0.39 10.30 -2.75
C PHE A 895 1.83 10.50 -2.26
N ASP A 896 2.00 10.85 -0.97
CA ASP A 896 3.32 11.03 -0.33
C ASP A 896 4.27 9.85 -0.56
N ALA A 897 3.74 8.62 -0.56
CA ALA A 897 4.55 7.43 -0.80
C ALA A 897 5.09 7.37 -2.25
N ALA A 898 4.31 7.82 -3.25
CA ALA A 898 4.76 7.91 -4.63
C ALA A 898 5.76 9.06 -4.83
N ALA A 899 5.51 10.23 -4.23
CA ALA A 899 6.41 11.37 -4.25
C ALA A 899 7.80 11.02 -3.68
N ARG A 900 7.82 10.39 -2.50
CA ARG A 900 9.05 9.92 -1.84
C ARG A 900 9.78 8.83 -2.63
N GLU A 901 9.06 7.88 -3.23
CA GLU A 901 9.64 6.84 -4.08
C GLU A 901 10.26 7.45 -5.34
N PHE A 902 9.55 8.38 -5.99
CA PHE A 902 10.03 9.11 -7.15
C PHE A 902 11.30 9.90 -6.84
N LEU A 903 11.28 10.76 -5.82
CA LEU A 903 12.38 11.67 -5.46
C LEU A 903 13.66 10.90 -5.14
N ARG A 904 13.57 9.84 -4.34
CA ARG A 904 14.71 8.97 -4.00
C ARG A 904 15.34 8.33 -5.22
N ILE A 905 14.53 7.80 -6.14
CA ILE A 905 15.03 7.09 -7.33
C ILE A 905 15.58 8.09 -8.34
N PHE A 906 14.95 9.26 -8.48
CA PHE A 906 15.41 10.34 -9.33
C PHE A 906 16.81 10.82 -8.93
N LEU A 907 16.99 11.25 -7.68
CA LEU A 907 18.28 11.75 -7.18
C LEU A 907 19.35 10.67 -7.20
N ARG A 908 19.01 9.44 -6.83
CA ARG A 908 19.95 8.32 -6.87
C ARG A 908 20.40 7.96 -8.28
N SER A 909 19.49 8.00 -9.25
CA SER A 909 19.82 7.75 -10.65
C SER A 909 20.71 8.85 -11.22
N LEU A 910 20.43 10.10 -10.86
CA LEU A 910 21.22 11.26 -11.26
C LEU A 910 22.63 11.21 -10.66
N ALA A 911 22.76 10.98 -9.35
CA ALA A 911 24.03 10.87 -8.63
C ALA A 911 24.93 9.77 -9.21
N ALA A 912 24.34 8.61 -9.55
CA ALA A 912 25.08 7.48 -10.10
C ALA A 912 25.56 7.70 -11.54
N ALA A 913 24.91 8.58 -12.31
CA ALA A 913 25.23 8.82 -13.71
C ALA A 913 26.34 9.87 -13.92
N LEU A 914 26.53 10.78 -12.96
CA LEU A 914 27.47 11.89 -13.05
C LEU A 914 28.95 11.49 -13.16
N PRO A 915 29.49 10.54 -12.36
CA PRO A 915 30.91 10.19 -12.41
C PRO A 915 31.36 9.50 -13.71
N LYS A 916 30.42 9.11 -14.59
CA LYS A 916 30.67 8.17 -15.71
C LYS A 916 30.28 8.73 -17.09
N SER A 917 29.83 9.98 -17.18
CA SER A 917 29.11 10.48 -18.36
C SER A 917 29.76 11.71 -18.98
N ALA A 918 29.90 11.71 -20.32
CA ALA A 918 30.24 12.88 -21.12
C ALA A 918 29.00 13.73 -21.51
N TYR A 919 27.79 13.33 -21.08
CA TYR A 919 26.52 14.00 -21.38
C TYR A 919 26.25 15.18 -20.44
N PRO A 920 25.56 16.25 -20.91
CA PRO A 920 25.14 17.36 -20.06
C PRO A 920 24.18 16.91 -18.96
N VAL A 921 24.22 17.59 -17.82
CA VAL A 921 23.41 17.26 -16.62
C VAL A 921 21.91 17.20 -16.95
N THR A 922 21.42 18.04 -17.86
CA THR A 922 20.02 18.03 -18.32
C THR A 922 19.61 16.73 -19.02
N ALA A 923 20.51 16.12 -19.81
CA ALA A 923 20.25 14.83 -20.45
C ALA A 923 20.25 13.70 -19.41
N LEU A 924 21.14 13.77 -18.41
CA LEU A 924 21.17 12.84 -17.29
C LEU A 924 19.93 12.96 -16.40
N ALA A 925 19.46 14.18 -16.13
CA ALA A 925 18.24 14.45 -15.38
C ALA A 925 17.01 13.90 -16.12
N ARG A 926 16.92 14.09 -17.45
CA ARG A 926 15.81 13.51 -18.26
C ARG A 926 15.79 11.99 -18.21
N ALA A 927 16.95 11.34 -18.32
CA ALA A 927 17.04 9.89 -18.22
C ALA A 927 16.70 9.39 -16.80
N SER A 928 17.14 10.13 -15.77
CA SER A 928 16.86 9.82 -14.36
C SER A 928 15.38 10.01 -14.02
N PHE A 929 14.73 11.02 -14.60
CA PHE A 929 13.29 11.22 -14.53
C PHE A 929 12.53 10.03 -15.12
N ALA A 930 12.92 9.57 -16.30
CA ALA A 930 12.30 8.40 -16.92
C ALA A 930 12.48 7.12 -16.08
N ALA A 931 13.63 6.97 -15.42
CA ALA A 931 13.90 5.87 -14.50
C ALA A 931 13.03 5.93 -13.23
N ALA A 932 12.91 7.10 -12.61
CA ALA A 932 12.06 7.35 -11.45
C ALA A 932 10.58 7.13 -11.78
N GLN A 933 10.10 7.69 -12.90
CA GLN A 933 8.73 7.49 -13.37
C GLN A 933 8.45 6.00 -13.63
N ARG A 934 9.39 5.29 -14.24
CA ARG A 934 9.27 3.84 -14.46
C ARG A 934 9.22 3.08 -13.13
N ALA A 935 10.01 3.46 -12.14
CA ALA A 935 9.99 2.78 -10.85
C ALA A 935 8.64 2.96 -10.13
N VAL A 936 8.07 4.16 -10.14
CA VAL A 936 6.71 4.39 -9.60
C VAL A 936 5.66 3.58 -10.38
N ARG A 937 5.75 3.50 -11.72
CA ARG A 937 4.88 2.63 -12.53
C ARG A 937 4.98 1.15 -12.15
N LEU A 938 6.15 0.72 -11.69
CA LEU A 938 6.47 -0.64 -11.29
C LEU A 938 6.32 -0.87 -9.77
N SER A 939 5.85 0.12 -9.02
CA SER A 939 5.71 0.02 -7.57
C SER A 939 4.82 -1.17 -7.20
N PRO A 940 5.22 -1.99 -6.20
CA PRO A 940 4.43 -3.15 -5.77
C PRO A 940 3.09 -2.74 -5.16
N GLN A 941 2.95 -1.49 -4.71
CA GLN A 941 1.72 -0.92 -4.17
C GLN A 941 0.78 -0.48 -5.31
N PRO A 942 -0.42 -1.09 -5.46
CA PRO A 942 -1.32 -0.82 -6.58
C PRO A 942 -1.73 0.65 -6.71
N GLY A 943 -1.92 1.34 -5.58
CA GLY A 943 -2.33 2.75 -5.54
C GLY A 943 -1.25 3.73 -6.02
N LEU A 944 0.03 3.34 -6.03
CA LEU A 944 1.13 4.24 -6.43
C LEU A 944 1.42 4.19 -7.93
N ARG A 945 0.94 3.17 -8.66
CA ARG A 945 1.30 2.99 -10.08
C ARG A 945 0.71 4.06 -10.99
N SER A 946 -0.52 4.49 -10.69
CA SER A 946 -1.20 5.59 -11.41
C SER A 946 -0.51 6.94 -11.20
N GLU A 947 0.13 7.11 -10.04
CA GLU A 947 0.80 8.35 -9.67
C GLU A 947 2.00 8.71 -10.56
N ALA A 948 2.56 7.73 -11.27
CA ALA A 948 3.69 7.97 -12.14
C ALA A 948 3.42 9.00 -13.26
N GLU A 949 2.18 9.08 -13.75
CA GLU A 949 1.82 10.05 -14.80
C GLU A 949 1.65 11.47 -14.26
N HIS A 950 1.59 11.63 -12.93
CA HIS A 950 1.52 12.93 -12.30
C HIS A 950 2.89 13.64 -12.27
N PHE A 951 4.02 12.95 -12.45
CA PHE A 951 5.33 13.62 -12.50
C PHE A 951 5.60 14.21 -13.89
N ARG A 952 6.14 15.44 -13.93
CA ARG A 952 6.43 16.21 -15.17
C ARG A 952 7.86 16.72 -15.18
N PHE A 953 8.45 16.82 -16.38
CA PHE A 953 9.82 17.29 -16.61
C PHE A 953 9.83 18.50 -17.55
N PHE A 954 10.49 19.58 -17.14
CA PHE A 954 10.51 20.89 -17.82
C PHE A 954 11.96 21.26 -18.24
N PRO A 955 12.33 21.20 -19.53
CA PRO A 955 13.66 21.59 -20.01
C PRO A 955 13.75 23.05 -20.51
N THR A 956 14.90 23.71 -20.37
CA THR A 956 15.13 25.11 -20.84
C THR A 956 15.19 25.25 -22.36
N LYS A 957 15.67 24.24 -23.10
CA LYS A 957 15.72 24.22 -24.57
C LYS A 957 15.27 22.86 -25.10
N LEU A 958 14.28 22.89 -26.00
CA LEU A 958 13.60 21.74 -26.61
C LEU A 958 14.46 21.00 -27.66
N ALA A 959 15.78 20.88 -27.46
CA ALA A 959 16.61 20.11 -28.37
C ALA A 959 16.41 18.60 -28.11
N PRO A 960 16.18 17.78 -29.17
CA PRO A 960 16.25 16.32 -29.04
C PRO A 960 17.69 15.95 -28.69
N GLY A 961 17.94 15.72 -27.41
CA GLY A 961 19.20 15.20 -26.92
C GLY A 961 19.35 13.71 -27.28
N PRO A 962 20.59 13.20 -27.35
CA PRO A 962 20.86 11.78 -27.60
C PRO A 962 20.19 10.90 -26.53
N ASP A 963 19.74 9.71 -26.92
CA ASP A 963 19.20 8.69 -26.01
C ASP A 963 20.30 8.24 -25.04
N VAL A 964 20.31 8.80 -23.83
CA VAL A 964 21.30 8.45 -22.81
C VAL A 964 20.88 7.15 -22.12
N GLN A 965 21.64 6.08 -22.36
CA GLN A 965 21.53 4.88 -21.56
C GLN A 965 22.18 5.08 -20.20
N LEU A 966 21.37 5.16 -19.15
CA LEU A 966 21.88 5.13 -17.78
C LEU A 966 22.58 3.80 -17.51
N PRO A 967 23.69 3.77 -16.75
CA PRO A 967 24.24 2.54 -16.23
C PRO A 967 23.13 1.73 -15.54
N ARG A 968 23.04 0.41 -15.78
CA ARG A 968 22.09 -0.46 -15.09
C ARG A 968 22.31 -0.35 -13.58
N LEU A 969 21.53 0.50 -12.92
CA LEU A 969 21.47 0.57 -11.47
C LEU A 969 20.82 -0.74 -11.00
N ALA A 970 21.63 -1.60 -10.39
CA ALA A 970 21.10 -2.67 -9.57
C ALA A 970 20.24 -1.99 -8.48
N LEU A 971 18.94 -2.28 -8.46
CA LEU A 971 17.98 -1.80 -7.46
C LEU A 971 18.23 -2.41 -6.07
N THR A 972 19.49 -2.68 -5.71
CA THR A 972 19.88 -2.99 -4.34
C THR A 972 19.83 -1.70 -3.54
N LEU A 973 18.76 -1.50 -2.77
CA LEU A 973 18.71 -0.53 -1.68
C LEU A 973 19.90 -0.80 -0.73
N PRO A 974 20.83 0.14 -0.54
CA PRO A 974 21.85 0.00 0.48
C PRO A 974 21.14 0.11 1.83
N ARG A 975 21.38 -0.86 2.72
CA ARG A 975 21.18 -0.64 4.16
C ARG A 975 22.42 0.05 4.70
N PHE A 976 22.32 1.32 5.09
CA PHE A 976 23.38 1.94 5.88
C PHE A 976 22.83 2.88 6.95
N SER A 977 23.54 2.82 8.08
CA SER A 977 23.41 3.53 9.34
C SER A 977 24.22 4.82 9.33
N GLY A 978 23.73 5.88 9.96
CA GLY A 978 24.58 6.93 10.53
C GLY A 978 24.27 8.37 10.10
N LEU A 979 23.19 8.93 10.62
CA LEU A 979 23.21 10.27 11.23
C LEU A 979 22.61 10.09 12.62
N GLU A 980 23.33 10.51 13.67
CA GLU A 980 22.83 10.44 15.05
C GLU A 980 21.52 11.24 15.11
N ALA A 981 20.41 10.56 15.42
CA ALA A 981 19.09 11.17 15.48
C ALA A 981 19.10 12.27 16.55
N HIS A 982 18.85 13.51 16.14
CA HIS A 982 18.53 14.57 17.11
C HIS A 982 17.28 14.15 17.91
N ASP A 983 17.39 14.14 19.24
CA ASP A 983 16.38 13.72 20.22
C ASP A 983 15.22 14.73 20.29
N VAL A 984 14.47 14.88 19.19
CA VAL A 984 13.30 15.74 19.13
C VAL A 984 12.13 15.07 19.89
N PRO A 985 11.38 15.79 20.76
CA PRO A 985 10.24 15.21 21.47
C PRO A 985 9.22 14.58 20.52
N PRO A 986 8.54 13.48 20.91
CA PRO A 986 7.47 12.90 20.11
C PRO A 986 6.32 13.92 19.94
N PRO A 987 5.58 13.87 18.82
CA PRO A 987 4.44 14.74 18.58
C PRO A 987 3.37 14.58 19.66
N VAL A 988 2.74 15.69 20.03
CA VAL A 988 1.61 15.65 20.94
C VAL A 988 0.37 15.18 20.18
N GLU A 989 -0.19 14.06 20.63
CA GLU A 989 -1.43 13.51 20.08
C GLU A 989 -2.58 14.51 20.20
N ASP A 990 -3.25 14.80 19.08
CA ASP A 990 -4.35 15.76 18.94
C ASP A 990 -4.06 17.20 19.39
N PHE A 991 -2.84 17.71 19.16
CA PHE A 991 -2.54 19.12 19.38
C PHE A 991 -3.32 20.03 18.41
N VAL A 992 -4.13 20.94 18.93
CA VAL A 992 -5.03 21.81 18.14
C VAL A 992 -5.08 23.24 18.68
N GLY A 993 -5.32 24.23 17.81
CA GLY A 993 -5.71 25.58 18.19
C GLY A 993 -4.65 26.46 18.87
N ARG A 994 -3.36 26.10 18.80
CA ARG A 994 -2.27 26.80 19.52
C ARG A 994 -1.25 27.52 18.63
N GLY A 995 -1.43 27.53 17.30
CA GLY A 995 -0.48 28.11 16.34
C GLY A 995 -0.16 29.59 16.64
N SER A 996 -1.17 30.42 16.84
CA SER A 996 -1.00 31.86 17.15
C SER A 996 -0.23 32.09 18.46
N THR A 997 -0.44 31.25 19.48
CA THR A 997 0.32 31.33 20.74
C THR A 997 1.76 30.86 20.55
N MET A 998 2.01 29.84 19.73
CA MET A 998 3.37 29.41 19.37
C MET A 998 4.12 30.56 18.66
N ALA A 999 3.47 31.24 17.72
CA ALA A 999 4.06 32.39 17.03
C ALA A 999 4.26 33.60 17.96
N ALA A 1000 3.37 33.85 18.92
CA ALA A 1000 3.55 34.92 19.91
C ALA A 1000 4.80 34.67 20.79
N VAL A 1001 5.01 33.43 21.22
CA VAL A 1001 6.21 33.05 21.98
C VAL A 1001 7.47 33.15 21.11
N ALA A 1002 7.42 32.72 19.85
CA ALA A 1002 8.54 32.86 18.91
C ALA A 1002 8.88 34.33 18.63
N ASN A 1003 7.87 35.18 18.38
CA ASN A 1003 8.03 36.62 18.20
C ASN A 1003 8.68 37.30 19.40
N ALA A 1004 8.36 36.87 20.63
CA ALA A 1004 9.03 37.39 21.81
C ALA A 1004 10.53 37.09 21.76
N PHE A 1005 10.93 35.88 21.38
CA PHE A 1005 12.34 35.51 21.23
C PHE A 1005 13.05 36.22 20.08
N LEU A 1006 12.36 36.43 18.94
CA LEU A 1006 12.87 37.21 17.80
C LEU A 1006 13.06 38.70 18.15
N GLY A 1007 12.15 39.27 18.96
CA GLY A 1007 12.21 40.66 19.46
C GLY A 1007 13.23 40.91 20.57
N HIS A 1008 14.36 40.18 20.57
CA HIS A 1008 15.46 40.24 21.54
C HIS A 1008 15.11 39.84 22.98
N ARG A 1009 13.94 39.24 23.25
CA ARG A 1009 13.64 38.73 24.61
C ARG A 1009 14.37 37.42 24.83
N ARG A 1010 14.96 37.28 26.02
CA ARG A 1010 15.72 36.09 26.42
C ARG A 1010 14.94 35.17 27.35
N VAL A 1011 13.92 35.71 28.01
CA VAL A 1011 13.09 34.98 28.99
C VAL A 1011 11.63 35.22 28.68
N VAL A 1012 10.92 34.14 28.35
CA VAL A 1012 9.47 34.12 28.14
C VAL A 1012 8.82 33.26 29.21
N TRP A 1013 7.72 33.75 29.77
CA TRP A 1013 6.97 33.09 30.84
C TRP A 1013 5.58 32.71 30.37
N LEU A 1014 5.36 31.44 30.05
CA LEU A 1014 4.06 30.88 29.70
C LEU A 1014 3.23 30.63 30.97
N HIS A 1015 2.04 31.22 31.07
CA HIS A 1015 1.17 30.98 32.22
C HIS A 1015 -0.27 30.64 31.85
N GLY A 1016 -1.01 30.04 32.78
CA GLY A 1016 -2.42 29.71 32.60
C GLY A 1016 -2.89 28.68 33.62
N LYS A 1017 -4.21 28.49 33.72
CA LYS A 1017 -4.85 27.58 34.69
C LYS A 1017 -4.33 26.14 34.61
N ALA A 1018 -4.54 25.35 35.66
CA ALA A 1018 -4.25 23.91 35.60
C ALA A 1018 -5.08 23.25 34.47
N GLY A 1019 -4.50 22.29 33.75
CA GLY A 1019 -5.20 21.61 32.64
C GLY A 1019 -5.27 22.37 31.31
N ILE A 1020 -4.78 23.62 31.24
CA ILE A 1020 -4.82 24.46 30.02
C ILE A 1020 -3.92 23.99 28.86
N GLY A 1021 -3.08 22.96 29.09
CA GLY A 1021 -2.21 22.36 28.07
C GLY A 1021 -0.77 22.89 28.01
N LYS A 1022 -0.24 23.52 29.07
CA LYS A 1022 1.14 24.06 29.10
C LYS A 1022 2.22 23.02 28.74
N SER A 1023 2.13 21.82 29.30
CA SER A 1023 3.09 20.74 29.03
C SER A 1023 3.02 20.25 27.58
N ALA A 1024 1.80 20.15 27.02
CA ALA A 1024 1.61 19.84 25.61
C ALA A 1024 2.21 20.94 24.72
N PHE A 1025 1.94 22.21 25.04
CA PHE A 1025 2.50 23.36 24.34
C PHE A 1025 4.03 23.35 24.31
N ILE A 1026 4.69 23.14 25.46
CA ILE A 1026 6.15 23.06 25.51
C ILE A 1026 6.67 21.90 24.67
N SER A 1027 6.02 20.74 24.72
CA SER A 1027 6.43 19.56 23.92
C SER A 1027 6.43 19.90 22.44
N GLU A 1028 5.34 20.50 21.97
CA GLU A 1028 5.13 20.80 20.56
C GLU A 1028 6.01 21.97 20.09
N PHE A 1029 6.20 22.98 20.94
CA PHE A 1029 7.11 24.10 20.69
C PHE A 1029 8.57 23.62 20.55
N CYS A 1030 9.03 22.76 21.46
CA CYS A 1030 10.34 22.12 21.35
C CYS A 1030 10.42 21.28 20.06
N ARG A 1031 9.38 20.51 19.73
CA ARG A 1031 9.38 19.65 18.54
C ARG A 1031 9.50 20.47 17.26
N PHE A 1032 8.65 21.47 17.09
CA PHE A 1032 8.53 22.27 15.86
C PHE A 1032 9.78 23.13 15.61
N TYR A 1033 10.22 23.92 16.59
CA TYR A 1033 11.34 24.85 16.41
C TYR A 1033 12.73 24.18 16.47
N SER A 1034 12.77 22.86 16.69
CA SER A 1034 14.00 22.06 16.66
C SER A 1034 14.05 21.08 15.48
N LEU A 1035 13.11 21.16 14.53
CA LEU A 1035 13.23 20.41 13.27
C LEU A 1035 14.50 20.85 12.51
N PRO A 1036 15.09 19.97 11.67
CA PRO A 1036 16.28 20.30 10.88
C PRO A 1036 16.09 21.57 10.02
N GLY A 1037 17.17 22.29 9.73
CA GLY A 1037 17.10 23.58 9.03
C GLY A 1037 17.33 24.76 9.96
N ASP A 1038 17.33 25.97 9.41
CA ASP A 1038 17.60 27.23 10.10
C ASP A 1038 16.41 27.75 10.94
N ARG A 1039 15.61 26.84 11.51
CA ARG A 1039 14.56 27.16 12.48
C ARG A 1039 15.15 27.71 13.77
N LEU A 1040 14.32 28.46 14.51
CA LEU A 1040 14.70 29.31 15.65
C LEU A 1040 15.67 28.66 16.67
N PHE A 1041 15.58 27.35 16.91
CA PHE A 1041 16.41 26.64 17.91
C PHE A 1041 17.10 25.37 17.40
N SER A 1042 17.18 25.14 16.09
CA SER A 1042 17.88 23.98 15.52
C SER A 1042 19.40 24.17 15.60
N PRO A 1043 20.20 23.20 16.12
CA PRO A 1043 19.86 21.81 16.46
C PRO A 1043 19.78 21.51 17.98
N SER A 1044 19.44 22.48 18.85
CA SER A 1044 19.64 22.33 20.31
C SER A 1044 18.55 22.96 21.19
N ALA A 1045 17.54 22.16 21.52
CA ALA A 1045 16.51 22.46 22.53
C ALA A 1045 16.56 21.48 23.72
N LEU A 1046 16.47 22.01 24.94
CA LEU A 1046 16.51 21.28 26.21
C LEU A 1046 15.16 21.42 26.94
N ARG A 1047 14.59 20.31 27.46
CA ARG A 1047 13.29 20.33 28.16
C ARG A 1047 13.35 19.63 29.51
N LEU A 1048 12.85 20.28 30.56
CA LEU A 1048 12.73 19.73 31.92
C LEU A 1048 11.25 19.58 32.36
N CYS A 1049 10.87 18.41 32.87
CA CYS A 1049 9.53 18.12 33.43
C CYS A 1049 9.61 17.33 34.76
N ARG A 1050 8.59 17.45 35.62
CA ARG A 1050 8.31 16.58 36.80
C ARG A 1050 7.18 15.59 36.47
N SER A 1051 7.33 14.28 36.71
CA SER A 1051 6.20 13.34 36.73
C SER A 1051 5.63 13.17 38.15
N ARG A 1052 4.36 12.75 38.23
CA ARG A 1052 3.76 12.17 39.44
C ARG A 1052 4.08 10.67 39.47
N GLU A 1053 4.35 10.16 40.66
CA GLU A 1053 4.68 8.77 41.06
C GLU A 1053 6.18 8.37 41.04
N LEU A 1054 6.65 7.90 42.20
CA LEU A 1054 8.02 7.48 42.54
C LEU A 1054 8.19 5.96 42.40
N PRO A 1055 9.32 5.44 41.87
CA PRO A 1055 9.92 4.19 42.33
C PRO A 1055 10.69 4.43 43.65
N SER A 1056 10.88 3.38 44.44
CA SER A 1056 11.45 3.42 45.80
C SER A 1056 12.93 3.84 45.86
N GLU A 1057 13.34 4.34 47.03
CA GLU A 1057 14.64 4.97 47.33
C GLU A 1057 15.90 4.13 47.06
N ALA A 1058 15.78 2.86 46.65
CA ALA A 1058 16.91 1.98 46.37
C ALA A 1058 17.58 2.27 45.01
N GLU A 1059 16.88 2.87 44.05
CA GLU A 1059 17.40 3.10 42.68
C GLU A 1059 18.18 4.42 42.53
N ALA A 1060 18.15 5.30 43.54
CA ALA A 1060 18.79 6.62 43.47
C ALA A 1060 20.32 6.59 43.68
N ALA A 1061 20.89 5.48 44.15
CA ALA A 1061 22.28 5.43 44.60
C ALA A 1061 23.32 5.01 43.53
N ALA A 1062 22.93 4.48 42.37
CA ALA A 1062 23.87 3.84 41.44
C ALA A 1062 24.24 4.65 40.17
N GLY A 1063 23.58 5.78 39.90
CA GLY A 1063 23.63 6.45 38.58
C GLY A 1063 24.38 7.78 38.54
N GLY A 1064 25.59 7.85 39.08
CA GLY A 1064 26.42 9.06 39.10
C GLY A 1064 27.70 8.94 38.28
N ARG A 1065 27.63 9.15 36.94
CA ARG A 1065 28.68 9.74 36.07
C ARG A 1065 28.22 9.75 34.61
N ALA A 1066 28.23 10.94 34.01
CA ALA A 1066 27.77 11.26 32.66
C ALA A 1066 28.80 10.97 31.56
N ALA A 1067 28.33 10.86 30.30
CA ALA A 1067 28.86 11.57 29.13
C ALA A 1067 27.84 11.45 27.97
N LEU A 1068 27.01 12.46 27.67
CA LEU A 1068 27.28 13.64 26.82
C LEU A 1068 27.72 13.31 25.37
N LYS A 1069 26.73 13.21 24.48
CA LYS A 1069 26.82 13.65 23.07
C LYS A 1069 25.53 14.39 22.71
N CYS A 1070 25.68 15.50 21.98
CA CYS A 1070 24.72 16.59 21.82
C CYS A 1070 23.36 16.20 21.21
N GLY A 1071 22.29 16.87 21.67
CA GLY A 1071 21.11 17.08 20.82
C GLY A 1071 19.71 16.95 21.43
N ALA A 1072 19.54 17.03 22.75
CA ALA A 1072 18.34 17.43 23.53
C ALA A 1072 18.27 16.67 24.87
N VAL A 1073 18.96 17.16 25.89
CA VAL A 1073 18.88 16.58 27.24
C VAL A 1073 17.48 16.82 27.83
N ARG A 1074 16.75 15.72 28.05
CA ARG A 1074 15.51 15.68 28.84
C ARG A 1074 15.86 15.39 30.31
N VAL A 1075 16.19 16.40 31.12
CA VAL A 1075 16.45 16.17 32.55
C VAL A 1075 15.11 16.04 33.30
N ARG A 1076 14.84 14.85 33.87
CA ARG A 1076 13.70 14.65 34.78
C ARG A 1076 14.07 15.21 36.15
N LEU A 1077 13.27 16.14 36.68
CA LEU A 1077 13.49 16.77 38.00
C LEU A 1077 12.83 15.98 39.16
N SER A 1078 12.39 14.74 38.93
CA SER A 1078 11.91 13.85 39.98
C SER A 1078 13.08 13.07 40.57
N GLY A 1079 13.49 13.40 41.79
CA GLY A 1079 14.51 12.65 42.55
C GLY A 1079 15.97 13.12 42.39
N LEU A 1080 16.24 14.14 41.59
CA LEU A 1080 17.55 14.79 41.53
C LEU A 1080 17.58 15.97 42.51
N ASP A 1081 18.64 16.01 43.33
CA ASP A 1081 19.05 17.22 44.04
C ASP A 1081 19.11 18.39 43.02
N PRO A 1082 18.41 19.52 43.26
CA PRO A 1082 18.49 20.72 42.43
C PRO A 1082 19.93 21.11 42.05
N MET A 1083 20.90 20.86 42.94
CA MET A 1083 22.32 21.08 42.66
C MET A 1083 22.92 20.11 41.63
N ALA A 1084 22.48 18.85 41.62
CA ALA A 1084 22.89 17.86 40.62
C ALA A 1084 22.26 18.11 39.24
N ALA A 1085 21.04 18.65 39.20
CA ALA A 1085 20.39 19.10 37.97
C ALA A 1085 21.12 20.32 37.36
N VAL A 1086 21.51 21.28 38.22
CA VAL A 1086 22.34 22.42 37.86
C VAL A 1086 23.72 21.99 37.33
N ALA A 1087 24.38 21.01 37.97
CA ALA A 1087 25.67 20.48 37.50
C ALA A 1087 25.58 19.82 36.11
N LYS A 1088 24.55 18.98 35.86
CA LYS A 1088 24.31 18.36 34.54
C LYS A 1088 23.96 19.40 33.45
N LEU A 1089 23.22 20.45 33.81
CA LEU A 1089 22.93 21.55 32.90
C LEU A 1089 24.22 22.31 32.56
N ARG A 1090 25.09 22.63 33.53
CA ARG A 1090 26.41 23.25 33.28
C ARG A 1090 27.25 22.44 32.29
N GLU A 1091 27.36 21.12 32.45
CA GLU A 1091 28.13 20.27 31.52
C GLU A 1091 27.57 20.28 30.08
N SER A 1092 26.25 20.44 29.92
CA SER A 1092 25.57 20.42 28.61
C SER A 1092 25.56 21.76 27.88
N LEU A 1093 25.87 22.85 28.57
CA LEU A 1093 25.81 24.22 28.05
C LEU A 1093 27.18 24.73 27.55
N VAL A 1094 28.28 24.01 27.84
CA VAL A 1094 29.63 24.36 27.37
C VAL A 1094 29.79 24.01 25.89
N GLY A 1095 29.80 25.02 25.01
CA GLY A 1095 30.24 24.89 23.60
C GLY A 1095 29.22 25.21 22.51
N ASN A 1096 27.94 25.44 22.84
CA ASN A 1096 26.87 25.68 21.84
C ASN A 1096 26.50 27.17 21.72
N ARG A 1097 26.41 27.70 20.49
CA ARG A 1097 26.20 29.14 20.21
C ARG A 1097 24.75 29.63 20.28
N CYS A 1098 23.75 28.73 20.16
CA CYS A 1098 22.31 29.03 20.34
C CYS A 1098 21.68 27.92 21.19
N LEU A 1099 21.14 28.26 22.36
CA LEU A 1099 20.63 27.29 23.33
C LEU A 1099 19.20 27.65 23.72
N PHE A 1100 18.28 26.68 23.69
CA PHE A 1100 16.91 26.85 24.17
C PHE A 1100 16.65 25.95 25.39
N LEU A 1101 16.13 26.53 26.48
CA LEU A 1101 15.80 25.81 27.72
C LEU A 1101 14.32 26.01 28.08
N ALA A 1102 13.56 24.93 28.17
CA ALA A 1102 12.16 24.94 28.59
C ALA A 1102 11.97 24.27 29.97
N LEU A 1103 11.38 25.00 30.93
CA LEU A 1103 11.09 24.54 32.29
C LEU A 1103 9.58 24.46 32.54
N ASP A 1104 9.06 23.27 32.82
CA ASP A 1104 7.62 23.02 33.07
C ASP A 1104 7.32 22.83 34.57
N GLY A 1105 6.36 23.59 35.11
CA GLY A 1105 5.86 23.43 36.48
C GLY A 1105 6.67 24.17 37.55
N VAL A 1106 7.14 25.39 37.25
CA VAL A 1106 7.95 26.21 38.16
C VAL A 1106 7.19 26.78 39.37
N GLU A 1107 5.93 26.39 39.62
CA GLU A 1107 5.18 26.85 40.79
C GLU A 1107 5.53 26.10 42.10
N LYS A 1108 5.87 24.81 42.03
CA LYS A 1108 6.09 23.94 43.22
C LYS A 1108 7.53 23.93 43.74
N SER A 1109 8.47 24.46 42.97
CA SER A 1109 9.90 24.47 43.33
C SER A 1109 10.34 25.80 43.96
N PHE A 1110 9.46 26.81 43.96
CA PHE A 1110 9.82 28.23 44.16
C PHE A 1110 9.02 28.94 45.27
N GLY A 1111 8.56 28.19 46.27
CA GLY A 1111 8.06 28.79 47.52
C GLY A 1111 9.17 29.55 48.24
N SER A 1112 8.85 30.68 48.88
CA SER A 1112 9.78 31.65 49.48
C SER A 1112 10.69 31.13 50.60
N SER A 1113 10.60 29.85 50.97
CA SER A 1113 11.36 29.19 52.04
C SER A 1113 12.25 28.04 51.55
N ASN A 1114 12.40 27.80 50.23
CA ASN A 1114 13.21 26.71 49.70
C ASN A 1114 14.62 27.18 49.25
N PRO A 1115 15.72 26.82 49.93
CA PRO A 1115 17.08 27.22 49.55
C PRO A 1115 17.46 26.79 48.12
N ALA A 1116 16.97 25.65 47.66
CA ALA A 1116 17.20 25.18 46.29
C ALA A 1116 16.59 26.07 45.19
N ALA A 1117 15.60 26.91 45.53
CA ALA A 1117 15.04 27.89 44.60
C ALA A 1117 16.02 29.05 44.36
N ALA A 1118 16.78 29.45 45.38
CA ALA A 1118 17.79 30.50 45.26
C ALA A 1118 18.96 30.04 44.38
N ASP A 1119 19.40 28.79 44.54
CA ASP A 1119 20.49 28.22 43.73
C ASP A 1119 20.09 28.07 42.25
N LEU A 1120 18.84 27.66 41.97
CA LEU A 1120 18.34 27.58 40.59
C LEU A 1120 18.22 28.96 39.93
N TRP A 1121 17.79 29.99 40.68
CA TRP A 1121 17.78 31.37 40.19
C TRP A 1121 19.18 31.90 39.93
N ALA A 1122 20.12 31.68 40.86
CA ALA A 1122 21.51 32.05 40.69
C ALA A 1122 22.13 31.37 39.46
N PHE A 1123 21.82 30.08 39.24
CA PHE A 1123 22.27 29.35 38.06
C PHE A 1123 21.68 29.89 36.75
N LEU A 1124 20.36 30.11 36.69
CA LEU A 1124 19.72 30.67 35.50
C LEU A 1124 20.27 32.07 35.19
N GLU A 1125 20.52 32.87 36.21
CA GLU A 1125 21.11 34.20 36.07
C GLU A 1125 22.56 34.13 35.59
N GLU A 1126 23.41 33.33 36.22
CA GLU A 1126 24.79 33.10 35.81
C GLU A 1126 24.85 32.62 34.35
N THR A 1127 24.01 31.66 33.98
CA THR A 1127 23.96 31.11 32.61
C THR A 1127 23.45 32.14 31.60
N LEU A 1128 22.44 32.95 31.97
CA LEU A 1128 21.97 34.05 31.12
C LEU A 1128 23.05 35.14 30.97
N VAL A 1129 23.86 35.41 31.99
CA VAL A 1129 24.97 36.36 31.89
C VAL A 1129 26.11 35.80 31.03
N GLU A 1130 26.49 34.54 31.22
CA GLU A 1130 27.60 33.89 30.50
C GLU A 1130 27.27 33.56 29.04
N SER A 1131 26.01 33.23 28.72
CA SER A 1131 25.60 32.73 27.41
C SER A 1131 24.59 33.66 26.73
N PRO A 1132 25.01 34.70 25.97
CA PRO A 1132 24.09 35.66 25.34
C PRO A 1132 23.12 35.02 24.32
N GLY A 1133 23.47 33.85 23.78
CA GLY A 1133 22.64 33.03 22.89
C GLY A 1133 21.57 32.17 23.58
N LEU A 1134 21.52 32.13 24.92
CA LEU A 1134 20.51 31.36 25.66
C LEU A 1134 19.13 32.04 25.59
N ARG A 1135 18.10 31.22 25.35
CA ARG A 1135 16.67 31.55 25.41
C ARG A 1135 15.96 30.61 26.38
N VAL A 1136 15.16 31.16 27.28
CA VAL A 1136 14.49 30.42 28.36
C VAL A 1136 12.97 30.56 28.26
N LEU A 1137 12.26 29.44 28.27
CA LEU A 1137 10.80 29.36 28.37
C LEU A 1137 10.40 28.75 29.72
N LEU A 1138 9.73 29.52 30.56
CA LEU A 1138 9.26 29.10 31.88
C LEU A 1138 7.74 28.86 31.82
N ALA A 1139 7.23 27.78 32.41
CA ALA A 1139 5.78 27.54 32.50
C ALA A 1139 5.28 27.38 33.93
N SER A 1140 4.24 28.15 34.29
CA SER A 1140 3.59 28.08 35.61
C SER A 1140 2.09 28.38 35.57
N GLN A 1141 1.43 28.40 36.73
CA GLN A 1141 0.03 28.83 36.82
C GLN A 1141 -0.14 30.36 36.77
N CYS A 1142 0.78 31.10 37.40
CA CYS A 1142 0.79 32.57 37.45
C CYS A 1142 2.19 33.12 37.12
N PRO A 1143 2.31 34.22 36.36
CA PRO A 1143 3.61 34.81 36.05
C PRO A 1143 4.25 35.45 37.29
N ARG A 1144 5.58 35.38 37.40
CA ARG A 1144 6.37 36.13 38.38
C ARG A 1144 7.25 37.15 37.65
N TYR A 1145 6.95 38.42 37.86
CA TYR A 1145 7.75 39.55 37.36
C TYR A 1145 8.91 39.92 38.28
N ASP A 1146 8.88 39.43 39.53
CA ASP A 1146 9.91 39.60 40.56
C ASP A 1146 11.04 38.55 40.48
N ALA A 1147 11.09 37.78 39.39
CA ALA A 1147 12.16 36.81 39.18
C ALA A 1147 13.53 37.51 39.15
N PRO A 1148 14.53 37.04 39.91
CA PRO A 1148 15.86 37.68 40.01
C PRO A 1148 16.72 37.34 38.77
N LEU A 1149 16.24 37.73 37.59
CA LEU A 1149 16.94 37.56 36.32
C LEU A 1149 17.26 38.93 35.69
N SER A 1150 18.43 39.08 35.08
CA SER A 1150 18.87 40.28 34.36
C SER A 1150 18.04 40.57 33.09
N GLY A 1151 17.37 39.55 32.55
CA GLY A 1151 16.50 39.68 31.37
C GLY A 1151 15.07 40.10 31.72
N LYS A 1152 14.50 41.06 30.97
CA LYS A 1152 13.07 41.39 31.07
C LYS A 1152 12.23 40.15 30.80
N VAL A 1153 11.48 39.70 31.81
CA VAL A 1153 10.52 38.60 31.71
C VAL A 1153 9.29 39.07 30.95
N VAL A 1154 8.97 38.38 29.85
CA VAL A 1154 7.73 38.61 29.09
C VAL A 1154 6.76 37.49 29.39
N ALA A 1155 5.65 37.82 30.05
CA ALA A 1155 4.58 36.86 30.31
C ALA A 1155 3.69 36.70 29.08
N VAL A 1156 3.40 35.45 28.71
CA VAL A 1156 2.47 35.06 27.65
C VAL A 1156 1.42 34.16 28.29
N GLU A 1157 0.16 34.57 28.25
CA GLU A 1157 -0.95 33.76 28.71
C GLU A 1157 -1.28 32.70 27.65
N LEU A 1158 -1.43 31.44 28.06
CA LEU A 1158 -1.96 30.38 27.20
C LEU A 1158 -3.50 30.46 27.27
N PRO A 1159 -4.18 30.92 26.19
CA PRO A 1159 -5.62 31.09 26.23
C PRO A 1159 -6.35 29.75 26.37
N PRO A 1160 -7.66 29.74 26.63
CA PRO A 1160 -8.48 28.54 26.43
C PRO A 1160 -8.49 28.11 24.95
N LEU A 1161 -8.97 26.90 24.65
CA LEU A 1161 -9.18 26.50 23.26
C LEU A 1161 -10.38 27.26 22.68
N GLY A 1162 -10.29 27.67 21.41
CA GLY A 1162 -11.45 28.18 20.69
C GLY A 1162 -12.52 27.09 20.58
N ARG A 1163 -13.80 27.46 20.48
CA ARG A 1163 -14.89 26.48 20.43
C ARG A 1163 -14.72 25.43 19.33
N GLU A 1164 -14.29 25.84 18.14
CA GLU A 1164 -14.08 24.92 17.02
C GLU A 1164 -12.93 23.94 17.30
N ASP A 1165 -11.83 24.40 17.90
CA ASP A 1165 -10.69 23.55 18.29
C ASP A 1165 -11.05 22.59 19.42
N ALA A 1166 -11.84 23.04 20.39
CA ALA A 1166 -12.35 22.20 21.46
C ALA A 1166 -13.29 21.10 20.92
N CYS A 1167 -14.16 21.42 19.96
CA CYS A 1167 -15.00 20.46 19.26
C CYS A 1167 -14.16 19.43 18.49
N LEU A 1168 -13.11 19.90 17.81
CA LEU A 1168 -12.20 19.03 17.06
C LEU A 1168 -11.44 18.08 17.99
N LEU A 1169 -10.94 18.58 19.13
CA LEU A 1169 -10.27 17.78 20.15
C LEU A 1169 -11.22 16.73 20.74
N LEU A 1170 -12.45 17.10 21.07
CA LEU A 1170 -13.49 16.19 21.56
C LEU A 1170 -13.74 15.05 20.54
N ALA A 1171 -13.95 15.41 19.28
CA ALA A 1171 -14.26 14.45 18.23
C ALA A 1171 -13.10 13.46 17.98
N ARG A 1172 -11.84 13.92 18.06
CA ARG A 1172 -10.65 13.07 17.89
C ARG A 1172 -10.39 12.15 19.08
N ARG A 1173 -10.66 12.63 20.30
CA ARG A 1173 -10.41 11.90 21.56
C ARG A 1173 -11.57 11.02 22.02
N SER A 1174 -12.68 10.99 21.30
CA SER A 1174 -13.84 10.15 21.60
C SER A 1174 -13.54 8.68 21.31
N HIS A 1175 -13.92 7.76 22.19
CA HIS A 1175 -13.71 6.32 22.01
C HIS A 1175 -14.72 5.66 21.05
N ARG A 1176 -15.66 6.44 20.50
CA ARG A 1176 -16.54 6.06 19.39
C ARG A 1176 -16.74 7.24 18.43
N PRO A 1177 -17.05 6.97 17.14
CA PRO A 1177 -17.52 8.01 16.23
C PRO A 1177 -18.76 8.74 16.76
N LEU A 1178 -18.93 9.99 16.36
CA LEU A 1178 -20.15 10.77 16.61
C LEU A 1178 -21.18 10.54 15.50
N TYR A 1179 -22.46 10.52 15.84
CA TYR A 1179 -23.59 10.19 14.98
C TYR A 1179 -24.62 11.33 14.96
N PRO A 1180 -25.59 11.37 14.03
CA PRO A 1180 -26.64 12.40 14.01
C PRO A 1180 -27.39 12.55 15.34
N ARG A 1181 -27.70 11.45 16.03
CA ARG A 1181 -28.30 11.45 17.38
C ARG A 1181 -27.48 12.15 18.48
N ASP A 1182 -26.19 12.36 18.24
CA ASP A 1182 -25.31 13.11 19.14
C ASP A 1182 -25.49 14.62 18.98
N LEU A 1183 -26.13 15.10 17.91
CA LEU A 1183 -26.32 16.52 17.62
C LEU A 1183 -27.79 16.95 17.59
N ASP A 1184 -28.72 16.04 17.27
CA ASP A 1184 -30.12 16.39 16.94
C ASP A 1184 -31.16 16.16 18.07
N GLY A 1185 -30.71 15.82 19.28
CA GLY A 1185 -31.56 15.74 20.48
C GLY A 1185 -32.32 14.40 20.67
N PRO A 1186 -32.89 14.17 21.87
CA PRO A 1186 -33.53 12.89 22.23
C PRO A 1186 -34.87 12.61 21.54
N SER A 1187 -35.42 13.57 20.79
CA SER A 1187 -36.66 13.42 19.99
C SER A 1187 -36.43 12.70 18.66
N VAL A 1188 -35.17 12.58 18.20
CA VAL A 1188 -34.81 11.69 17.10
C VAL A 1188 -34.67 10.29 17.68
N ARG A 1189 -35.68 9.43 17.43
CA ARG A 1189 -35.58 8.00 17.76
C ARG A 1189 -34.41 7.42 16.98
N GLY A 1190 -33.25 7.32 17.62
CA GLY A 1190 -32.08 6.64 17.08
C GLY A 1190 -32.49 5.23 16.68
N THR A 1191 -32.50 4.98 15.38
CA THR A 1191 -32.64 3.64 14.85
C THR A 1191 -31.25 3.02 14.84
N THR A 1192 -31.15 1.77 15.27
CA THR A 1192 -29.95 0.95 15.10
C THR A 1192 -29.58 0.93 13.61
N GLY A 1193 -28.51 1.64 13.20
CA GLY A 1193 -28.10 1.75 11.79
C GLY A 1193 -27.65 3.15 11.32
N GLU A 1194 -27.56 4.16 12.19
CA GLU A 1194 -27.04 5.49 11.79
C GLU A 1194 -25.54 5.44 11.41
N LEU A 1195 -25.19 6.04 10.27
CA LEU A 1195 -23.80 6.20 9.84
C LEU A 1195 -23.06 7.25 10.69
N PRO A 1196 -21.76 7.06 10.98
CA PRO A 1196 -20.96 8.03 11.71
C PRO A 1196 -20.80 9.32 10.89
N LEU A 1197 -20.85 10.46 11.58
CA LEU A 1197 -20.58 11.77 11.00
C LEU A 1197 -19.10 11.83 10.60
N ALA A 1198 -18.84 11.71 9.31
CA ALA A 1198 -17.49 11.82 8.77
C ALA A 1198 -16.98 13.26 8.88
N LEU A 1199 -15.78 13.43 9.43
CA LEU A 1199 -15.06 14.70 9.39
C LEU A 1199 -14.70 15.11 7.95
N ALA A 1200 -14.66 14.17 7.01
CA ALA A 1200 -14.34 14.40 5.61
C ALA A 1200 -15.57 14.88 4.82
N GLY A 1201 -15.43 16.01 4.10
CA GLY A 1201 -16.43 16.53 3.16
C GLY A 1201 -17.36 17.63 3.68
N ARG A 1202 -17.63 17.71 4.99
CA ARG A 1202 -18.46 18.78 5.62
C ARG A 1202 -17.98 19.22 7.02
N ARG A 1203 -16.65 19.23 7.23
CA ARG A 1203 -16.01 19.54 8.52
C ARG A 1203 -16.55 20.81 9.22
N ARG A 1204 -16.71 21.90 8.47
CA ARG A 1204 -17.14 23.19 9.02
C ARG A 1204 -18.57 23.15 9.56
N GLU A 1205 -19.49 22.56 8.80
CA GLU A 1205 -20.89 22.39 9.20
C GLU A 1205 -21.01 21.47 10.42
N PHE A 1206 -20.23 20.38 10.45
CA PHE A 1206 -20.17 19.46 11.59
C PHE A 1206 -19.65 20.13 12.86
N LEU A 1207 -18.52 20.85 12.79
CA LEU A 1207 -17.95 21.54 13.95
C LEU A 1207 -18.86 22.68 14.45
N GLN A 1208 -19.55 23.39 13.55
CA GLN A 1208 -20.52 24.41 13.93
C GLN A 1208 -21.71 23.83 14.70
N ARG A 1209 -22.22 22.67 14.28
CA ARG A 1209 -23.31 21.98 14.98
C ARG A 1209 -22.86 21.44 16.34
N LEU A 1210 -21.67 20.83 16.41
CA LEU A 1210 -21.09 20.35 17.67
C LEU A 1210 -20.83 21.50 18.65
N ALA A 1211 -20.37 22.66 18.15
CA ALA A 1211 -20.16 23.86 18.98
C ALA A 1211 -21.44 24.43 19.60
N GLY A 1212 -22.61 24.11 19.04
CA GLY A 1212 -23.92 24.45 19.59
C GLY A 1212 -24.49 23.43 20.58
N HIS A 1213 -23.82 22.28 20.79
CA HIS A 1213 -24.33 21.19 21.62
C HIS A 1213 -24.26 21.53 23.12
N PRO A 1214 -25.27 21.17 23.96
CA PRO A 1214 -25.28 21.47 25.39
C PRO A 1214 -24.04 20.97 26.16
N LEU A 1215 -23.46 19.85 25.74
CA LEU A 1215 -22.20 19.35 26.30
C LEU A 1215 -21.06 20.37 26.13
N MET A 1216 -20.91 20.96 24.95
CA MET A 1216 -19.90 22.01 24.69
C MET A 1216 -20.19 23.31 25.46
N LEU A 1217 -21.46 23.59 25.77
CA LEU A 1217 -21.85 24.74 26.59
C LEU A 1217 -21.60 24.53 28.09
N LYS A 1218 -21.58 23.27 28.55
CA LYS A 1218 -21.40 22.89 29.97
C LYS A 1218 -19.96 22.52 30.32
N MET A 1219 -19.17 22.05 29.35
CA MET A 1219 -17.72 21.86 29.48
C MET A 1219 -17.02 23.22 29.49
N GLY A 1220 -15.95 23.38 30.28
CA GLY A 1220 -15.11 24.56 30.18
C GLY A 1220 -14.16 24.50 28.99
N ASP A 1221 -13.53 25.63 28.71
CA ASP A 1221 -12.70 25.83 27.51
C ASP A 1221 -11.26 25.27 27.65
N THR A 1222 -11.00 24.40 28.64
CA THR A 1222 -9.66 23.83 28.88
C THR A 1222 -9.47 22.46 28.22
N PRO A 1223 -8.32 22.18 27.59
CA PRO A 1223 -8.05 20.87 26.99
C PRO A 1223 -8.24 19.69 27.93
N ALA A 1224 -7.85 19.82 29.20
CA ALA A 1224 -7.99 18.72 30.18
C ALA A 1224 -9.46 18.35 30.44
N GLU A 1225 -10.36 19.33 30.50
CA GLU A 1225 -11.81 19.08 30.65
C GLU A 1225 -12.39 18.45 29.39
N VAL A 1226 -11.99 18.93 28.21
CA VAL A 1226 -12.42 18.36 26.93
C VAL A 1226 -11.97 16.91 26.79
N ILE A 1227 -10.72 16.60 27.13
CA ILE A 1227 -10.19 15.23 27.11
C ILE A 1227 -10.91 14.35 28.14
N ALA A 1228 -11.18 14.85 29.34
CA ALA A 1228 -11.89 14.11 30.37
C ALA A 1228 -13.34 13.78 29.96
N ALA A 1229 -14.02 14.69 29.26
CA ALA A 1229 -15.33 14.43 28.70
C ALA A 1229 -15.25 13.47 27.50
N ALA A 1230 -14.28 13.64 26.60
CA ALA A 1230 -14.08 12.73 25.47
C ALA A 1230 -13.86 11.28 25.92
N ALA A 1231 -13.12 11.08 27.02
CA ALA A 1231 -12.88 9.76 27.62
C ALA A 1231 -14.17 9.06 28.09
N GLN A 1232 -15.24 9.81 28.36
CA GLN A 1232 -16.56 9.27 28.73
C GLN A 1232 -17.47 9.04 27.51
N ILE A 1233 -17.06 9.48 26.31
CA ILE A 1233 -17.75 9.18 25.05
C ILE A 1233 -17.31 7.80 24.57
N THR A 1234 -17.84 6.78 25.23
CA THR A 1234 -17.56 5.36 24.95
C THR A 1234 -18.66 4.75 24.06
N PRO A 1235 -18.44 3.54 23.50
CA PRO A 1235 -19.49 2.79 22.80
C PRO A 1235 -20.80 2.62 23.59
N GLN A 1236 -20.74 2.67 24.93
CA GLN A 1236 -21.90 2.51 25.80
C GLN A 1236 -22.70 3.81 25.99
N LEU A 1237 -22.14 4.99 25.67
CA LEU A 1237 -22.84 6.27 25.78
C LEU A 1237 -23.82 6.42 24.59
N PRO A 1238 -25.15 6.37 24.79
CA PRO A 1238 -26.09 6.28 23.68
C PRO A 1238 -26.17 7.56 22.82
N SER A 1239 -26.03 8.72 23.46
CA SER A 1239 -26.01 10.04 22.83
C SER A 1239 -25.20 11.03 23.68
N LEU A 1240 -24.57 12.03 23.06
CA LEU A 1240 -23.94 13.13 23.77
C LEU A 1240 -24.89 13.87 24.71
N PHE A 1241 -26.20 13.90 24.46
CA PHE A 1241 -27.20 14.48 25.36
C PHE A 1241 -27.34 13.73 26.70
N GLN A 1242 -26.84 12.49 26.77
CA GLN A 1242 -26.87 11.65 27.97
C GLN A 1242 -25.53 11.62 28.70
N HIS A 1243 -24.56 12.42 28.26
CA HIS A 1243 -23.24 12.50 28.87
C HIS A 1243 -23.36 12.82 30.37
N PRO A 1244 -22.59 12.17 31.27
CA PRO A 1244 -22.70 12.36 32.73
C PRO A 1244 -22.65 13.82 33.17
N LEU A 1245 -21.80 14.64 32.54
CA LEU A 1245 -21.74 16.08 32.77
C LEU A 1245 -23.08 16.81 32.62
N LEU A 1246 -24.02 16.30 31.80
CA LEU A 1246 -25.34 16.89 31.60
C LEU A 1246 -26.37 16.45 32.65
N GLN A 1247 -26.10 15.40 33.44
CA GLN A 1247 -27.05 14.79 34.38
C GLN A 1247 -27.18 15.55 35.73
N ASP A 1248 -26.25 16.46 36.05
CA ASP A 1248 -26.23 17.23 37.32
C ASP A 1248 -27.16 18.47 37.37
N CYS A 1249 -28.27 18.50 36.64
CA CYS A 1249 -29.27 19.56 36.81
C CYS A 1249 -30.38 19.07 37.77
N PRO A 1250 -30.56 19.68 38.96
CA PRO A 1250 -31.70 19.34 39.80
C PRO A 1250 -32.98 19.74 39.06
N VAL A 1251 -33.83 18.75 38.83
CA VAL A 1251 -35.17 18.93 38.28
C VAL A 1251 -35.98 19.75 39.28
N THR A 1252 -36.18 21.03 39.03
CA THR A 1252 -37.29 21.80 39.60
C THR A 1252 -38.38 21.94 38.54
N SER A 1253 -39.43 21.14 38.74
CA SER A 1253 -40.85 21.41 38.47
C SER A 1253 -41.21 22.43 37.37
N SER A 1254 -41.91 21.90 36.36
CA SER A 1254 -43.12 22.44 35.71
C SER A 1254 -43.25 23.95 35.46
N ASP A 1255 -43.52 24.26 34.20
CA ASP A 1255 -44.09 25.51 33.69
C ASP A 1255 -43.17 26.72 33.74
N GLU A 1256 -42.44 26.97 32.65
CA GLU A 1256 -42.42 28.28 31.97
C GLU A 1256 -41.45 28.30 30.78
N CYS A 1257 -41.76 29.17 29.80
CA CYS A 1257 -40.94 29.59 28.67
C CYS A 1257 -40.91 28.71 27.41
N ASN A 1258 -42.09 28.56 26.80
CA ASN A 1258 -42.24 28.95 25.39
C ASN A 1258 -41.80 30.43 25.26
N ASN A 1259 -40.60 30.68 24.77
CA ASN A 1259 -40.25 31.97 24.16
C ASN A 1259 -39.12 31.76 23.14
N PRO A 1260 -39.31 32.19 21.87
CA PRO A 1260 -38.25 32.22 20.88
C PRO A 1260 -37.34 33.43 21.16
N LEU A 1261 -36.04 33.23 21.18
CA LEU A 1261 -35.03 34.28 21.36
C LEU A 1261 -34.05 34.27 20.17
N PRO A 1262 -33.38 35.39 19.89
CA PRO A 1262 -33.77 36.28 18.80
C PRO A 1262 -32.73 36.30 17.67
N SER A 1263 -33.15 36.78 16.50
CA SER A 1263 -32.23 37.24 15.46
C SER A 1263 -31.26 38.28 16.00
N ALA A 1264 -29.95 38.01 15.90
CA ALA A 1264 -28.91 39.00 16.10
C ALA A 1264 -28.41 39.53 14.74
N PRO A 1265 -27.92 40.78 14.69
CA PRO A 1265 -27.96 41.65 13.51
C PRO A 1265 -26.72 41.54 12.62
N THR A 1266 -26.85 42.16 11.45
CA THR A 1266 -25.83 42.45 10.40
C THR A 1266 -24.37 42.44 10.82
#